data_AF-A0A9D3ZL52-F1
#
_entry.id   AF-A0A9D3ZL52-F1
#
_cell.length_a   1.000
_cell.length_b   1.000
_cell.length_c   1.000
_cell.angle_alpha   90.00
_cell.angle_beta   90.00
_cell.angle_gamma   90.00
#
_symmetry.space_group_name_H-M   'P 1'
#
loop_
_entity.id
_entity.type
_entity.pdbx_description
1 polymer ?
#
loop_
_entity_poly.entity_id
_entity_poly.type
_entity_poly.pdbx_seq_one_letter_code
_entity_poly.pdbx_strand_id
1 'polypeptide(L)'
;MPSFPIPFKLIIFFLFFASSHAFSSKTVPSREAEALLKWKASLPSNTQTLLSSLWGGSNHCNWTGITCNNAGSITKVILGEYELKLRGTLHNLNFFYFPNLIWLQLRNNSLYGFIPSNIGNLSNLNFLDLSYNNFFGNIPLEIGLLRSLSLISLGDNSLSGSIPREIGRLSTTSYIYFMRNNLTGPIPIEILNLTKLHDLDLSHNNIFGSIPSDIGRLSSLSILFLNQNHLTGTIPISIGDLQNLSQIILDDNRLNGSIPKEIGMIRSLWMLDFSNNSLTGPIPTCIGNLSNINYLYLLGNNLSGSIPSEIGMLKSLFDLQLSDNNLTGVIPDSIGNLTNLDNLVLNFNGLSGSIPSEIGMLKSLFDLQLSDNNLTGVIPDSIGNLTNLGNLVLHFNGLSGSIPTSMGNLNKLSILEICENSLSGLVPQTLNNLTHLRILDLSHNHISGSLPENVCLGGLLTRIAAIKNNLTGLIPSSLRNCTSLYRVRVEGNHLTGNISDAFGIYPNLNFISLSNNNIFGELSPYWGQCHNLTNLQISNNNISGKIPFELGHATQLQELDLSSNHLNGEIPKELGKLTMMNRLFLSGNQFSGKIPSEIGLLSKLEQLDLASNNLSGPIPDDLGNCIKLFNLNLSKNNLEASIPSSISYINALHSLDLSQNSLIGGIPQEFGKLQSLEVLNLSHNMLNGSIPEAFNNLRGLRFVNISFNQFEGPIPNLKAFHEASFDALRNNKGLCGNATGLMACVPSFLANHGHGKKTKVIISVMLPLFGGLLLLFLLVGSFFTFCKKTQNKESERREEQQGDIFTVLGFNGRVLHDNIIEATEDFSSDYCIGSGGYGSVYKAALPTGQVVAVKKLYRSEDNILINNLKAFESEVMALLEIRHRNIVQMYGFCSHPKHSFLVYELVERGSLRMVLSNNEQAKELDWKKRVNVVKGLANALSYMHHGHSQPIVHRDISSNNVLLDLDYEARVSDFGTARILKPDSSNWTSLAGTYGYIAPELAYTMRVDEKCDVYSFGVLTMEVCMGRHPGDLISYFSSLESTSSLMSNDQRVLLKDTIDQRLSLPVGQSAKDLVSTMKIAVACLNGNPQLRPTMQQVSQALGRQSLPLPSPFSSIQLEEVMYLITIDNQKSLTSTIKAMPSFSIPFKLFFFFLFFASSHAFSSKTIPSREAEALLKWKASLPSDTQTLLSSLLAGSNHCNWTGITCNNAGSVTNMTYPERIRIEIDRYTSQSQLLLLPQLDFASASKQLIVWVHSFTHREPFQPQLPCLVIQ
;
A
#
# COMPACT_ATOMS: atom_id res chain seq x y z
N MET A 1 16.16 -37.37 87.42
CA MET A 1 15.81 -36.48 88.56
C MET A 1 16.63 -35.20 88.42
N PRO A 2 16.18 -34.01 88.89
CA PRO A 2 14.86 -33.33 88.80
C PRO A 2 15.02 -31.91 88.17
N SER A 3 14.06 -30.97 87.99
CA SER A 3 12.58 -30.93 87.94
C SER A 3 12.10 -29.60 87.28
N PHE A 4 10.79 -29.51 87.00
CA PHE A 4 9.96 -28.30 86.79
C PHE A 4 9.90 -27.36 88.05
N PRO A 5 9.21 -26.17 88.09
CA PRO A 5 8.12 -25.66 87.22
C PRO A 5 8.06 -24.14 86.84
N ILE A 6 6.98 -23.80 86.13
CA ILE A 6 6.40 -22.50 85.68
C ILE A 6 5.36 -21.98 86.74
N PRO A 7 5.17 -20.67 87.06
CA PRO A 7 4.19 -19.74 86.40
C PRO A 7 4.61 -18.24 86.32
N PHE A 8 4.07 -17.28 85.54
CA PHE A 8 2.78 -16.96 84.85
C PHE A 8 1.96 -15.83 85.57
N LYS A 9 1.57 -14.75 84.84
CA LYS A 9 0.63 -13.62 85.18
C LYS A 9 1.13 -12.58 86.23
N LEU A 10 0.64 -11.32 86.30
CA LEU A 10 -0.52 -10.66 85.65
C LEU A 10 -0.32 -9.14 85.39
N ILE A 11 -0.94 -8.68 84.29
CA ILE A 11 -1.09 -7.33 83.70
C ILE A 11 -1.87 -6.33 84.60
N ILE A 12 -1.69 -5.00 84.41
CA ILE A 12 -2.68 -3.86 84.41
C ILE A 12 -1.92 -2.51 84.59
N PHE A 13 -1.87 -1.61 83.58
CA PHE A 13 -2.74 -0.40 83.38
C PHE A 13 -2.58 0.67 84.51
N PHE A 14 -2.43 2.00 84.29
CA PHE A 14 -2.51 2.83 83.07
C PHE A 14 -1.94 4.27 83.30
N LEU A 15 -1.32 4.88 82.28
CA LEU A 15 -1.25 6.33 81.90
C LEU A 15 -0.57 7.49 82.73
N PHE A 16 0.10 8.36 81.94
CA PHE A 16 0.42 9.81 82.07
C PHE A 16 1.11 10.36 83.35
N PHE A 17 2.30 10.98 83.30
CA PHE A 17 2.60 12.25 82.59
C PHE A 17 4.11 12.44 82.24
N ALA A 18 4.38 13.39 81.32
CA ALA A 18 5.69 13.89 80.87
C ALA A 18 6.39 14.81 81.93
N SER A 19 7.67 15.23 81.87
CA SER A 19 8.88 14.82 81.13
C SER A 19 10.08 15.69 81.57
N SER A 20 11.28 15.13 81.74
CA SER A 20 12.55 15.86 81.55
C SER A 20 13.77 14.93 81.46
N HIS A 21 14.32 14.82 80.25
CA HIS A 21 15.71 15.16 79.89
C HIS A 21 16.85 14.84 80.89
N ALA A 22 17.98 14.25 80.50
CA ALA A 22 18.39 13.58 79.25
C ALA A 22 19.74 12.89 79.52
N PHE A 23 20.04 11.78 78.85
CA PHE A 23 21.44 11.45 78.56
C PHE A 23 21.60 10.97 77.13
N SER A 24 22.40 11.73 76.38
CA SER A 24 22.68 11.48 74.97
C SER A 24 23.62 10.29 74.83
N SER A 25 23.13 9.19 74.28
CA SER A 25 23.96 8.18 73.63
C SER A 25 24.12 8.60 72.17
N LYS A 26 25.34 9.00 71.76
CA LYS A 26 25.69 9.16 70.34
C LYS A 26 25.59 7.79 69.66
N THR A 27 24.46 7.50 69.04
CA THR A 27 24.29 6.32 68.18
C THR A 27 25.19 6.49 66.96
N VAL A 28 26.23 5.66 66.87
CA VAL A 28 27.00 5.47 65.64
C VAL A 28 26.01 5.05 64.55
N PRO A 29 26.02 5.66 63.34
CA PRO A 29 25.16 5.21 62.25
C PRO A 29 25.34 3.72 61.99
N SER A 30 24.26 2.99 61.74
CA SER A 30 24.40 1.60 61.28
C SER A 30 25.21 1.59 59.97
N ARG A 31 26.01 0.54 59.73
CA ARG A 31 26.78 0.41 58.48
C ARG A 31 25.87 0.45 57.24
N GLU A 32 24.61 0.04 57.42
CA GLU A 32 23.53 0.08 56.43
C GLU A 32 23.12 1.53 56.11
N ALA A 33 22.92 2.36 57.14
CA ALA A 33 22.63 3.79 56.98
C ALA A 33 23.81 4.55 56.34
N GLU A 34 25.05 4.21 56.71
CA GLU A 34 26.25 4.76 56.08
C GLU A 34 26.34 4.38 54.59
N ALA A 35 25.96 3.14 54.22
CA ALA A 35 25.92 2.68 52.84
C ALA A 35 24.87 3.45 52.00
N LEU A 36 23.67 3.69 52.54
CA LEU A 36 22.66 4.53 51.88
C LEU A 36 23.13 5.99 51.72
N LEU A 37 23.79 6.56 52.73
CA LEU A 37 24.31 7.93 52.65
C LEU A 37 25.48 8.05 51.65
N LYS A 38 26.35 7.04 51.55
CA LYS A 38 27.39 6.96 50.51
C LYS A 38 26.77 6.85 49.11
N TRP A 39 25.72 6.05 48.95
CA TRP A 39 24.98 6.00 47.70
C TRP A 39 24.36 7.35 47.36
N LYS A 40 23.63 8.00 48.29
CA LYS A 40 23.08 9.35 48.13
C LYS A 40 24.16 10.34 47.67
N ALA A 41 25.30 10.38 48.34
CA ALA A 41 26.41 11.28 48.02
C ALA A 41 27.02 11.06 46.62
N SER A 42 26.77 9.91 45.98
CA SER A 42 27.21 9.60 44.62
C SER A 42 26.20 9.94 43.52
N LEU A 43 24.96 10.30 43.87
CA LEU A 43 23.91 10.68 42.92
C LEU A 43 24.06 12.14 42.45
N PRO A 44 23.45 12.58 41.33
CA PRO A 44 23.49 13.97 40.88
C PRO A 44 22.82 14.92 41.90
N SER A 45 23.29 16.17 41.96
CA SER A 45 22.96 17.14 43.02
C SER A 45 21.46 17.35 43.26
N ASN A 46 20.63 17.36 42.21
CA ASN A 46 19.17 17.44 42.35
C ASN A 46 18.60 16.26 43.17
N THR A 47 19.08 15.05 42.91
CA THR A 47 18.68 13.82 43.58
C THR A 47 19.24 13.77 45.00
N GLN A 48 20.45 14.30 45.23
CA GLN A 48 20.97 14.48 46.59
C GLN A 48 20.10 15.40 47.44
N THR A 49 19.62 16.51 46.88
CA THR A 49 18.74 17.46 47.57
C THR A 49 17.40 16.81 47.92
N LEU A 50 16.76 16.14 46.96
CA LEU A 50 15.51 15.37 47.15
C LEU A 50 15.64 14.34 48.27
N LEU A 51 16.68 13.50 48.25
CA LEU A 51 16.92 12.52 49.30
C LEU A 51 17.35 13.16 50.63
N SER A 52 17.88 14.39 50.64
CA SER A 52 18.28 15.08 51.88
C SER A 52 17.10 15.71 52.63
N SER A 53 16.00 16.05 51.96
CA SER A 53 14.74 16.38 52.64
C SER A 53 14.01 15.16 53.22
N LEU A 54 14.30 13.96 52.72
CA LEU A 54 13.64 12.71 53.09
C LEU A 54 14.43 11.89 54.13
N TRP A 55 15.76 11.96 54.09
CA TRP A 55 16.67 11.22 54.96
C TRP A 55 17.39 12.19 55.91
N GLY A 56 16.72 12.52 57.00
CA GLY A 56 17.20 13.41 58.07
C GLY A 56 17.02 12.81 59.47
N GLY A 57 17.67 13.42 60.45
CA GLY A 57 17.66 12.95 61.85
C GLY A 57 18.67 11.84 62.15
N SER A 58 18.80 11.49 63.43
CA SER A 58 19.80 10.53 63.94
C SER A 58 19.41 9.05 63.84
N ASN A 59 18.13 8.75 63.56
CA ASN A 59 17.62 7.38 63.43
C ASN A 59 17.23 7.10 61.97
N HIS A 60 17.98 6.25 61.28
CA HIS A 60 17.74 5.87 59.89
C HIS A 60 16.45 5.09 59.68
N CYS A 61 15.90 4.45 60.71
CA CYS A 61 14.62 3.75 60.65
C CYS A 61 13.40 4.67 60.53
N ASN A 62 13.60 5.99 60.67
CA ASN A 62 12.56 7.01 60.47
C ASN A 62 12.69 7.72 59.11
N TRP A 63 13.65 7.34 58.26
CA TRP A 63 13.83 7.94 56.93
C TRP A 63 12.71 7.52 55.98
N THR A 64 12.23 8.44 55.14
CA THR A 64 11.16 8.13 54.18
C THR A 64 11.58 7.00 53.24
N GLY A 65 10.71 6.01 53.10
CA GLY A 65 10.96 4.80 52.32
C GLY A 65 11.83 3.74 52.99
N ILE A 66 12.30 3.94 54.22
CA ILE A 66 13.10 2.96 54.96
C ILE A 66 12.23 2.30 56.04
N THR A 67 12.35 0.98 56.19
CA THR A 67 11.75 0.23 57.31
C THR A 67 12.81 -0.67 57.94
N CYS A 68 12.80 -0.76 59.27
CA CYS A 68 13.70 -1.62 60.03
C CYS A 68 12.95 -2.75 60.76
N ASN A 69 13.67 -3.79 61.16
CA ASN A 69 13.22 -4.75 62.17
C ASN A 69 13.37 -4.20 63.61
N ASN A 70 12.92 -4.98 64.59
CA ASN A 70 13.00 -4.65 66.02
C ASN A 70 14.44 -4.44 66.55
N ALA A 71 15.47 -4.87 65.81
CA ALA A 71 16.88 -4.65 66.14
C ALA A 71 17.48 -3.41 65.44
N GLY A 72 16.66 -2.61 64.72
CA GLY A 72 17.10 -1.41 64.03
C GLY A 72 17.85 -1.65 62.71
N SER A 73 17.82 -2.88 62.17
CA SER A 73 18.42 -3.22 60.87
C SER A 73 17.39 -3.11 59.75
N ILE A 74 17.79 -2.54 58.62
CA ILE A 74 16.93 -2.21 57.47
C ILE A 74 16.42 -3.49 56.80
N THR A 75 15.09 -3.59 56.72
CA THR A 75 14.36 -4.70 56.10
C THR A 75 13.65 -4.30 54.81
N LYS A 76 13.25 -3.04 54.65
CA LYS A 76 12.64 -2.54 53.40
C LYS A 76 13.25 -1.22 52.94
N VAL A 77 13.41 -1.09 51.63
CA VAL A 77 13.73 0.15 50.91
C VAL A 77 12.68 0.31 49.81
N ILE A 78 11.80 1.30 49.97
CA ILE A 78 10.68 1.60 49.06
C ILE A 78 10.78 3.07 48.69
N LEU A 79 11.24 3.37 47.47
CA LEU A 79 11.39 4.75 46.97
C LEU A 79 10.50 5.05 45.74
N GLY A 80 9.86 4.02 45.18
CA GLY A 80 9.02 4.16 43.97
C GLY A 80 7.60 4.69 44.19
N GLU A 81 7.08 4.68 45.42
CA GLU A 81 5.72 5.15 45.75
C GLU A 81 5.62 6.67 45.94
N TYR A 82 6.76 7.37 45.90
CA TYR A 82 6.87 8.79 46.23
C TYR A 82 7.11 9.69 45.00
N GLU A 83 7.03 9.15 43.78
CA GLU A 83 7.22 9.85 42.49
C GLU A 83 8.48 10.74 42.41
N LEU A 84 9.54 10.35 43.11
CA LEU A 84 10.70 11.20 43.38
C LEU A 84 11.56 11.51 42.15
N LYS A 85 11.38 10.79 41.04
CA LYS A 85 12.16 10.90 39.80
C LYS A 85 13.67 10.88 40.08
N LEU A 86 14.09 10.01 41.01
CA LEU A 86 15.49 9.86 41.42
C LEU A 86 16.34 9.51 40.21
N ARG A 87 17.43 10.25 40.01
CA ARG A 87 18.35 10.05 38.88
C ARG A 87 19.72 9.61 39.39
N GLY A 88 20.40 8.74 38.64
CA GLY A 88 21.74 8.25 38.97
C GLY A 88 21.83 6.72 38.90
N THR A 89 22.91 6.14 39.41
CA THR A 89 23.19 4.70 39.25
C THR A 89 23.17 3.95 40.57
N LEU A 90 22.98 2.63 40.52
CA LEU A 90 23.11 1.75 41.69
C LEU A 90 24.55 1.28 41.95
N HIS A 91 25.50 1.62 41.07
CA HIS A 91 26.87 1.06 41.11
C HIS A 91 27.60 1.27 42.45
N ASN A 92 27.38 2.41 43.11
CA ASN A 92 28.00 2.74 44.39
C ASN A 92 27.20 2.28 45.62
N LEU A 93 26.03 1.65 45.43
CA LEU A 93 25.27 1.06 46.53
C LEU A 93 25.80 -0.36 46.81
N ASN A 94 26.63 -0.50 47.85
CA ASN A 94 27.15 -1.81 48.20
C ASN A 94 26.12 -2.64 48.98
N PHE A 95 25.42 -3.52 48.28
CA PHE A 95 24.39 -4.39 48.84
C PHE A 95 24.87 -5.36 49.93
N PHE A 96 26.17 -5.60 50.08
CA PHE A 96 26.75 -6.38 51.18
C PHE A 96 26.35 -5.86 52.57
N TYR A 97 26.07 -4.56 52.72
CA TYR A 97 25.72 -3.95 54.00
C TYR A 97 24.25 -4.15 54.40
N PHE A 98 23.41 -4.85 53.64
CA PHE A 98 21.98 -5.00 53.92
C PHE A 98 21.54 -6.47 54.04
N PRO A 99 22.13 -7.26 54.98
CA PRO A 99 21.89 -8.71 55.07
C PRO A 99 20.45 -9.07 55.45
N ASN A 100 19.68 -8.16 56.05
CA ASN A 100 18.29 -8.39 56.46
C ASN A 100 17.25 -7.78 55.51
N LEU A 101 17.66 -7.28 54.34
CA LEU A 101 16.75 -6.66 53.37
C LEU A 101 15.85 -7.73 52.73
N ILE A 102 14.54 -7.57 52.89
CA ILE A 102 13.51 -8.45 52.32
C ILE A 102 12.74 -7.78 51.16
N TRP A 103 12.78 -6.44 51.05
CA TRP A 103 12.02 -5.69 50.05
C TRP A 103 12.83 -4.53 49.49
N LEU A 104 13.02 -4.52 48.17
CA LEU A 104 13.69 -3.44 47.43
C LEU A 104 12.81 -2.98 46.26
N GLN A 105 12.26 -1.78 46.35
CA GLN A 105 11.32 -1.22 45.36
C GLN A 105 11.76 0.19 44.97
N LEU A 106 12.38 0.30 43.80
CA LEU A 106 12.92 1.53 43.22
C LEU A 106 12.16 1.93 41.94
N ARG A 107 10.98 1.35 41.71
CA ARG A 107 10.17 1.56 40.50
C ARG A 107 9.86 3.04 40.21
N ASN A 108 9.48 3.37 38.99
CA ASN A 108 8.97 4.70 38.60
C ASN A 108 9.94 5.84 38.97
N ASN A 109 11.18 5.71 38.53
CA ASN A 109 12.25 6.69 38.77
C ASN A 109 13.04 6.92 37.48
N SER A 110 14.16 7.65 37.56
CA SER A 110 15.06 7.92 36.43
C SER A 110 16.46 7.36 36.68
N LEU A 111 16.54 6.24 37.39
CA LEU A 111 17.79 5.53 37.63
C LEU A 111 18.30 4.91 36.34
N TYR A 112 19.62 4.85 36.16
CA TYR A 112 20.26 4.37 34.94
C TYR A 112 21.58 3.65 35.22
N GLY A 113 22.15 3.02 34.19
CA GLY A 113 23.35 2.19 34.30
C GLY A 113 23.03 0.71 34.47
N PHE A 114 24.06 -0.07 34.80
CA PHE A 114 23.93 -1.51 35.02
C PHE A 114 23.32 -1.82 36.39
N ILE A 115 22.53 -2.90 36.47
CA ILE A 115 22.19 -3.54 37.74
C ILE A 115 23.48 -4.19 38.28
N PRO A 116 23.97 -3.83 39.47
CA PRO A 116 25.28 -4.30 39.93
C PRO A 116 25.21 -5.74 40.44
N SER A 117 26.21 -6.57 40.09
CA SER A 117 26.26 -8.00 40.44
C SER A 117 26.25 -8.28 41.95
N ASN A 118 26.73 -7.34 42.77
CA ASN A 118 26.66 -7.44 44.23
C ASN A 118 25.23 -7.46 44.80
N ILE A 119 24.20 -7.21 43.98
CA ILE A 119 22.78 -7.40 44.36
C ILE A 119 22.52 -8.84 44.84
N GLY A 120 23.24 -9.83 44.32
CA GLY A 120 23.16 -11.23 44.75
C GLY A 120 23.56 -11.49 46.21
N ASN A 121 24.14 -10.51 46.91
CA ASN A 121 24.42 -10.59 48.35
C ASN A 121 23.15 -10.50 49.22
N LEU A 122 22.00 -10.07 48.65
CA LEU A 122 20.74 -9.90 49.37
C LEU A 122 20.00 -11.24 49.55
N SER A 123 20.61 -12.21 50.23
CA SER A 123 20.10 -13.60 50.31
C SER A 123 18.67 -13.74 50.88
N ASN A 124 18.23 -12.76 51.67
CA ASN A 124 16.90 -12.71 52.30
C ASN A 124 15.86 -11.94 51.46
N LEU A 125 16.23 -11.40 50.29
CA LEU A 125 15.34 -10.59 49.46
C LEU A 125 14.17 -11.41 48.94
N ASN A 126 12.96 -10.94 49.22
CA ASN A 126 11.70 -11.56 48.81
C ASN A 126 11.00 -10.79 47.68
N PHE A 127 11.17 -9.48 47.63
CA PHE A 127 10.58 -8.60 46.62
C PHE A 127 11.65 -7.69 46.01
N LEU A 128 11.79 -7.73 44.68
CA LEU A 128 12.68 -6.86 43.91
C LEU A 128 11.90 -6.21 42.77
N ASP A 129 11.78 -4.88 42.81
CA ASP A 129 11.14 -4.10 41.74
C ASP A 129 12.00 -2.89 41.35
N LEU A 130 12.54 -2.95 40.14
CA LEU A 130 13.34 -1.90 39.49
C LEU A 130 12.64 -1.35 38.23
N SER A 131 11.35 -1.65 38.04
CA SER A 131 10.60 -1.32 36.82
C SER A 131 10.44 0.19 36.57
N TYR A 132 10.11 0.60 35.35
CA TYR A 132 9.92 2.01 34.99
C TYR A 132 11.14 2.88 35.38
N ASN A 133 12.29 2.54 34.79
CA ASN A 133 13.58 3.23 34.98
C ASN A 133 14.35 3.22 33.63
N ASN A 134 15.63 3.60 33.64
CA ASN A 134 16.52 3.60 32.47
C ASN A 134 17.75 2.68 32.70
N PHE A 135 17.57 1.56 33.42
CA PHE A 135 18.65 0.57 33.58
C PHE A 135 18.97 -0.08 32.23
N PHE A 136 20.25 -0.37 31.99
CA PHE A 136 20.71 -0.93 30.71
C PHE A 136 21.80 -2.00 30.88
N GLY A 137 22.01 -2.77 29.83
CA GLY A 137 22.93 -3.91 29.82
C GLY A 137 22.31 -5.17 30.42
N ASN A 138 23.15 -6.18 30.67
CA ASN A 138 22.69 -7.51 31.01
C ASN A 138 22.08 -7.61 32.41
N ILE A 139 21.06 -8.47 32.55
CA ILE A 139 20.60 -8.99 33.83
C ILE A 139 21.77 -9.79 34.47
N PRO A 140 22.27 -9.41 35.66
CA PRO A 140 23.44 -10.07 36.27
C PRO A 140 23.13 -11.51 36.71
N LEU A 141 24.07 -12.44 36.45
CA LEU A 141 23.91 -13.87 36.76
C LEU A 141 23.70 -14.12 38.28
N GLU A 142 24.25 -13.22 39.10
CA GLU A 142 24.18 -13.22 40.55
C GLU A 142 22.76 -13.04 41.09
N ILE A 143 21.78 -12.62 40.28
CA ILE A 143 20.36 -12.67 40.66
C ILE A 143 19.93 -14.09 41.04
N GLY A 144 20.50 -15.14 40.42
CA GLY A 144 20.25 -16.54 40.81
C GLY A 144 20.77 -16.95 42.20
N LEU A 145 21.36 -16.03 42.97
CA LEU A 145 21.70 -16.21 44.39
C LEU A 145 20.55 -15.79 45.33
N LEU A 146 19.55 -15.06 44.84
CA LEU A 146 18.42 -14.52 45.60
C LEU A 146 17.35 -15.58 45.90
N ARG A 147 17.73 -16.68 46.55
CA ARG A 147 16.89 -17.89 46.73
C ARG A 147 15.60 -17.71 47.54
N SER A 148 15.37 -16.54 48.13
CA SER A 148 14.17 -16.17 48.89
C SER A 148 13.14 -15.36 48.07
N LEU A 149 13.48 -15.05 46.81
CA LEU A 149 12.74 -14.11 45.97
C LEU A 149 11.40 -14.70 45.53
N SER A 150 10.32 -13.96 45.75
CA SER A 150 8.94 -14.29 45.37
C SER A 150 8.48 -13.48 44.15
N LEU A 151 8.96 -12.25 44.01
CA LEU A 151 8.66 -11.37 42.87
C LEU A 151 9.94 -10.70 42.38
N ILE A 152 10.13 -10.71 41.06
CA ILE A 152 11.13 -9.91 40.36
C ILE A 152 10.50 -9.13 39.21
N SER A 153 10.60 -7.80 39.28
CA SER A 153 10.10 -6.86 38.27
C SER A 153 11.25 -5.99 37.77
N LEU A 154 11.56 -6.12 36.49
CA LEU A 154 12.59 -5.36 35.76
C LEU A 154 12.02 -4.67 34.51
N GLY A 155 10.70 -4.74 34.29
CA GLY A 155 10.05 -4.20 33.09
C GLY A 155 10.19 -2.70 32.91
N ASP A 156 9.88 -2.19 31.71
CA ASP A 156 9.98 -0.76 31.37
C ASP A 156 11.39 -0.19 31.68
N ASN A 157 12.40 -0.74 31.01
CA ASN A 157 13.80 -0.37 31.12
C ASN A 157 14.51 -0.53 29.76
N SER A 158 15.84 -0.45 29.71
CA SER A 158 16.67 -0.65 28.51
C SER A 158 17.66 -1.83 28.69
N LEU A 159 17.28 -2.84 29.47
CA LEU A 159 18.08 -4.03 29.71
C LEU A 159 18.25 -4.83 28.42
N SER A 160 19.40 -5.49 28.26
CA SER A 160 19.76 -6.20 27.04
C SER A 160 20.47 -7.53 27.30
N GLY A 161 20.87 -8.25 26.25
CA GLY A 161 21.43 -9.59 26.40
C GLY A 161 20.39 -10.65 26.78
N SER A 162 20.85 -11.85 27.11
CA SER A 162 19.98 -13.01 27.39
C SER A 162 19.48 -13.05 28.82
N ILE A 163 18.25 -13.55 29.02
CA ILE A 163 17.77 -13.96 30.34
C ILE A 163 18.73 -15.05 30.89
N PRO A 164 19.35 -14.86 32.07
CA PRO A 164 20.37 -15.77 32.56
C PRO A 164 19.75 -17.08 33.04
N ARG A 165 20.32 -18.23 32.64
CA ARG A 165 19.89 -19.56 33.09
C ARG A 165 19.86 -19.72 34.61
N GLU A 166 20.69 -18.95 35.33
CA GLU A 166 20.74 -18.90 36.78
C GLU A 166 19.40 -18.45 37.41
N ILE A 167 18.47 -17.86 36.63
CA ILE A 167 17.08 -17.58 37.03
C ILE A 167 16.35 -18.84 37.54
N GLY A 168 16.65 -20.02 36.98
CA GLY A 168 16.06 -21.29 37.39
C GLY A 168 16.45 -21.78 38.79
N ARG A 169 17.31 -21.04 39.51
CA ARG A 169 17.64 -21.27 40.92
C ARG A 169 16.66 -20.61 41.89
N LEU A 170 15.76 -19.75 41.39
CA LEU A 170 14.83 -18.96 42.19
C LEU A 170 13.55 -19.74 42.55
N SER A 171 13.69 -20.94 43.14
CA SER A 171 12.58 -21.89 43.38
C SER A 171 11.40 -21.38 44.24
N THR A 172 11.49 -20.18 44.81
CA THR A 172 10.41 -19.50 45.53
C THR A 172 9.63 -18.49 44.68
N THR A 173 10.12 -18.13 43.49
CA THR A 173 9.53 -17.06 42.67
C THR A 173 8.18 -17.46 42.09
N SER A 174 7.23 -16.54 42.21
CA SER A 174 5.85 -16.64 41.70
C SER A 174 5.56 -15.60 40.61
N TYR A 175 6.34 -14.52 40.53
CA TYR A 175 6.09 -13.43 39.58
C TYR A 175 7.39 -12.98 38.91
N ILE A 176 7.44 -13.04 37.58
CA ILE A 176 8.54 -12.52 36.74
C ILE A 176 7.94 -11.54 35.73
N TYR A 177 8.34 -10.28 35.81
CA TYR A 177 7.88 -9.21 34.91
C TYR A 177 9.10 -8.49 34.29
N PHE A 178 9.49 -8.89 33.07
CA PHE A 178 10.65 -8.34 32.33
C PHE A 178 10.24 -7.60 31.04
N MET A 179 8.95 -7.32 30.87
CA MET A 179 8.38 -6.70 29.68
C MET A 179 8.99 -5.35 29.30
N ARG A 180 8.90 -4.97 28.03
CA ARG A 180 9.32 -3.64 27.52
C ARG A 180 10.78 -3.34 27.86
N ASN A 181 11.65 -4.19 27.34
CA ASN A 181 13.12 -4.10 27.43
C ASN A 181 13.74 -4.45 26.06
N ASN A 182 15.06 -4.56 25.98
CA ASN A 182 15.79 -4.97 24.79
C ASN A 182 16.46 -6.35 24.99
N LEU A 183 15.84 -7.25 25.75
CA LEU A 183 16.35 -8.60 26.00
C LEU A 183 16.37 -9.42 24.72
N THR A 184 17.29 -10.38 24.62
CA THR A 184 17.58 -11.20 23.44
C THR A 184 17.77 -12.66 23.84
N GLY A 185 18.07 -13.55 22.89
CA GLY A 185 18.32 -14.95 23.17
C GLY A 185 17.04 -15.76 23.42
N PRO A 186 17.17 -17.06 23.72
CA PRO A 186 16.03 -17.92 24.02
C PRO A 186 15.56 -17.80 25.46
N ILE A 187 14.30 -18.18 25.69
CA ILE A 187 13.76 -18.46 27.03
C ILE A 187 14.57 -19.62 27.62
N PRO A 188 15.30 -19.45 28.74
CA PRO A 188 16.17 -20.49 29.27
C PRO A 188 15.35 -21.66 29.81
N ILE A 189 15.72 -22.89 29.44
CA ILE A 189 15.02 -24.13 29.84
C ILE A 189 14.96 -24.30 31.37
N GLU A 190 15.92 -23.72 32.10
CA GLU A 190 15.96 -23.70 33.55
C GLU A 190 14.78 -22.95 34.20
N ILE A 191 14.03 -22.13 33.45
CA ILE A 191 12.78 -21.51 33.95
C ILE A 191 11.74 -22.56 34.35
N LEU A 192 11.79 -23.77 33.77
CA LEU A 192 10.90 -24.89 34.10
C LEU A 192 11.13 -25.49 35.49
N ASN A 193 12.16 -25.04 36.21
CA ASN A 193 12.38 -25.39 37.62
C ASN A 193 11.58 -24.49 38.58
N LEU A 194 10.97 -23.41 38.08
CA LEU A 194 10.20 -22.45 38.86
C LEU A 194 8.75 -22.91 39.02
N THR A 195 8.51 -24.08 39.61
CA THR A 195 7.17 -24.71 39.67
C THR A 195 6.13 -23.93 40.49
N LYS A 196 6.52 -22.83 41.15
CA LYS A 196 5.64 -21.87 41.84
C LYS A 196 5.30 -20.62 41.01
N LEU A 197 5.84 -20.52 39.79
CA LEU A 197 5.59 -19.39 38.90
C LEU A 197 4.09 -19.31 38.58
N HIS A 198 3.50 -18.16 38.85
CA HIS A 198 2.10 -17.82 38.66
C HIS A 198 1.95 -16.88 37.46
N ASP A 199 2.79 -15.84 37.39
CA ASP A 199 2.87 -14.95 36.23
C ASP A 199 4.26 -14.96 35.60
N LEU A 200 4.29 -15.05 34.27
CA LEU A 200 5.46 -14.84 33.44
C LEU A 200 5.13 -13.83 32.34
N ASP A 201 5.68 -12.62 32.44
CA ASP A 201 5.61 -11.60 31.40
C ASP A 201 7.01 -11.27 30.88
N LEU A 202 7.24 -11.65 29.63
CA LEU A 202 8.46 -11.37 28.85
C LEU A 202 8.14 -10.53 27.59
N SER A 203 6.95 -9.95 27.51
CA SER A 203 6.45 -9.28 26.31
C SER A 203 7.28 -8.06 25.89
N HIS A 204 7.15 -7.61 24.64
CA HIS A 204 7.83 -6.41 24.12
C HIS A 204 9.36 -6.46 24.33
N ASN A 205 10.00 -7.47 23.75
CA ASN A 205 11.46 -7.71 23.80
C ASN A 205 11.94 -8.28 22.45
N ASN A 206 13.21 -8.68 22.33
CA ASN A 206 13.78 -9.33 21.13
C ASN A 206 14.12 -10.81 21.39
N ILE A 207 13.34 -11.51 22.23
CA ILE A 207 13.56 -12.92 22.60
C ILE A 207 13.24 -13.80 21.39
N PHE A 208 14.10 -14.77 21.08
CA PHE A 208 13.98 -15.62 19.89
C PHE A 208 14.10 -17.11 20.21
N GLY A 209 13.88 -17.99 19.21
CA GLY A 209 13.84 -19.43 19.44
C GLY A 209 12.46 -19.89 19.95
N SER A 210 12.34 -21.11 20.47
CA SER A 210 11.04 -21.71 20.78
C SER A 210 10.60 -21.53 22.23
N ILE A 211 9.28 -21.55 22.43
CA ILE A 211 8.69 -21.79 23.76
C ILE A 211 9.17 -23.17 24.24
N PRO A 212 9.65 -23.33 25.50
CA PRO A 212 10.12 -24.62 26.00
C PRO A 212 9.09 -25.75 25.88
N SER A 213 9.49 -26.91 25.36
CA SER A 213 8.58 -28.03 25.06
C SER A 213 7.81 -28.55 26.28
N ASP A 214 8.40 -28.45 27.47
CA ASP A 214 7.89 -28.97 28.73
C ASP A 214 7.31 -27.85 29.62
N ILE A 215 6.80 -26.76 29.01
CA ILE A 215 6.20 -25.63 29.71
C ILE A 215 5.09 -26.05 30.70
N GLY A 216 4.38 -27.15 30.40
CA GLY A 216 3.39 -27.80 31.28
C GLY A 216 3.87 -28.14 32.69
N ARG A 217 5.19 -28.20 32.94
CA ARG A 217 5.77 -28.36 34.29
C ARG A 217 5.47 -27.19 35.24
N LEU A 218 5.08 -26.02 34.72
CA LEU A 218 4.75 -24.83 35.50
C LEU A 218 3.28 -24.88 35.99
N SER A 219 2.90 -25.92 36.73
CA SER A 219 1.50 -26.19 37.10
C SER A 219 0.78 -25.07 37.87
N SER A 220 1.50 -24.10 38.44
CA SER A 220 0.95 -22.92 39.12
C SER A 220 0.70 -21.72 38.19
N LEU A 221 1.10 -21.80 36.92
CA LEU A 221 1.05 -20.67 35.98
C LEU A 221 -0.40 -20.31 35.63
N SER A 222 -0.73 -19.04 35.83
CA SER A 222 -2.04 -18.42 35.59
C SER A 222 -1.99 -17.39 34.47
N ILE A 223 -0.84 -16.74 34.24
CA ILE A 223 -0.64 -15.72 33.20
C ILE A 223 0.67 -16.01 32.45
N LEU A 224 0.58 -16.08 31.12
CA LEU A 224 1.73 -16.23 30.22
C LEU A 224 1.67 -15.19 29.10
N PHE A 225 2.49 -14.14 29.21
CA PHE A 225 2.62 -13.09 28.20
C PHE A 225 4.01 -13.15 27.56
N LEU A 226 4.06 -13.47 26.26
CA LEU A 226 5.28 -13.60 25.46
C LEU A 226 5.21 -12.78 24.16
N ASN A 227 4.20 -11.93 24.01
CA ASN A 227 3.93 -11.21 22.78
C ASN A 227 4.94 -10.10 22.43
N GLN A 228 4.92 -9.63 21.20
CA GLN A 228 5.89 -8.66 20.65
C GLN A 228 7.34 -9.10 20.90
N ASN A 229 7.69 -10.24 20.30
CA ASN A 229 9.00 -10.87 20.38
C ASN A 229 9.38 -11.49 19.02
N HIS A 230 10.38 -12.37 18.99
CA HIS A 230 10.84 -13.09 17.80
C HIS A 230 10.80 -14.61 18.02
N LEU A 231 9.85 -15.09 18.83
CA LEU A 231 9.68 -16.52 19.11
C LEU A 231 9.28 -17.28 17.84
N THR A 232 9.72 -18.53 17.74
CA THR A 232 9.65 -19.38 16.54
C THR A 232 9.29 -20.81 16.90
N GLY A 233 8.90 -21.61 15.91
CA GLY A 233 8.51 -23.00 16.14
C GLY A 233 7.09 -23.12 16.68
N THR A 234 6.71 -24.34 17.09
CA THR A 234 5.33 -24.68 17.44
C THR A 234 4.95 -24.29 18.87
N ILE A 235 3.67 -23.95 19.08
CA ILE A 235 3.08 -23.89 20.43
C ILE A 235 3.17 -25.30 21.06
N PRO A 236 3.84 -25.49 22.22
CA PRO A 236 4.06 -26.81 22.79
C PRO A 236 2.76 -27.51 23.22
N ILE A 237 2.66 -28.81 22.95
CA ILE A 237 1.52 -29.65 23.37
C ILE A 237 1.32 -29.63 24.90
N SER A 238 2.40 -29.56 25.68
CA SER A 238 2.33 -29.52 27.16
C SER A 238 1.70 -28.24 27.71
N ILE A 239 1.39 -27.23 26.88
CA ILE A 239 0.61 -26.07 27.32
C ILE A 239 -0.75 -26.49 27.88
N GLY A 240 -1.34 -27.60 27.38
CA GLY A 240 -2.60 -28.17 27.88
C GLY A 240 -2.54 -28.68 29.32
N ASP A 241 -1.35 -28.96 29.85
CA ASP A 241 -1.16 -29.40 31.24
C ASP A 241 -1.31 -28.25 32.25
N LEU A 242 -1.30 -26.98 31.78
CA LEU A 242 -1.37 -25.77 32.60
C LEU A 242 -2.81 -25.45 33.04
N GLN A 243 -3.39 -26.34 33.85
CA GLN A 243 -4.80 -26.31 34.25
C GLN A 243 -5.26 -25.08 35.08
N ASN A 244 -4.34 -24.21 35.50
CA ASN A 244 -4.63 -22.93 36.17
C ASN A 244 -4.53 -21.72 35.23
N LEU A 245 -4.09 -21.91 33.98
CA LEU A 245 -3.79 -20.83 33.06
C LEU A 245 -5.07 -20.11 32.64
N SER A 246 -5.12 -18.81 32.91
CA SER A 246 -6.30 -17.95 32.72
C SER A 246 -6.16 -17.05 31.48
N GLN A 247 -4.92 -16.71 31.12
CA GLN A 247 -4.57 -15.85 29.99
C GLN A 247 -3.33 -16.37 29.28
N ILE A 248 -3.38 -16.44 27.95
CA ILE A 248 -2.22 -16.67 27.09
C ILE A 248 -2.20 -15.60 26.01
N ILE A 249 -1.09 -14.86 25.92
CA ILE A 249 -0.91 -13.77 24.97
C ILE A 249 0.45 -13.97 24.29
N LEU A 250 0.41 -14.43 23.02
CA LEU A 250 1.56 -14.81 22.20
C LEU A 250 1.62 -14.04 20.86
N ASP A 251 0.84 -12.96 20.72
CA ASP A 251 0.76 -12.16 19.49
C ASP A 251 2.10 -11.55 19.06
N ASP A 252 2.17 -11.06 17.83
CA ASP A 252 3.34 -10.38 17.25
C ASP A 252 4.63 -11.20 17.44
N ASN A 253 4.64 -12.42 16.90
CA ASN A 253 5.76 -13.36 16.96
C ASN A 253 5.92 -14.09 15.61
N ARG A 254 6.71 -15.17 15.56
CA ARG A 254 6.95 -16.00 14.37
C ARG A 254 6.69 -17.49 14.65
N LEU A 255 5.74 -17.77 15.54
CA LEU A 255 5.31 -19.13 15.88
C LEU A 255 4.65 -19.77 14.65
N ASN A 256 4.82 -21.09 14.49
CA ASN A 256 4.35 -21.81 13.31
C ASN A 256 3.76 -23.18 13.64
N GLY A 257 3.38 -23.94 12.61
CA GLY A 257 2.66 -25.20 12.79
C GLY A 257 1.22 -24.99 13.27
N SER A 258 0.56 -26.04 13.74
CA SER A 258 -0.86 -26.00 14.12
C SER A 258 -1.10 -25.63 15.58
N ILE A 259 -2.23 -24.98 15.86
CA ILE A 259 -2.75 -24.82 17.22
C ILE A 259 -2.94 -26.22 17.84
N PRO A 260 -2.30 -26.55 18.98
CA PRO A 260 -2.40 -27.88 19.58
C PRO A 260 -3.80 -28.11 20.15
N LYS A 261 -4.38 -29.28 19.88
CA LYS A 261 -5.73 -29.65 20.37
C LYS A 261 -5.81 -29.69 21.91
N GLU A 262 -4.67 -29.90 22.57
CA GLU A 262 -4.52 -29.90 24.02
C GLU A 262 -4.85 -28.52 24.64
N ILE A 263 -4.91 -27.43 23.85
CA ILE A 263 -5.46 -26.14 24.28
C ILE A 263 -6.88 -26.28 24.86
N GLY A 264 -7.70 -27.17 24.28
CA GLY A 264 -9.07 -27.44 24.74
C GLY A 264 -9.17 -28.15 26.09
N MET A 265 -8.04 -28.46 26.74
CA MET A 265 -7.99 -28.95 28.12
C MET A 265 -7.98 -27.81 29.15
N ILE A 266 -7.63 -26.58 28.75
CA ILE A 266 -7.39 -25.45 29.67
C ILE A 266 -8.69 -24.66 29.93
N ARG A 267 -9.63 -25.28 30.66
CA ARG A 267 -10.97 -24.71 30.89
C ARG A 267 -11.00 -23.42 31.71
N SER A 268 -9.88 -23.05 32.33
CA SER A 268 -9.68 -21.80 33.08
C SER A 268 -9.47 -20.56 32.20
N LEU A 269 -9.18 -20.73 30.89
CA LEU A 269 -8.90 -19.60 29.99
C LEU A 269 -10.10 -18.67 29.82
N TRP A 270 -9.87 -17.37 29.97
CA TRP A 270 -10.80 -16.30 29.59
C TRP A 270 -10.27 -15.40 28.45
N MET A 271 -8.95 -15.39 28.24
CA MET A 271 -8.26 -14.67 27.16
C MET A 271 -7.26 -15.61 26.46
N LEU A 272 -7.37 -15.72 25.14
CA LEU A 272 -6.39 -16.39 24.28
C LEU A 272 -6.13 -15.51 23.06
N ASP A 273 -4.88 -15.08 22.91
CA ASP A 273 -4.41 -14.32 21.76
C ASP A 273 -3.16 -14.95 21.16
N PHE A 274 -3.29 -15.49 19.94
CA PHE A 274 -2.19 -16.01 19.11
C PHE A 274 -2.06 -15.25 17.78
N SER A 275 -2.52 -13.99 17.73
CA SER A 275 -2.57 -13.18 16.52
C SER A 275 -1.19 -12.88 15.91
N ASN A 276 -1.12 -12.41 14.67
CA ASN A 276 0.12 -11.93 14.02
C ASN A 276 1.31 -12.91 14.18
N ASN A 277 1.10 -14.13 13.71
CA ASN A 277 2.06 -15.23 13.74
C ASN A 277 2.04 -15.98 12.39
N SER A 278 2.66 -17.14 12.29
CA SER A 278 2.65 -18.01 11.09
C SER A 278 2.02 -19.37 11.38
N LEU A 279 0.97 -19.39 12.22
CA LEU A 279 0.23 -20.61 12.56
C LEU A 279 -0.55 -21.12 11.34
N THR A 280 -0.70 -22.43 11.23
CA THR A 280 -1.19 -23.14 10.04
C THR A 280 -2.18 -24.25 10.42
N GLY A 281 -2.83 -24.86 9.43
CA GLY A 281 -3.80 -25.93 9.67
C GLY A 281 -5.12 -25.42 10.27
N PRO A 282 -6.02 -26.32 10.73
CA PRO A 282 -7.35 -25.94 11.17
C PRO A 282 -7.41 -25.43 12.61
N ILE A 283 -8.38 -24.55 12.88
CA ILE A 283 -8.85 -24.27 14.24
C ILE A 283 -9.40 -25.59 14.81
N PRO A 284 -8.84 -26.13 15.91
CA PRO A 284 -9.18 -27.47 16.36
C PRO A 284 -10.55 -27.48 17.06
N THR A 285 -11.40 -28.46 16.77
CA THR A 285 -12.80 -28.53 17.28
C THR A 285 -12.90 -28.51 18.81
N CYS A 286 -11.88 -29.03 19.51
CA CYS A 286 -11.76 -28.98 20.96
C CYS A 286 -11.69 -27.56 21.54
N ILE A 287 -11.52 -26.51 20.72
CA ILE A 287 -11.64 -25.11 21.16
C ILE A 287 -12.98 -24.86 21.86
N GLY A 288 -14.06 -25.54 21.44
CA GLY A 288 -15.40 -25.46 22.06
C GLY A 288 -15.48 -25.92 23.52
N ASN A 289 -14.43 -26.54 24.07
CA ASN A 289 -14.34 -26.90 25.49
C ASN A 289 -13.96 -25.72 26.41
N LEU A 290 -13.51 -24.58 25.85
CA LEU A 290 -13.05 -23.41 26.61
C LEU A 290 -14.24 -22.60 27.17
N SER A 291 -15.03 -23.20 28.07
CA SER A 291 -16.31 -22.62 28.53
C SER A 291 -16.24 -21.21 29.14
N ASN A 292 -15.06 -20.80 29.61
CA ASN A 292 -14.82 -19.51 30.26
C ASN A 292 -14.22 -18.45 29.31
N ILE A 293 -13.98 -18.79 28.04
CA ILE A 293 -13.33 -17.88 27.08
C ILE A 293 -14.26 -16.70 26.76
N ASN A 294 -13.74 -15.48 26.94
CA ASN A 294 -14.40 -14.23 26.60
C ASN A 294 -13.79 -13.63 25.33
N TYR A 295 -12.49 -13.82 25.12
CA TYR A 295 -11.74 -13.23 24.02
C TYR A 295 -10.92 -14.33 23.32
N LEU A 296 -11.15 -14.51 22.02
CA LEU A 296 -10.46 -15.49 21.18
C LEU A 296 -9.93 -14.80 19.92
N TYR A 297 -8.63 -14.50 19.92
CA TYR A 297 -7.95 -13.78 18.83
C TYR A 297 -6.92 -14.68 18.15
N LEU A 298 -7.11 -14.86 16.84
CA LEU A 298 -6.27 -15.69 15.97
C LEU A 298 -5.96 -14.97 14.63
N LEU A 299 -6.16 -13.65 14.58
CA LEU A 299 -6.04 -12.87 13.34
C LEU A 299 -4.60 -12.82 12.81
N GLY A 300 -4.39 -12.54 11.53
CA GLY A 300 -3.05 -12.38 10.95
C GLY A 300 -2.22 -13.65 11.06
N ASN A 301 -2.73 -14.76 10.52
CA ASN A 301 -2.09 -16.08 10.54
C ASN A 301 -2.37 -16.82 9.22
N ASN A 302 -1.84 -18.05 9.06
CA ASN A 302 -2.07 -18.91 7.90
C ASN A 302 -3.03 -20.08 8.24
N LEU A 303 -3.98 -19.88 9.16
CA LEU A 303 -4.96 -20.91 9.53
C LEU A 303 -5.86 -21.24 8.33
N SER A 304 -6.34 -22.46 8.26
CA SER A 304 -6.96 -23.04 7.06
C SER A 304 -8.11 -24.00 7.38
N GLY A 305 -8.85 -24.46 6.38
CA GLY A 305 -10.06 -25.26 6.62
C GLY A 305 -11.20 -24.43 7.19
N SER A 306 -12.23 -25.07 7.74
CA SER A 306 -13.46 -24.40 8.18
C SER A 306 -13.45 -23.94 9.63
N ILE A 307 -14.19 -22.87 9.92
CA ILE A 307 -14.58 -22.47 11.28
C ILE A 307 -15.36 -23.64 11.92
N PRO A 308 -14.88 -24.26 13.01
CA PRO A 308 -15.54 -25.43 13.59
C PRO A 308 -16.86 -25.06 14.26
N SER A 309 -17.88 -25.89 14.08
CA SER A 309 -19.23 -25.69 14.65
C SER A 309 -19.24 -25.59 16.17
N GLU A 310 -18.25 -26.22 16.82
CA GLU A 310 -18.00 -26.27 18.25
C GLU A 310 -17.66 -24.90 18.85
N ILE A 311 -17.28 -23.90 18.05
CA ILE A 311 -17.19 -22.50 18.51
C ILE A 311 -18.54 -22.03 19.08
N GLY A 312 -19.67 -22.49 18.57
CA GLY A 312 -21.01 -22.20 19.12
C GLY A 312 -21.25 -22.73 20.55
N MET A 313 -20.33 -23.48 21.14
CA MET A 313 -20.37 -23.90 22.55
C MET A 313 -19.84 -22.81 23.50
N LEU A 314 -19.11 -21.82 23.00
CA LEU A 314 -18.38 -20.80 23.76
C LEU A 314 -19.30 -19.68 24.26
N LYS A 315 -20.31 -19.99 25.05
CA LYS A 315 -21.37 -19.04 25.46
C LYS A 315 -20.90 -17.81 26.23
N SER A 316 -19.68 -17.82 26.76
CA SER A 316 -19.05 -16.68 27.44
C SER A 316 -18.37 -15.71 26.47
N LEU A 317 -18.18 -16.11 25.21
CA LEU A 317 -17.41 -15.36 24.21
C LEU A 317 -18.07 -14.01 23.92
N PHE A 318 -17.26 -12.97 24.04
CA PHE A 318 -17.59 -11.57 23.88
C PHE A 318 -16.95 -11.00 22.61
N ASP A 319 -15.75 -11.46 22.25
CA ASP A 319 -15.00 -10.96 21.09
C ASP A 319 -14.32 -12.13 20.34
N LEU A 320 -14.59 -12.25 19.04
CA LEU A 320 -14.05 -13.30 18.17
C LEU A 320 -13.40 -12.68 16.92
N GLN A 321 -12.08 -12.82 16.82
CA GLN A 321 -11.30 -12.24 15.72
C GLN A 321 -10.49 -13.34 15.02
N LEU A 322 -10.91 -13.68 13.80
CA LEU A 322 -10.35 -14.70 12.93
C LEU A 322 -9.93 -14.14 11.55
N SER A 323 -9.82 -12.82 11.45
CA SER A 323 -9.53 -12.12 10.20
C SER A 323 -8.09 -12.34 9.71
N ASP A 324 -7.84 -12.00 8.44
CA ASP A 324 -6.52 -12.15 7.79
C ASP A 324 -5.93 -13.55 7.98
N ASN A 325 -6.64 -14.54 7.41
CA ASN A 325 -6.32 -15.95 7.46
C ASN A 325 -6.74 -16.64 6.14
N ASN A 326 -6.48 -17.95 6.02
CA ASN A 326 -6.88 -18.76 4.86
C ASN A 326 -8.04 -19.71 5.21
N LEU A 327 -8.98 -19.28 6.08
CA LEU A 327 -10.15 -20.06 6.45
C LEU A 327 -11.10 -20.18 5.26
N THR A 328 -11.81 -21.30 5.17
CA THR A 328 -12.66 -21.70 4.03
C THR A 328 -13.95 -22.37 4.50
N GLY A 329 -14.79 -22.87 3.60
CA GLY A 329 -16.07 -23.47 3.98
C GLY A 329 -17.10 -22.40 4.34
N VAL A 330 -18.08 -22.72 5.19
CA VAL A 330 -19.18 -21.82 5.55
C VAL A 330 -19.03 -21.23 6.94
N ILE A 331 -19.67 -20.09 7.19
CA ILE A 331 -19.91 -19.60 8.56
C ILE A 331 -20.95 -20.56 9.19
N PRO A 332 -20.65 -21.26 10.29
CA PRO A 332 -21.55 -22.28 10.83
C PRO A 332 -22.75 -21.66 11.55
N ASP A 333 -23.95 -22.19 11.33
CA ASP A 333 -25.21 -21.75 11.96
C ASP A 333 -25.12 -21.68 13.49
N SER A 334 -24.30 -22.55 14.09
CA SER A 334 -24.04 -22.60 15.53
C SER A 334 -23.41 -21.31 16.09
N ILE A 335 -22.89 -20.42 15.24
CA ILE A 335 -22.43 -19.08 15.64
C ILE A 335 -23.55 -18.31 16.36
N GLY A 336 -24.81 -18.48 15.97
CA GLY A 336 -25.97 -17.82 16.59
C GLY A 336 -26.20 -18.16 18.07
N ASN A 337 -25.55 -19.20 18.59
CA ASN A 337 -25.58 -19.54 20.02
C ASN A 337 -24.75 -18.59 20.90
N LEU A 338 -23.89 -17.76 20.31
CA LEU A 338 -22.98 -16.85 21.01
C LEU A 338 -23.67 -15.54 21.45
N THR A 339 -24.76 -15.63 22.21
CA THR A 339 -25.63 -14.47 22.48
C THR A 339 -24.97 -13.31 23.25
N ASN A 340 -23.79 -13.52 23.83
CA ASN A 340 -22.97 -12.50 24.51
C ASN A 340 -21.95 -11.81 23.60
N LEU A 341 -21.81 -12.25 22.35
CA LEU A 341 -20.82 -11.74 21.40
C LEU A 341 -21.15 -10.29 21.01
N ASP A 342 -20.15 -9.42 21.17
CA ASP A 342 -20.14 -8.00 20.85
C ASP A 342 -19.46 -7.75 19.50
N ASN A 343 -18.34 -8.46 19.22
CA ASN A 343 -17.60 -8.31 17.97
C ASN A 343 -17.38 -9.67 17.27
N LEU A 344 -17.73 -9.74 15.99
CA LEU A 344 -17.50 -10.89 15.10
C LEU A 344 -16.72 -10.43 13.85
N VAL A 345 -15.43 -10.73 13.82
CA VAL A 345 -14.48 -10.20 12.83
C VAL A 345 -13.86 -11.38 12.06
N LEU A 346 -14.35 -11.60 10.83
CA LEU A 346 -14.01 -12.73 9.95
C LEU A 346 -13.47 -12.30 8.57
N ASN A 347 -13.21 -11.01 8.38
CA ASN A 347 -12.80 -10.42 7.10
C ASN A 347 -11.40 -10.90 6.62
N PHE A 348 -11.10 -10.73 5.34
CA PHE A 348 -9.87 -11.24 4.70
C PHE A 348 -9.67 -12.76 4.93
N ASN A 349 -10.59 -13.55 4.37
CA ASN A 349 -10.55 -15.02 4.40
C ASN A 349 -11.12 -15.60 3.09
N GLY A 350 -11.14 -16.93 2.96
CA GLY A 350 -11.79 -17.66 1.87
C GLY A 350 -13.16 -18.25 2.23
N LEU A 351 -13.90 -17.67 3.19
CA LEU A 351 -15.22 -18.15 3.59
C LEU A 351 -16.21 -18.03 2.44
N SER A 352 -17.19 -18.94 2.41
CA SER A 352 -18.06 -19.20 1.27
C SER A 352 -19.47 -19.61 1.71
N GLY A 353 -20.39 -19.79 0.75
CA GLY A 353 -21.79 -20.02 1.05
C GLY A 353 -22.49 -18.76 1.56
N SER A 354 -23.66 -18.90 2.17
CA SER A 354 -24.48 -17.77 2.65
C SER A 354 -24.17 -17.35 4.08
N ILE A 355 -24.43 -16.08 4.38
CA ILE A 355 -24.51 -15.58 5.76
C ILE A 355 -25.69 -16.31 6.46
N PRO A 356 -25.46 -17.10 7.53
CA PRO A 356 -26.52 -17.90 8.16
C PRO A 356 -27.54 -16.99 8.86
N SER A 357 -28.80 -17.41 8.85
CA SER A 357 -29.92 -16.62 9.42
C SER A 357 -29.81 -16.46 10.94
N GLU A 358 -29.14 -17.42 11.56
CA GLU A 358 -28.86 -17.59 12.97
C GLU A 358 -27.97 -16.47 13.53
N ILE A 359 -27.22 -15.74 12.68
CA ILE A 359 -26.53 -14.50 13.08
C ILE A 359 -27.52 -13.51 13.72
N GLY A 360 -28.78 -13.45 13.27
CA GLY A 360 -29.82 -12.60 13.87
C GLY A 360 -30.20 -12.96 15.33
N MET A 361 -29.63 -14.01 15.91
CA MET A 361 -29.75 -14.34 17.34
C MET A 361 -28.73 -13.58 18.22
N LEU A 362 -27.68 -13.02 17.63
CA LEU A 362 -26.57 -12.33 18.30
C LEU A 362 -26.95 -10.93 18.79
N LYS A 363 -27.97 -10.81 19.65
CA LYS A 363 -28.56 -9.51 20.05
C LYS A 363 -27.59 -8.55 20.76
N SER A 364 -26.46 -9.03 21.25
CA SER A 364 -25.41 -8.19 21.86
C SER A 364 -24.47 -7.57 20.82
N LEU A 365 -24.45 -8.09 19.58
CA LEU A 365 -23.46 -7.76 18.56
C LEU A 365 -23.49 -6.27 18.20
N PHE A 366 -22.34 -5.64 18.32
CA PHE A 366 -22.05 -4.27 17.95
C PHE A 366 -21.29 -4.19 16.62
N ASP A 367 -20.33 -5.09 16.37
CA ASP A 367 -19.53 -5.13 15.14
C ASP A 367 -19.63 -6.48 14.41
N LEU A 368 -19.93 -6.42 13.11
CA LEU A 368 -19.97 -7.56 12.20
C LEU A 368 -19.17 -7.24 10.93
N GLN A 369 -17.97 -7.83 10.85
CA GLN A 369 -17.05 -7.65 9.72
C GLN A 369 -16.86 -8.98 8.98
N LEU A 370 -17.43 -9.08 7.78
CA LEU A 370 -17.39 -10.26 6.90
C LEU A 370 -16.80 -9.93 5.51
N SER A 371 -16.15 -8.77 5.35
CA SER A 371 -15.61 -8.32 4.07
C SER A 371 -14.47 -9.19 3.54
N ASP A 372 -14.13 -9.02 2.26
CA ASP A 372 -13.00 -9.68 1.60
C ASP A 372 -13.03 -11.21 1.81
N ASN A 373 -14.14 -11.79 1.34
CA ASN A 373 -14.45 -13.20 1.40
C ASN A 373 -15.16 -13.64 0.10
N ASN A 374 -15.50 -14.93 0.00
CA ASN A 374 -16.25 -15.51 -1.12
C ASN A 374 -17.70 -15.85 -0.72
N LEU A 375 -18.31 -15.05 0.17
CA LEU A 375 -19.69 -15.25 0.61
C LEU A 375 -20.67 -14.96 -0.55
N THR A 376 -21.79 -15.67 -0.58
CA THR A 376 -22.78 -15.68 -1.66
C THR A 376 -24.20 -15.73 -1.10
N GLY A 377 -25.22 -15.87 -1.94
CA GLY A 377 -26.61 -15.88 -1.49
C GLY A 377 -27.09 -14.47 -1.13
N VAL A 378 -28.03 -14.34 -0.19
CA VAL A 378 -28.64 -13.06 0.20
C VAL A 378 -28.19 -12.62 1.58
N ILE A 379 -28.24 -11.31 1.85
CA ILE A 379 -28.20 -10.79 3.23
C ILE A 379 -29.52 -11.23 3.91
N PRO A 380 -29.50 -12.00 5.01
CA PRO A 380 -30.71 -12.55 5.60
C PRO A 380 -31.55 -11.47 6.31
N ASP A 381 -32.88 -11.54 6.19
CA ASP A 381 -33.81 -10.61 6.86
C ASP A 381 -33.61 -10.55 8.39
N SER A 382 -33.13 -11.63 9.00
CA SER A 382 -32.82 -11.72 10.42
C SER A 382 -31.71 -10.77 10.87
N ILE A 383 -30.91 -10.20 9.96
CA ILE A 383 -29.92 -9.16 10.28
C ILE A 383 -30.57 -7.98 11.02
N GLY A 384 -31.82 -7.64 10.67
CA GLY A 384 -32.60 -6.57 11.30
C GLY A 384 -33.01 -6.82 12.76
N ASN A 385 -32.71 -7.99 13.32
CA ASN A 385 -32.89 -8.29 14.75
C ASN A 385 -31.71 -7.78 15.62
N LEU A 386 -30.58 -7.41 15.00
CA LEU A 386 -29.36 -6.98 15.67
C LEU A 386 -29.43 -5.52 16.14
N THR A 387 -30.40 -5.17 16.98
CA THR A 387 -30.68 -3.78 17.37
C THR A 387 -29.55 -3.08 18.16
N ASN A 388 -28.47 -3.78 18.50
CA ASN A 388 -27.25 -3.19 19.07
C ASN A 388 -26.16 -2.87 18.03
N LEU A 389 -26.29 -3.34 16.78
CA LEU A 389 -25.26 -3.26 15.76
C LEU A 389 -24.93 -1.80 15.41
N GLY A 390 -23.65 -1.44 15.60
CA GLY A 390 -23.06 -0.18 15.18
C GLY A 390 -22.38 -0.27 13.82
N ASN A 391 -21.77 -1.41 13.49
CA ASN A 391 -21.00 -1.62 12.27
C ASN A 391 -21.48 -2.87 11.52
N LEU A 392 -21.77 -2.71 10.22
CA LEU A 392 -22.06 -3.81 9.29
C LEU A 392 -21.18 -3.66 8.04
N VAL A 393 -20.15 -4.50 7.94
CA VAL A 393 -19.13 -4.43 6.88
C VAL A 393 -19.12 -5.75 6.11
N LEU A 394 -19.65 -5.73 4.89
CA LEU A 394 -19.86 -6.90 4.01
C LEU A 394 -19.23 -6.71 2.61
N HIS A 395 -18.39 -5.68 2.42
CA HIS A 395 -17.83 -5.34 1.11
C HIS A 395 -16.89 -6.43 0.55
N PHE A 396 -16.58 -6.39 -0.76
CA PHE A 396 -15.75 -7.39 -1.45
C PHE A 396 -16.21 -8.84 -1.20
N ASN A 397 -17.42 -9.16 -1.67
CA ASN A 397 -18.02 -10.50 -1.60
C ASN A 397 -18.88 -10.78 -2.85
N GLY A 398 -19.47 -11.98 -2.93
CA GLY A 398 -20.44 -12.38 -3.96
C GLY A 398 -21.90 -12.32 -3.51
N LEU A 399 -22.26 -11.46 -2.54
CA LEU A 399 -23.63 -11.35 -2.04
C LEU A 399 -24.58 -10.81 -3.12
N SER A 400 -25.83 -11.23 -3.07
CA SER A 400 -26.82 -11.03 -4.12
C SER A 400 -28.23 -10.79 -3.54
N GLY A 401 -29.23 -10.61 -4.40
CA GLY A 401 -30.59 -10.27 -3.99
C GLY A 401 -30.71 -8.82 -3.50
N SER A 402 -31.77 -8.50 -2.77
CA SER A 402 -32.07 -7.15 -2.29
C SER A 402 -31.58 -6.87 -0.88
N ILE A 403 -31.27 -5.60 -0.58
CA ILE A 403 -31.05 -5.14 0.80
C ILE A 403 -32.33 -5.38 1.62
N PRO A 404 -32.28 -6.12 2.75
CA PRO A 404 -33.44 -6.37 3.60
C PRO A 404 -34.12 -5.10 4.12
N THR A 405 -35.47 -5.04 4.05
CA THR A 405 -36.23 -3.91 4.64
C THR A 405 -36.08 -3.85 6.16
N SER A 406 -35.85 -5.00 6.80
CA SER A 406 -35.60 -5.13 8.25
C SER A 406 -34.32 -4.43 8.71
N MET A 407 -33.37 -4.14 7.80
CA MET A 407 -32.14 -3.41 8.11
C MET A 407 -32.43 -1.99 8.66
N GLY A 408 -33.58 -1.39 8.33
CA GLY A 408 -34.05 -0.13 8.92
C GLY A 408 -34.43 -0.20 10.41
N ASN A 409 -34.36 -1.37 11.05
CA ASN A 409 -34.51 -1.52 12.50
C ASN A 409 -33.21 -1.29 13.28
N LEU A 410 -32.06 -1.24 12.58
CA LEU A 410 -30.72 -1.12 13.18
C LEU A 410 -30.42 0.31 13.62
N ASN A 411 -31.21 0.84 14.55
CA ASN A 411 -31.22 2.27 14.91
C ASN A 411 -29.89 2.82 15.49
N LYS A 412 -28.94 1.96 15.87
CA LYS A 412 -27.58 2.34 16.29
C LYS A 412 -26.54 2.31 15.16
N LEU A 413 -26.90 1.82 13.97
CA LEU A 413 -25.96 1.59 12.88
C LEU A 413 -25.29 2.90 12.45
N SER A 414 -23.97 2.91 12.54
CA SER A 414 -23.07 4.00 12.20
C SER A 414 -22.32 3.75 10.89
N ILE A 415 -21.94 2.49 10.64
CA ILE A 415 -21.24 2.08 9.42
C ILE A 415 -22.08 1.00 8.71
N LEU A 416 -22.44 1.28 7.45
CA LEU A 416 -23.02 0.31 6.53
C LEU A 416 -22.20 0.30 5.24
N GLU A 417 -21.39 -0.74 5.05
CA GLU A 417 -20.56 -0.93 3.85
C GLU A 417 -20.90 -2.27 3.20
N ILE A 418 -21.57 -2.22 2.05
CA ILE A 418 -22.01 -3.40 1.27
C ILE A 418 -21.58 -3.30 -0.20
N CYS A 419 -20.56 -2.48 -0.47
CA CYS A 419 -20.03 -2.25 -1.79
C CYS A 419 -19.29 -3.46 -2.37
N GLU A 420 -19.01 -3.46 -3.68
CA GLU A 420 -18.26 -4.52 -4.38
C GLU A 420 -18.89 -5.91 -4.15
N ASN A 421 -20.15 -6.01 -4.57
CA ASN A 421 -20.99 -7.20 -4.45
C ASN A 421 -21.93 -7.32 -5.67
N SER A 422 -22.83 -8.30 -5.68
CA SER A 422 -23.86 -8.51 -6.71
C SER A 422 -25.29 -8.18 -6.22
N LEU A 423 -25.43 -7.28 -5.23
CA LEU A 423 -26.73 -6.85 -4.71
C LEU A 423 -27.54 -6.11 -5.79
N SER A 424 -28.86 -6.17 -5.67
CA SER A 424 -29.82 -5.73 -6.68
C SER A 424 -31.13 -5.24 -6.02
N GLY A 425 -32.18 -5.01 -6.81
CA GLY A 425 -33.47 -4.55 -6.30
C GLY A 425 -33.46 -3.07 -5.88
N LEU A 426 -34.40 -2.67 -5.03
CA LEU A 426 -34.60 -1.27 -4.63
C LEU A 426 -33.89 -0.96 -3.31
N VAL A 427 -33.36 0.26 -3.17
CA VAL A 427 -32.90 0.77 -1.86
C VAL A 427 -34.11 0.89 -0.90
N PRO A 428 -34.11 0.21 0.27
CA PRO A 428 -35.24 0.25 1.19
C PRO A 428 -35.43 1.64 1.81
N GLN A 429 -36.64 2.18 1.71
CA GLN A 429 -36.98 3.46 2.35
C GLN A 429 -37.03 3.37 3.90
N THR A 430 -36.95 2.17 4.48
CA THR A 430 -36.74 1.97 5.91
C THR A 430 -35.34 2.40 6.38
N LEU A 431 -34.36 2.52 5.48
CA LEU A 431 -33.02 3.07 5.81
C LEU A 431 -33.07 4.54 6.27
N ASN A 432 -34.17 5.26 6.00
CA ASN A 432 -34.41 6.60 6.56
C ASN A 432 -34.48 6.62 8.11
N ASN A 433 -34.66 5.46 8.76
CA ASN A 433 -34.67 5.33 10.22
C ASN A 433 -33.26 5.31 10.84
N LEU A 434 -32.19 5.16 10.04
CA LEU A 434 -30.81 4.99 10.50
C LEU A 434 -30.16 6.34 10.85
N THR A 435 -30.65 6.99 11.91
CA THR A 435 -30.23 8.34 12.28
C THR A 435 -28.80 8.44 12.84
N HIS A 436 -28.16 7.33 13.21
CA HIS A 436 -26.76 7.31 13.68
C HIS A 436 -25.72 7.11 12.57
N LEU A 437 -26.17 6.98 11.31
CA LEU A 437 -25.34 6.61 10.17
C LEU A 437 -24.28 7.69 9.86
N ARG A 438 -23.02 7.26 9.83
CA ARG A 438 -21.83 8.07 9.51
C ARG A 438 -21.21 7.69 8.18
N ILE A 439 -21.29 6.42 7.81
CA ILE A 439 -20.78 5.87 6.54
C ILE A 439 -21.88 5.01 5.92
N LEU A 440 -22.22 5.34 4.68
CA LEU A 440 -23.05 4.52 3.80
C LEU A 440 -22.27 4.25 2.51
N ASP A 441 -21.92 3.01 2.23
CA ASP A 441 -21.35 2.60 0.94
C ASP A 441 -22.16 1.47 0.28
N LEU A 442 -22.78 1.79 -0.85
CA LEU A 442 -23.57 0.92 -1.71
C LEU A 442 -22.88 0.64 -3.07
N SER A 443 -21.64 1.11 -3.26
CA SER A 443 -20.95 1.18 -4.56
C SER A 443 -20.74 -0.18 -5.23
N HIS A 444 -20.55 -0.19 -6.54
CA HIS A 444 -20.21 -1.38 -7.33
C HIS A 444 -21.16 -2.56 -7.07
N ASN A 445 -22.43 -2.35 -7.40
CA ASN A 445 -23.52 -3.31 -7.28
C ASN A 445 -24.55 -3.07 -8.42
N HIS A 446 -25.64 -3.83 -8.44
CA HIS A 446 -26.76 -3.69 -9.39
C HIS A 446 -28.00 -3.05 -8.72
N ILE A 447 -27.82 -2.25 -7.67
CA ILE A 447 -28.91 -1.65 -6.88
C ILE A 447 -29.61 -0.56 -7.71
N SER A 448 -30.91 -0.44 -7.54
CA SER A 448 -31.79 0.45 -8.31
C SER A 448 -32.77 1.23 -7.42
N GLY A 449 -33.61 2.06 -8.04
CA GLY A 449 -34.50 2.99 -7.34
C GLY A 449 -33.76 4.21 -6.80
N SER A 450 -34.39 4.94 -5.88
CA SER A 450 -33.86 6.18 -5.32
C SER A 450 -33.14 5.99 -3.99
N LEU A 451 -32.10 6.79 -3.75
CA LEU A 451 -31.47 6.92 -2.44
C LEU A 451 -32.49 7.35 -1.36
N PRO A 452 -32.26 7.07 -0.06
CA PRO A 452 -33.19 7.42 1.00
C PRO A 452 -33.22 8.94 1.24
N GLU A 453 -34.39 9.57 1.12
CA GLU A 453 -34.56 11.02 1.17
C GLU A 453 -34.01 11.68 2.46
N ASN A 454 -34.12 10.96 3.58
CA ASN A 454 -33.77 11.39 4.93
C ASN A 454 -32.45 10.75 5.44
N VAL A 455 -31.58 10.28 4.55
CA VAL A 455 -30.32 9.58 4.90
C VAL A 455 -29.39 10.37 5.85
N CYS A 456 -29.44 11.70 5.87
CA CYS A 456 -28.71 12.53 6.85
C CYS A 456 -29.62 13.23 7.89
N LEU A 457 -30.79 12.68 8.20
CA LEU A 457 -31.71 13.29 9.19
C LEU A 457 -31.08 13.46 10.58
N GLY A 458 -30.18 12.56 10.99
CA GLY A 458 -29.45 12.68 12.26
C GLY A 458 -28.23 13.62 12.22
N GLY A 459 -27.86 14.15 11.06
CA GLY A 459 -26.74 15.10 10.93
C GLY A 459 -25.34 14.52 11.15
N LEU A 460 -25.18 13.19 11.23
CA LEU A 460 -23.89 12.51 11.50
C LEU A 460 -23.19 11.96 10.24
N LEU A 461 -23.83 11.99 9.07
CA LEU A 461 -23.33 11.34 7.86
C LEU A 461 -22.07 12.05 7.33
N THR A 462 -20.92 11.37 7.41
CA THR A 462 -19.62 11.87 6.95
C THR A 462 -19.27 11.38 5.55
N ARG A 463 -19.71 10.17 5.18
CA ARG A 463 -19.43 9.53 3.89
C ARG A 463 -20.70 8.93 3.32
N ILE A 464 -21.01 9.28 2.08
CA ILE A 464 -22.02 8.60 1.27
C ILE A 464 -21.41 8.21 -0.08
N ALA A 465 -21.46 6.93 -0.39
CA ALA A 465 -20.92 6.33 -1.59
C ALA A 465 -21.96 5.37 -2.20
N ALA A 466 -22.18 5.49 -3.51
CA ALA A 466 -23.11 4.65 -4.27
C ALA A 466 -22.68 4.55 -5.75
N ILE A 467 -21.36 4.50 -5.97
CA ILE A 467 -20.70 4.56 -7.28
C ILE A 467 -21.15 3.38 -8.15
N LYS A 468 -21.29 3.56 -9.46
CA LYS A 468 -21.57 2.48 -10.44
C LYS A 468 -22.67 1.52 -9.98
N ASN A 469 -23.90 2.01 -10.01
CA ASN A 469 -25.12 1.26 -9.75
C ASN A 469 -26.18 1.66 -10.80
N ASN A 470 -27.42 1.16 -10.66
CA ASN A 470 -28.56 1.51 -11.49
C ASN A 470 -29.52 2.47 -10.76
N LEU A 471 -28.99 3.38 -9.93
CA LEU A 471 -29.79 4.28 -9.12
C LEU A 471 -30.43 5.39 -9.97
N THR A 472 -31.63 5.79 -9.57
CA THR A 472 -32.51 6.76 -10.26
C THR A 472 -33.10 7.74 -9.25
N GLY A 473 -33.95 8.67 -9.70
CA GLY A 473 -34.60 9.64 -8.82
C GLY A 473 -33.69 10.82 -8.48
N LEU A 474 -33.95 11.48 -7.34
CA LEU A 474 -33.28 12.72 -6.94
C LEU A 474 -32.11 12.45 -5.99
N ILE A 475 -31.20 13.43 -5.91
CA ILE A 475 -30.23 13.52 -4.81
C ILE A 475 -31.01 13.89 -3.52
N PRO A 476 -30.89 13.13 -2.41
CA PRO A 476 -31.68 13.35 -1.19
C PRO A 476 -31.55 14.77 -0.63
N SER A 477 -32.67 15.46 -0.40
CA SER A 477 -32.64 16.85 0.09
C SER A 477 -32.09 16.99 1.50
N SER A 478 -32.10 15.92 2.32
CA SER A 478 -31.42 15.92 3.63
C SER A 478 -29.91 16.15 3.53
N LEU A 479 -29.27 15.83 2.40
CA LEU A 479 -27.85 16.14 2.17
C LEU A 479 -27.58 17.65 2.08
N ARG A 480 -28.56 18.48 1.73
CA ARG A 480 -28.41 19.95 1.60
C ARG A 480 -27.90 20.60 2.88
N ASN A 481 -28.37 20.13 4.03
CA ASN A 481 -28.06 20.69 5.35
C ASN A 481 -27.06 19.83 6.16
N CYS A 482 -26.49 18.79 5.53
CA CYS A 482 -25.63 17.80 6.18
C CYS A 482 -24.19 18.30 6.32
N THR A 483 -23.93 19.19 7.29
CA THR A 483 -22.63 19.88 7.48
C THR A 483 -21.48 18.98 7.95
N SER A 484 -21.79 17.75 8.35
CA SER A 484 -20.84 16.69 8.70
C SER A 484 -20.22 15.97 7.49
N LEU A 485 -20.74 16.16 6.28
CA LEU A 485 -20.21 15.53 5.07
C LEU A 485 -18.73 15.87 4.86
N TYR A 486 -17.95 14.80 4.66
CA TYR A 486 -16.54 14.83 4.30
C TYR A 486 -16.32 14.31 2.88
N ARG A 487 -17.08 13.28 2.45
CA ARG A 487 -16.97 12.68 1.11
C ARG A 487 -18.34 12.25 0.55
N VAL A 488 -18.62 12.65 -0.69
CA VAL A 488 -19.86 12.31 -1.43
C VAL A 488 -19.48 11.71 -2.77
N ARG A 489 -19.95 10.50 -3.09
CA ARG A 489 -19.63 9.79 -4.34
C ARG A 489 -20.84 9.04 -4.88
N VAL A 490 -21.47 9.56 -5.93
CA VAL A 490 -22.65 8.94 -6.56
C VAL A 490 -22.47 8.80 -8.08
N GLU A 491 -21.22 8.83 -8.54
CA GLU A 491 -20.87 8.82 -9.95
C GLU A 491 -21.16 7.48 -10.65
N GLY A 492 -21.56 7.54 -11.92
CA GLY A 492 -21.89 6.36 -12.73
C GLY A 492 -23.26 5.76 -12.38
N ASN A 493 -24.31 6.58 -12.39
CA ASN A 493 -25.69 6.17 -12.12
C ASN A 493 -26.65 6.84 -13.13
N HIS A 494 -27.96 6.78 -12.85
CA HIS A 494 -29.00 7.47 -13.59
C HIS A 494 -29.73 8.49 -12.71
N LEU A 495 -29.04 9.08 -11.74
CA LEU A 495 -29.59 10.11 -10.87
C LEU A 495 -29.97 11.35 -11.68
N THR A 496 -31.00 12.05 -11.20
CA THR A 496 -31.62 13.22 -11.83
C THR A 496 -31.83 14.32 -10.80
N GLY A 497 -32.35 15.46 -11.25
CA GLY A 497 -32.75 16.57 -10.39
C GLY A 497 -32.02 17.86 -10.72
N ASN A 498 -32.53 18.96 -10.17
CA ASN A 498 -31.96 20.29 -10.35
C ASN A 498 -30.98 20.62 -9.21
N ILE A 499 -29.69 20.80 -9.51
CA ILE A 499 -28.67 21.08 -8.49
C ILE A 499 -28.54 22.54 -8.06
N SER A 500 -29.23 23.49 -8.70
CA SER A 500 -29.11 24.93 -8.39
C SER A 500 -29.27 25.22 -6.89
N ASP A 501 -30.17 24.48 -6.23
CA ASP A 501 -30.44 24.57 -4.79
C ASP A 501 -30.29 23.25 -4.04
N ALA A 502 -29.84 22.15 -4.67
CA ALA A 502 -29.78 20.83 -4.01
C ALA A 502 -28.70 20.72 -2.92
N PHE A 503 -27.66 21.55 -3.02
CA PHE A 503 -26.48 21.53 -2.15
C PHE A 503 -26.36 22.78 -1.29
N GLY A 504 -25.84 22.61 -0.08
CA GLY A 504 -25.59 23.70 0.87
C GLY A 504 -24.12 24.08 1.01
N ILE A 505 -23.77 24.65 2.15
CA ILE A 505 -22.39 24.97 2.52
C ILE A 505 -21.86 23.85 3.41
N TYR A 506 -20.76 23.23 3.00
CA TYR A 506 -20.16 22.09 3.71
C TYR A 506 -18.79 22.47 4.27
N PRO A 507 -18.66 22.73 5.59
CA PRO A 507 -17.39 23.13 6.19
C PRO A 507 -16.30 22.06 6.11
N ASN A 508 -16.70 20.78 6.14
CA ASN A 508 -15.78 19.63 6.23
C ASN A 508 -15.59 18.87 4.92
N LEU A 509 -16.37 19.19 3.87
CA LEU A 509 -16.38 18.43 2.63
C LEU A 509 -15.03 18.57 1.91
N ASN A 510 -14.39 17.42 1.68
CA ASN A 510 -13.10 17.33 1.02
C ASN A 510 -13.23 16.91 -0.46
N PHE A 511 -14.20 16.05 -0.78
CA PHE A 511 -14.35 15.47 -2.10
C PHE A 511 -15.82 15.23 -2.44
N ILE A 512 -16.26 15.70 -3.61
CA ILE A 512 -17.56 15.33 -4.19
C ILE A 512 -17.42 14.90 -5.65
N SER A 513 -18.06 13.79 -6.00
CA SER A 513 -18.26 13.36 -7.38
C SER A 513 -19.72 13.00 -7.65
N LEU A 514 -20.26 13.64 -8.69
CA LEU A 514 -21.61 13.46 -9.23
C LEU A 514 -21.56 13.01 -10.71
N SER A 515 -20.35 12.77 -11.24
CA SER A 515 -20.12 12.56 -12.66
C SER A 515 -20.89 11.37 -13.26
N ASN A 516 -21.10 11.34 -14.57
CA ASN A 516 -21.78 10.25 -15.27
C ASN A 516 -23.18 9.97 -14.69
N ASN A 517 -24.06 10.96 -14.82
CA ASN A 517 -25.45 10.93 -14.35
C ASN A 517 -26.35 11.78 -15.28
N ASN A 518 -27.66 11.83 -14.98
CA ASN A 518 -28.65 12.61 -15.72
C ASN A 518 -29.08 13.88 -14.96
N ILE A 519 -28.16 14.47 -14.18
CA ILE A 519 -28.42 15.63 -13.32
C ILE A 519 -28.42 16.91 -14.17
N PHE A 520 -29.26 17.88 -13.82
CA PHE A 520 -29.38 19.16 -14.53
C PHE A 520 -29.44 20.36 -13.58
N GLY A 521 -29.57 21.58 -14.11
CA GLY A 521 -29.64 22.82 -13.34
C GLY A 521 -28.44 23.72 -13.59
N GLU A 522 -28.09 24.56 -12.61
CA GLU A 522 -26.93 25.45 -12.64
C GLU A 522 -26.02 25.23 -11.43
N LEU A 523 -24.74 25.62 -11.53
CA LEU A 523 -23.78 25.50 -10.44
C LEU A 523 -24.02 26.55 -9.35
N SER A 524 -24.25 26.10 -8.11
CA SER A 524 -24.50 26.99 -6.97
C SER A 524 -23.25 27.80 -6.56
N PRO A 525 -23.37 29.11 -6.22
CA PRO A 525 -22.26 29.90 -5.69
C PRO A 525 -21.79 29.44 -4.30
N TYR A 526 -22.58 28.63 -3.58
CA TYR A 526 -22.22 28.13 -2.24
C TYR A 526 -20.98 27.21 -2.23
N TRP A 527 -20.62 26.60 -3.36
CA TRP A 527 -19.38 25.81 -3.49
C TRP A 527 -18.13 26.63 -3.16
N GLY A 528 -18.13 27.93 -3.43
CA GLY A 528 -17.05 28.85 -3.05
C GLY A 528 -16.80 28.96 -1.55
N GLN A 529 -17.79 28.60 -0.71
CA GLN A 529 -17.72 28.64 0.75
C GLN A 529 -17.34 27.27 1.37
N CYS A 530 -17.14 26.24 0.55
CA CYS A 530 -16.68 24.92 0.99
C CYS A 530 -15.14 24.92 1.07
N HIS A 531 -14.59 25.60 2.07
CA HIS A 531 -13.15 25.93 2.15
C HIS A 531 -12.20 24.72 2.16
N ASN A 532 -12.66 23.54 2.60
CA ASN A 532 -11.87 22.30 2.65
C ASN A 532 -11.96 21.44 1.37
N LEU A 533 -12.73 21.89 0.37
CA LEU A 533 -13.00 21.14 -0.85
C LEU A 533 -11.75 21.04 -1.73
N THR A 534 -11.32 19.82 -2.03
CA THR A 534 -10.14 19.52 -2.87
C THR A 534 -10.50 18.97 -4.24
N ASN A 535 -11.64 18.27 -4.39
CA ASN A 535 -12.10 17.77 -5.68
C ASN A 535 -13.61 18.06 -5.86
N LEU A 536 -13.95 18.66 -6.99
CA LEU A 536 -15.33 18.90 -7.44
C LEU A 536 -15.49 18.31 -8.85
N GLN A 537 -16.17 17.16 -8.95
CA GLN A 537 -16.38 16.42 -10.20
C GLN A 537 -17.88 16.32 -10.51
N ILE A 538 -18.32 16.91 -11.63
CA ILE A 538 -19.71 16.89 -12.11
C ILE A 538 -19.72 16.67 -13.65
N SER A 539 -18.72 15.94 -14.16
CA SER A 539 -18.57 15.66 -15.59
C SER A 539 -19.64 14.73 -16.15
N ASN A 540 -19.87 14.78 -17.47
CA ASN A 540 -20.84 13.94 -18.17
C ASN A 540 -22.24 13.95 -17.51
N ASN A 541 -22.87 15.13 -17.58
CA ASN A 541 -24.18 15.44 -17.02
C ASN A 541 -24.90 16.48 -17.92
N ASN A 542 -26.07 16.95 -17.51
CA ASN A 542 -26.89 17.95 -18.21
C ASN A 542 -26.88 19.31 -17.47
N ILE A 543 -25.74 19.69 -16.86
CA ILE A 543 -25.59 20.96 -16.14
C ILE A 543 -25.46 22.12 -17.13
N SER A 544 -26.10 23.25 -16.82
CA SER A 544 -26.22 24.43 -17.66
C SER A 544 -25.88 25.71 -16.88
N GLY A 545 -26.04 26.88 -17.51
CA GLY A 545 -25.68 28.16 -16.91
C GLY A 545 -24.18 28.44 -16.97
N LYS A 546 -23.66 29.23 -16.02
CA LYS A 546 -22.25 29.66 -15.97
C LYS A 546 -21.53 29.03 -14.78
N ILE A 547 -20.20 29.05 -14.80
CA ILE A 547 -19.41 28.82 -13.59
C ILE A 547 -19.55 30.08 -12.69
N PRO A 548 -19.98 29.95 -11.42
CA PRO A 548 -20.04 31.09 -10.50
C PRO A 548 -18.63 31.57 -10.14
N PHE A 549 -18.41 32.88 -10.14
CA PHE A 549 -17.10 33.46 -9.83
C PHE A 549 -16.68 33.21 -8.37
N GLU A 550 -17.66 33.01 -7.49
CA GLU A 550 -17.49 32.65 -6.09
C GLU A 550 -16.72 31.33 -5.92
N LEU A 551 -16.74 30.42 -6.90
CA LEU A 551 -15.96 29.17 -6.85
C LEU A 551 -14.46 29.44 -6.69
N GLY A 552 -13.96 30.59 -7.14
CA GLY A 552 -12.58 31.05 -6.91
C GLY A 552 -12.23 31.31 -5.43
N HIS A 553 -13.18 31.21 -4.49
CA HIS A 553 -12.94 31.27 -3.04
C HIS A 553 -12.67 29.90 -2.41
N ALA A 554 -12.93 28.78 -3.11
CA ALA A 554 -12.63 27.42 -2.66
C ALA A 554 -11.12 27.11 -2.79
N THR A 555 -10.26 27.89 -2.13
CA THR A 555 -8.80 27.94 -2.37
C THR A 555 -8.02 26.63 -2.19
N GLN A 556 -8.60 25.60 -1.57
CA GLN A 556 -8.01 24.27 -1.47
C GLN A 556 -8.28 23.36 -2.67
N LEU A 557 -9.08 23.81 -3.65
CA LEU A 557 -9.48 23.00 -4.80
C LEU A 557 -8.26 22.63 -5.67
N GLN A 558 -8.05 21.33 -5.80
CA GLN A 558 -6.97 20.67 -6.55
C GLN A 558 -7.47 20.12 -7.90
N GLU A 559 -8.75 19.76 -7.97
CA GLU A 559 -9.37 19.25 -9.18
C GLU A 559 -10.77 19.84 -9.36
N LEU A 560 -10.99 20.42 -10.54
CA LEU A 560 -12.30 20.86 -11.01
C LEU A 560 -12.58 20.18 -12.36
N ASP A 561 -13.53 19.25 -12.35
CA ASP A 561 -14.01 18.58 -13.56
C ASP A 561 -15.49 18.88 -13.78
N LEU A 562 -15.75 19.69 -14.81
CA LEU A 562 -17.07 20.07 -15.29
C LEU A 562 -17.24 19.69 -16.77
N SER A 563 -16.40 18.78 -17.28
CA SER A 563 -16.38 18.38 -18.68
C SER A 563 -17.70 17.71 -19.13
N SER A 564 -17.97 17.70 -20.43
CA SER A 564 -19.15 17.05 -21.05
C SER A 564 -20.48 17.48 -20.40
N ASN A 565 -20.81 18.76 -20.54
CA ASN A 565 -22.00 19.40 -19.97
C ASN A 565 -22.55 20.47 -20.95
N HIS A 566 -23.44 21.34 -20.48
CA HIS A 566 -24.04 22.44 -21.24
C HIS A 566 -23.73 23.83 -20.62
N LEU A 567 -22.60 23.94 -19.91
CA LEU A 567 -22.13 25.19 -19.32
C LEU A 567 -21.72 26.18 -20.42
N ASN A 568 -22.01 27.47 -20.21
CA ASN A 568 -21.82 28.54 -21.17
C ASN A 568 -21.26 29.82 -20.52
N GLY A 569 -21.14 30.88 -21.32
CA GLY A 569 -20.55 32.15 -20.89
C GLY A 569 -19.03 32.14 -20.95
N GLU A 570 -18.39 33.03 -20.20
CA GLU A 570 -16.93 33.14 -20.11
C GLU A 570 -16.40 32.31 -18.93
N ILE A 571 -15.17 31.81 -19.04
CA ILE A 571 -14.47 31.17 -17.91
C ILE A 571 -14.11 32.26 -16.88
N PRO A 572 -14.54 32.17 -15.61
CA PRO A 572 -14.24 33.22 -14.63
C PRO A 572 -12.74 33.31 -14.33
N LYS A 573 -12.19 34.52 -14.43
CA LYS A 573 -10.79 34.82 -14.04
C LYS A 573 -10.50 34.52 -12.58
N GLU A 574 -11.53 34.53 -11.72
CA GLU A 574 -11.45 34.19 -10.30
C GLU A 574 -10.94 32.76 -10.06
N LEU A 575 -11.06 31.84 -11.04
CA LEU A 575 -10.45 30.51 -10.96
C LEU A 575 -8.92 30.57 -10.85
N GLY A 576 -8.27 31.63 -11.34
CA GLY A 576 -6.83 31.86 -11.16
C GLY A 576 -6.39 32.08 -9.70
N LYS A 577 -7.32 32.29 -8.77
CA LYS A 577 -7.05 32.33 -7.32
C LYS A 577 -6.82 30.94 -6.71
N LEU A 578 -7.20 29.87 -7.41
CA LEU A 578 -7.18 28.49 -6.90
C LEU A 578 -5.77 27.89 -6.98
N THR A 579 -4.79 28.50 -6.31
CA THR A 579 -3.35 28.14 -6.41
C THR A 579 -2.99 26.69 -6.01
N MET A 580 -3.93 25.92 -5.45
CA MET A 580 -3.80 24.48 -5.19
C MET A 580 -4.19 23.60 -6.40
N MET A 581 -4.74 24.18 -7.47
CA MET A 581 -5.24 23.46 -8.65
C MET A 581 -4.14 22.67 -9.36
N ASN A 582 -4.37 21.36 -9.48
CA ASN A 582 -3.57 20.42 -10.26
C ASN A 582 -4.26 20.07 -11.58
N ARG A 583 -5.61 20.02 -11.63
CA ARG A 583 -6.38 19.52 -12.78
C ARG A 583 -7.62 20.37 -13.05
N LEU A 584 -7.70 20.96 -14.24
CA LEU A 584 -8.84 21.75 -14.68
C LEU A 584 -9.39 21.18 -15.99
N PHE A 585 -10.58 20.58 -15.93
CA PHE A 585 -11.25 19.94 -17.06
C PHE A 585 -12.61 20.61 -17.31
N LEU A 586 -12.70 21.37 -18.39
CA LEU A 586 -13.89 22.12 -18.83
C LEU A 586 -14.32 21.75 -20.26
N SER A 587 -13.74 20.69 -20.82
CA SER A 587 -13.95 20.28 -22.21
C SER A 587 -15.38 19.81 -22.50
N GLY A 588 -15.83 19.87 -23.76
CA GLY A 588 -17.17 19.42 -24.15
C GLY A 588 -18.29 20.26 -23.56
N ASN A 589 -18.18 21.59 -23.66
CA ASN A 589 -19.14 22.56 -23.14
C ASN A 589 -19.41 23.66 -24.19
N GLN A 590 -20.06 24.75 -23.78
CA GLN A 590 -20.41 25.91 -24.63
C GLN A 590 -19.69 27.19 -24.15
N PHE A 591 -18.53 27.07 -23.49
CA PHE A 591 -17.76 28.22 -23.02
C PHE A 591 -17.27 29.07 -24.20
N SER A 592 -17.21 30.38 -24.00
CA SER A 592 -17.00 31.41 -25.02
C SER A 592 -16.14 32.55 -24.47
N GLY A 593 -15.81 33.53 -25.30
CA GLY A 593 -14.87 34.59 -24.91
C GLY A 593 -13.44 34.07 -24.84
N LYS A 594 -12.57 34.76 -24.09
CA LYS A 594 -11.12 34.46 -24.03
C LYS A 594 -10.78 33.49 -22.91
N ILE A 595 -9.68 32.74 -23.08
CA ILE A 595 -9.02 32.05 -21.98
C ILE A 595 -8.45 33.11 -21.02
N PRO A 596 -8.79 33.12 -19.71
CA PRO A 596 -8.25 34.08 -18.77
C PRO A 596 -6.74 33.92 -18.56
N SER A 597 -5.99 35.02 -18.62
CA SER A 597 -4.55 35.07 -18.32
C SER A 597 -4.23 34.60 -16.89
N GLU A 598 -5.17 34.80 -15.97
CA GLU A 598 -5.06 34.43 -14.56
C GLU A 598 -4.92 32.92 -14.34
N ILE A 599 -5.25 32.07 -15.33
CA ILE A 599 -4.93 30.63 -15.30
C ILE A 599 -3.41 30.40 -15.22
N GLY A 600 -2.59 31.31 -15.77
CA GLY A 600 -1.13 31.28 -15.65
C GLY A 600 -0.61 31.42 -14.22
N LEU A 601 -1.44 31.85 -13.25
CA LEU A 601 -1.07 31.89 -11.83
C LEU A 601 -1.14 30.51 -11.16
N LEU A 602 -1.73 29.51 -11.82
CA LEU A 602 -1.90 28.15 -11.31
C LEU A 602 -0.61 27.33 -11.45
N SER A 603 0.43 27.74 -10.72
CA SER A 603 1.78 27.13 -10.75
C SER A 603 1.85 25.63 -10.42
N LYS A 604 0.78 25.06 -9.85
CA LYS A 604 0.65 23.61 -9.58
C LYS A 604 -0.06 22.83 -10.69
N LEU A 605 -0.65 23.50 -11.69
CA LEU A 605 -1.48 22.89 -12.71
C LEU A 605 -0.67 21.87 -13.52
N GLU A 606 -1.11 20.62 -13.49
CA GLU A 606 -0.54 19.47 -14.17
C GLU A 606 -1.28 19.14 -15.47
N GLN A 607 -2.61 19.36 -15.48
CA GLN A 607 -3.44 19.15 -16.66
C GLN A 607 -4.48 20.26 -16.85
N LEU A 608 -4.62 20.72 -18.10
CA LEU A 608 -5.59 21.70 -18.54
C LEU A 608 -6.28 21.19 -19.81
N ASP A 609 -7.57 20.89 -19.72
CA ASP A 609 -8.40 20.53 -20.87
C ASP A 609 -9.58 21.50 -21.01
N LEU A 610 -9.54 22.31 -22.08
CA LEU A 610 -10.58 23.26 -22.46
C LEU A 610 -11.19 22.90 -23.83
N ALA A 611 -10.94 21.69 -24.33
CA ALA A 611 -11.28 21.33 -25.71
C ALA A 611 -12.78 21.26 -26.00
N SER A 612 -13.18 21.34 -27.27
CA SER A 612 -14.59 21.26 -27.70
C SER A 612 -15.47 22.28 -26.99
N ASN A 613 -15.14 23.56 -27.20
CA ASN A 613 -15.85 24.74 -26.70
C ASN A 613 -15.89 25.82 -27.79
N ASN A 614 -16.45 26.99 -27.49
CA ASN A 614 -16.51 28.16 -28.37
C ASN A 614 -15.49 29.26 -27.98
N LEU A 615 -14.39 28.91 -27.29
CA LEU A 615 -13.37 29.88 -26.83
C LEU A 615 -12.69 30.56 -28.03
N SER A 616 -12.33 31.83 -27.87
CA SER A 616 -11.87 32.71 -28.95
C SER A 616 -10.77 33.67 -28.46
N GLY A 617 -10.17 34.43 -29.38
CA GLY A 617 -9.02 35.26 -29.07
C GLY A 617 -7.71 34.47 -29.01
N PRO A 618 -6.60 35.12 -28.61
CA PRO A 618 -5.28 34.49 -28.53
C PRO A 618 -5.16 33.54 -27.34
N ILE A 619 -4.29 32.54 -27.47
CA ILE A 619 -3.80 31.75 -26.33
C ILE A 619 -2.95 32.68 -25.43
N PRO A 620 -3.22 32.81 -24.12
CA PRO A 620 -2.48 33.71 -23.25
C PRO A 620 -1.01 33.31 -23.07
N ASP A 621 -0.10 34.29 -23.17
CA ASP A 621 1.33 34.09 -22.89
C ASP A 621 1.57 33.56 -21.46
N ASP A 622 0.74 33.98 -20.50
CA ASP A 622 0.85 33.60 -19.09
C ASP A 622 0.72 32.08 -18.82
N LEU A 623 0.14 31.30 -19.75
CA LEU A 623 0.09 29.83 -19.62
C LEU A 623 1.49 29.21 -19.56
N GLY A 624 2.52 29.88 -20.11
CA GLY A 624 3.92 29.47 -19.97
C GLY A 624 4.43 29.40 -18.52
N ASN A 625 3.74 30.05 -17.58
CA ASN A 625 4.07 30.03 -16.15
C ASN A 625 3.59 28.75 -15.42
N CYS A 626 2.72 27.95 -16.05
CA CYS A 626 2.24 26.67 -15.50
C CYS A 626 3.30 25.57 -15.66
N ILE A 627 4.47 25.73 -15.04
CA ILE A 627 5.68 24.90 -15.27
C ILE A 627 5.53 23.40 -14.99
N LYS A 628 4.48 22.99 -14.26
CA LYS A 628 4.14 21.58 -13.98
C LYS A 628 3.24 20.93 -15.03
N LEU A 629 2.70 21.71 -15.96
CA LEU A 629 1.68 21.27 -16.90
C LEU A 629 2.27 20.21 -17.85
N PHE A 630 1.79 18.97 -17.76
CA PHE A 630 2.18 17.89 -18.65
C PHE A 630 1.16 17.61 -19.76
N ASN A 631 -0.09 18.05 -19.59
CA ASN A 631 -1.14 17.91 -20.60
C ASN A 631 -1.85 19.25 -20.84
N LEU A 632 -1.78 19.76 -22.08
CA LEU A 632 -2.49 20.96 -22.53
C LEU A 632 -3.34 20.62 -23.76
N ASN A 633 -4.66 20.61 -23.58
CA ASN A 633 -5.62 20.39 -24.66
C ASN A 633 -6.54 21.61 -24.80
N LEU A 634 -6.38 22.33 -25.92
CA LEU A 634 -7.19 23.48 -26.32
C LEU A 634 -7.92 23.23 -27.65
N SER A 635 -7.98 21.97 -28.09
CA SER A 635 -8.49 21.60 -29.41
C SER A 635 -9.98 21.90 -29.60
N LYS A 636 -10.46 21.99 -30.85
CA LYS A 636 -11.88 22.23 -31.20
C LYS A 636 -12.43 23.48 -30.50
N ASN A 637 -11.82 24.62 -30.81
CA ASN A 637 -12.24 25.94 -30.34
C ASN A 637 -12.12 26.96 -31.50
N ASN A 638 -12.40 28.23 -31.23
CA ASN A 638 -12.26 29.35 -32.17
C ASN A 638 -11.01 30.20 -31.86
N LEU A 639 -9.95 29.62 -31.31
CA LEU A 639 -8.74 30.36 -30.92
C LEU A 639 -8.01 30.89 -32.16
N GLU A 640 -7.53 32.13 -32.06
CA GLU A 640 -6.93 32.89 -33.16
C GLU A 640 -5.53 33.39 -32.79
N ALA A 641 -4.94 34.22 -33.67
CA ALA A 641 -3.56 34.72 -33.57
C ALA A 641 -2.49 33.59 -33.59
N SER A 642 -1.26 33.94 -33.24
CA SER A 642 -0.10 33.02 -33.25
C SER A 642 0.02 32.22 -31.96
N ILE A 643 0.56 31.02 -32.07
CA ILE A 643 0.94 30.19 -30.91
C ILE A 643 2.00 30.96 -30.08
N PRO A 644 1.79 31.19 -28.77
CA PRO A 644 2.74 31.94 -27.95
C PRO A 644 4.02 31.13 -27.68
N SER A 645 5.19 31.78 -27.79
CA SER A 645 6.47 31.11 -27.56
C SER A 645 6.71 30.77 -26.08
N SER A 646 5.97 31.38 -25.15
CA SER A 646 6.05 31.12 -23.71
C SER A 646 5.66 29.68 -23.33
N ILE A 647 4.88 28.97 -24.15
CA ILE A 647 4.58 27.54 -23.95
C ILE A 647 5.89 26.72 -23.89
N SER A 648 6.98 27.17 -24.55
CA SER A 648 8.30 26.54 -24.47
C SER A 648 8.95 26.54 -23.07
N TYR A 649 8.42 27.32 -22.12
CA TYR A 649 8.89 27.34 -20.73
C TYR A 649 8.31 26.17 -19.90
N ILE A 650 7.27 25.51 -20.40
CA ILE A 650 6.61 24.37 -19.76
C ILE A 650 7.44 23.10 -20.04
N ASN A 651 8.59 22.97 -19.39
CA ASN A 651 9.52 21.84 -19.61
C ASN A 651 8.91 20.47 -19.28
N ALA A 652 7.84 20.42 -18.48
CA ALA A 652 7.09 19.21 -18.13
C ALA A 652 6.07 18.77 -19.21
N LEU A 653 5.86 19.54 -20.28
CA LEU A 653 4.80 19.29 -21.25
C LEU A 653 5.04 17.98 -22.03
N HIS A 654 4.16 16.98 -21.82
CA HIS A 654 4.15 15.70 -22.54
C HIS A 654 3.18 15.69 -23.72
N SER A 655 2.04 16.39 -23.59
CA SER A 655 0.97 16.39 -24.58
C SER A 655 0.51 17.82 -24.86
N LEU A 656 0.51 18.20 -26.14
CA LEU A 656 0.01 19.48 -26.63
C LEU A 656 -0.95 19.26 -27.80
N ASP A 657 -2.24 19.52 -27.59
CA ASP A 657 -3.25 19.50 -28.65
C ASP A 657 -3.90 20.89 -28.80
N LEU A 658 -3.63 21.53 -29.94
CA LEU A 658 -4.18 22.81 -30.38
C LEU A 658 -5.04 22.65 -31.65
N SER A 659 -5.40 21.42 -32.02
CA SER A 659 -6.04 21.12 -33.30
C SER A 659 -7.45 21.67 -33.43
N GLN A 660 -7.94 21.83 -34.66
CA GLN A 660 -9.29 22.35 -34.95
C GLN A 660 -9.52 23.72 -34.29
N ASN A 661 -8.69 24.69 -34.67
CA ASN A 661 -8.74 26.08 -34.24
C ASN A 661 -8.52 27.02 -35.45
N SER A 662 -8.43 28.33 -35.21
CA SER A 662 -8.15 29.36 -36.23
C SER A 662 -6.76 30.00 -36.06
N LEU A 663 -5.79 29.25 -35.53
CA LEU A 663 -4.44 29.75 -35.25
C LEU A 663 -3.68 30.06 -36.56
N ILE A 664 -2.92 31.15 -36.57
CA ILE A 664 -2.19 31.68 -37.73
C ILE A 664 -0.68 31.85 -37.45
N GLY A 665 0.10 32.04 -38.50
CA GLY A 665 1.55 32.25 -38.38
C GLY A 665 2.33 30.94 -38.20
N GLY A 666 3.62 31.05 -37.88
CA GLY A 666 4.52 29.91 -37.74
C GLY A 666 4.51 29.26 -36.35
N ILE A 667 5.05 28.05 -36.27
CA ILE A 667 5.35 27.37 -35.00
C ILE A 667 6.57 28.09 -34.36
N PRO A 668 6.53 28.46 -33.05
CA PRO A 668 7.67 29.08 -32.39
C PRO A 668 8.93 28.20 -32.41
N GLN A 669 10.08 28.78 -32.74
CA GLN A 669 11.35 28.03 -32.79
C GLN A 669 11.76 27.51 -31.39
N GLU A 670 11.34 28.21 -30.33
CA GLU A 670 11.59 27.84 -28.95
C GLU A 670 10.95 26.50 -28.55
N PHE A 671 9.94 26.01 -29.28
CA PHE A 671 9.31 24.72 -29.00
C PHE A 671 10.30 23.55 -29.07
N GLY A 672 11.43 23.68 -29.79
CA GLY A 672 12.52 22.69 -29.75
C GLY A 672 13.16 22.47 -28.37
N LYS A 673 12.85 23.32 -27.37
CA LYS A 673 13.25 23.16 -25.96
C LYS A 673 12.37 22.16 -25.19
N LEU A 674 11.19 21.80 -25.69
CA LEU A 674 10.20 20.95 -25.01
C LEU A 674 10.60 19.46 -25.04
N GLN A 675 11.70 19.11 -24.37
CA GLN A 675 12.31 17.78 -24.42
C GLN A 675 11.40 16.64 -23.94
N SER A 676 10.41 16.94 -23.10
CA SER A 676 9.43 15.98 -22.56
C SER A 676 8.24 15.71 -23.49
N LEU A 677 8.08 16.48 -24.57
CA LEU A 677 6.90 16.43 -25.44
C LEU A 677 6.85 15.12 -26.22
N GLU A 678 5.85 14.27 -25.95
CA GLU A 678 5.60 13.01 -26.67
C GLU A 678 4.54 13.17 -27.77
N VAL A 679 3.54 14.03 -27.56
CA VAL A 679 2.36 14.18 -28.43
C VAL A 679 2.20 15.64 -28.84
N LEU A 680 2.18 15.90 -30.15
CA LEU A 680 1.91 17.22 -30.72
C LEU A 680 0.82 17.13 -31.80
N ASN A 681 -0.31 17.80 -31.57
CA ASN A 681 -1.38 17.91 -32.56
C ASN A 681 -1.72 19.38 -32.82
N LEU A 682 -1.41 19.85 -34.03
CA LEU A 682 -1.68 21.21 -34.53
C LEU A 682 -2.62 21.19 -35.74
N SER A 683 -3.22 20.02 -36.04
CA SER A 683 -4.00 19.83 -37.27
C SER A 683 -5.24 20.72 -37.37
N HIS A 684 -5.72 20.97 -38.58
CA HIS A 684 -6.89 21.83 -38.84
C HIS A 684 -6.74 23.23 -38.22
N ASN A 685 -5.77 23.99 -38.72
CA ASN A 685 -5.51 25.38 -38.37
C ASN A 685 -5.14 26.19 -39.63
N MET A 686 -4.77 27.46 -39.47
CA MET A 686 -4.26 28.34 -40.54
C MET A 686 -2.76 28.65 -40.37
N LEU A 687 -2.01 27.75 -39.72
CA LEU A 687 -0.58 27.92 -39.46
C LEU A 687 0.22 27.83 -40.77
N ASN A 688 1.27 28.64 -40.90
CA ASN A 688 2.02 28.81 -42.14
C ASN A 688 3.54 28.87 -41.93
N GLY A 689 4.29 29.02 -43.02
CA GLY A 689 5.76 29.00 -42.99
C GLY A 689 6.33 27.59 -42.88
N SER A 690 7.58 27.49 -42.41
CA SER A 690 8.31 26.22 -42.28
C SER A 690 8.25 25.66 -40.86
N ILE A 691 8.32 24.34 -40.73
CA ILE A 691 8.48 23.66 -39.44
C ILE A 691 9.89 23.97 -38.90
N PRO A 692 10.05 24.46 -37.65
CA PRO A 692 11.36 24.89 -37.15
C PRO A 692 12.39 23.76 -37.09
N GLU A 693 13.60 23.99 -37.62
CA GLU A 693 14.71 23.00 -37.59
C GLU A 693 15.05 22.54 -36.16
N ALA A 694 14.79 23.37 -35.16
CA ALA A 694 14.93 23.05 -33.74
C ALA A 694 14.11 21.80 -33.30
N PHE A 695 13.10 21.39 -34.06
CA PHE A 695 12.32 20.17 -33.82
C PHE A 695 13.16 18.89 -33.98
N ASN A 696 14.28 18.93 -34.71
CA ASN A 696 15.25 17.83 -34.76
C ASN A 696 15.80 17.47 -33.35
N ASN A 697 15.72 18.38 -32.38
CA ASN A 697 16.16 18.17 -31.01
C ASN A 697 15.08 17.56 -30.09
N LEU A 698 13.84 17.37 -30.56
CA LEU A 698 12.72 16.86 -29.75
C LEU A 698 12.74 15.33 -29.62
N ARG A 699 13.71 14.82 -28.86
CA ARG A 699 13.94 13.36 -28.69
C ARG A 699 12.76 12.60 -28.08
N GLY A 700 11.92 13.27 -27.29
CA GLY A 700 10.73 12.67 -26.66
C GLY A 700 9.56 12.45 -27.62
N LEU A 701 9.52 13.16 -28.75
CA LEU A 701 8.35 13.25 -29.62
C LEU A 701 8.08 11.94 -30.35
N ARG A 702 6.85 11.44 -30.23
CA ARG A 702 6.40 10.15 -30.79
C ARG A 702 5.25 10.32 -31.77
N PHE A 703 4.28 11.16 -31.44
CA PHE A 703 3.11 11.43 -32.27
C PHE A 703 3.10 12.87 -32.73
N VAL A 704 2.92 13.07 -34.04
CA VAL A 704 2.76 14.38 -34.67
C VAL A 704 1.57 14.34 -35.62
N ASN A 705 0.69 15.34 -35.50
CA ASN A 705 -0.32 15.63 -36.53
C ASN A 705 -0.35 17.14 -36.83
N ILE A 706 -0.01 17.50 -38.06
CA ILE A 706 0.04 18.88 -38.57
C ILE A 706 -0.77 19.04 -39.87
N SER A 707 -1.62 18.07 -40.18
CA SER A 707 -2.47 18.07 -41.38
C SER A 707 -3.44 19.25 -41.44
N PHE A 708 -3.91 19.60 -42.64
CA PHE A 708 -4.85 20.72 -42.85
C PHE A 708 -4.32 22.05 -42.27
N ASN A 709 -3.18 22.50 -42.79
CA ASN A 709 -2.53 23.76 -42.47
C ASN A 709 -1.92 24.38 -43.75
N GLN A 710 -1.11 25.42 -43.65
CA GLN A 710 -0.43 26.09 -44.77
C GLN A 710 1.10 25.95 -44.71
N PHE A 711 1.63 24.90 -44.08
CA PHE A 711 3.08 24.70 -43.96
C PHE A 711 3.76 24.40 -45.29
N GLU A 712 5.02 24.82 -45.42
CA GLU A 712 5.87 24.64 -46.59
C GLU A 712 7.33 24.33 -46.24
N GLY A 713 8.03 23.63 -47.14
CA GLY A 713 9.43 23.25 -46.95
C GLY A 713 9.63 21.83 -46.37
N PRO A 714 10.84 21.49 -45.93
CA PRO A 714 11.17 20.16 -45.44
C PRO A 714 10.52 19.86 -44.08
N ILE A 715 10.08 18.61 -43.88
CA ILE A 715 9.79 18.08 -42.54
C ILE A 715 11.10 17.85 -41.75
N PRO A 716 11.08 17.96 -40.40
CA PRO A 716 12.22 17.63 -39.55
C PRO A 716 12.69 16.18 -39.72
N ASN A 717 13.99 15.95 -39.60
CA ASN A 717 14.64 14.64 -39.63
C ASN A 717 14.52 13.96 -38.27
N LEU A 718 13.30 13.58 -37.91
CA LEU A 718 12.95 12.96 -36.62
C LEU A 718 12.00 11.79 -36.84
N LYS A 719 12.19 10.70 -36.07
CA LYS A 719 11.40 9.45 -36.18
C LYS A 719 9.88 9.70 -36.23
N ALA A 720 9.35 10.56 -35.37
CA ALA A 720 7.91 10.87 -35.34
C ALA A 720 7.37 11.54 -36.62
N PHE A 721 8.20 12.27 -37.38
CA PHE A 721 7.80 12.84 -38.68
C PHE A 721 7.94 11.84 -39.82
N HIS A 722 8.94 10.94 -39.77
CA HIS A 722 9.10 9.86 -40.75
C HIS A 722 8.01 8.79 -40.63
N GLU A 723 7.58 8.48 -39.40
CA GLU A 723 6.56 7.47 -39.09
C GLU A 723 5.14 8.04 -38.98
N ALA A 724 4.99 9.37 -39.10
CA ALA A 724 3.69 10.00 -39.23
C ALA A 724 2.98 9.49 -40.50
N SER A 725 1.71 9.09 -40.33
CA SER A 725 0.87 8.71 -41.46
C SER A 725 0.69 9.88 -42.44
N PHE A 726 0.43 9.57 -43.72
CA PHE A 726 0.10 10.62 -44.70
C PHE A 726 -1.08 11.49 -44.23
N ASP A 727 -2.07 10.89 -43.56
CA ASP A 727 -3.21 11.63 -43.00
C ASP A 727 -2.83 12.62 -41.90
N ALA A 728 -1.70 12.42 -41.22
CA ALA A 728 -1.16 13.36 -40.22
C ALA A 728 -0.36 14.53 -40.83
N LEU A 729 -0.04 14.48 -42.14
CA LEU A 729 0.79 15.47 -42.85
C LEU A 729 0.07 16.14 -44.06
N ARG A 730 -1.00 15.52 -44.58
CA ARG A 730 -1.77 15.94 -45.77
C ARG A 730 -2.32 17.36 -45.69
N ASN A 731 -2.68 17.91 -46.85
CA ASN A 731 -3.32 19.23 -46.98
C ASN A 731 -2.48 20.33 -46.33
N ASN A 732 -1.22 20.42 -46.75
CA ASN A 732 -0.30 21.51 -46.47
C ASN A 732 0.20 22.12 -47.79
N LYS A 733 0.59 23.41 -47.76
CA LYS A 733 0.88 24.21 -48.96
C LYS A 733 2.04 23.67 -49.80
N GLY A 734 3.08 23.12 -49.15
CA GLY A 734 4.28 22.67 -49.85
C GLY A 734 5.26 21.88 -48.97
N LEU A 735 4.75 20.99 -48.11
CA LEU A 735 5.60 20.09 -47.33
C LEU A 735 6.29 19.06 -48.22
N CYS A 736 7.55 18.77 -47.93
CA CYS A 736 8.36 17.77 -48.61
C CYS A 736 9.26 17.00 -47.61
N GLY A 737 9.76 15.84 -48.01
CA GLY A 737 10.77 15.10 -47.22
C GLY A 737 10.52 13.60 -47.16
N ASN A 738 11.18 12.94 -46.20
CA ASN A 738 11.28 11.49 -46.12
C ASN A 738 10.16 10.87 -45.24
N ALA A 739 8.91 11.04 -45.63
CA ALA A 739 7.75 10.39 -45.00
C ALA A 739 6.79 9.85 -46.07
N THR A 740 6.10 8.75 -45.76
CA THR A 740 5.20 8.06 -46.70
C THR A 740 4.11 8.99 -47.23
N GLY A 741 4.11 9.21 -48.55
CA GLY A 741 3.10 10.02 -49.26
C GLY A 741 3.48 11.49 -49.50
N LEU A 742 4.57 12.01 -48.92
CA LEU A 742 5.10 13.32 -49.27
C LEU A 742 6.04 13.24 -50.48
N MET A 743 6.16 14.35 -51.23
CA MET A 743 7.17 14.47 -52.28
C MET A 743 8.55 14.70 -51.68
N ALA A 744 9.60 14.17 -52.31
CA ALA A 744 10.99 14.46 -51.93
C ALA A 744 11.32 15.94 -52.17
N CYS A 745 12.07 16.56 -51.25
CA CYS A 745 12.50 17.94 -51.40
C CYS A 745 13.51 18.10 -52.56
N VAL A 746 13.31 19.10 -53.42
CA VAL A 746 14.23 19.40 -54.53
C VAL A 746 15.40 20.24 -54.01
N PRO A 747 16.68 19.83 -54.22
CA PRO A 747 17.83 20.61 -53.77
C PRO A 747 17.92 21.97 -54.48
N SER A 748 18.13 23.03 -53.70
CA SER A 748 18.20 24.43 -54.15
C SER A 748 19.48 24.81 -54.92
N PHE A 749 20.08 23.87 -55.66
CA PHE A 749 21.30 24.05 -56.46
C PHE A 749 21.09 24.13 -57.97
N LEU A 750 19.85 24.05 -58.46
CA LEU A 750 19.50 24.22 -59.89
C LEU A 750 18.84 25.58 -60.22
N ALA A 751 18.81 26.50 -59.26
CA ALA A 751 18.21 27.83 -59.42
C ALA A 751 19.22 28.93 -59.82
N ASN A 752 20.20 28.62 -60.69
CA ASN A 752 21.03 29.68 -61.29
C ASN A 752 21.79 29.26 -62.56
N HIS A 753 21.13 29.28 -63.73
CA HIS A 753 21.76 29.53 -65.04
C HIS A 753 20.77 30.34 -65.90
N GLY A 754 21.24 31.41 -66.54
CA GLY A 754 20.40 32.54 -66.95
C GLY A 754 20.07 32.67 -68.45
N HIS A 755 19.14 33.58 -68.71
CA HIS A 755 18.91 34.37 -69.94
C HIS A 755 19.07 33.72 -71.34
N GLY A 756 17.96 33.62 -72.09
CA GLY A 756 17.98 33.14 -73.48
C GLY A 756 16.81 33.52 -74.40
N LYS A 757 16.44 34.82 -74.49
CA LYS A 757 15.55 35.44 -75.53
C LYS A 757 14.05 35.04 -75.60
N LYS A 758 13.21 36.09 -75.55
CA LYS A 758 11.82 36.11 -76.05
C LYS A 758 11.76 35.76 -77.55
N THR A 759 10.61 35.27 -78.05
CA THR A 759 9.76 35.97 -79.06
C THR A 759 8.76 35.03 -79.76
N LYS A 760 7.45 35.40 -79.78
CA LYS A 760 6.31 34.81 -80.53
C LYS A 760 5.95 33.36 -80.13
N VAL A 761 4.69 32.96 -79.89
CA VAL A 761 3.37 33.54 -80.23
C VAL A 761 2.43 33.49 -79.01
N ILE A 762 1.74 34.59 -78.73
CA ILE A 762 0.45 34.58 -78.01
C ILE A 762 -0.64 34.64 -79.09
N ILE A 763 -1.80 34.03 -78.82
CA ILE A 763 -2.99 33.81 -79.68
C ILE A 763 -3.05 32.37 -80.22
N SER A 764 -4.23 31.75 -80.07
CA SER A 764 -4.61 30.38 -80.50
C SER A 764 -4.14 29.19 -79.63
N VAL A 765 -4.65 29.06 -78.39
CA VAL A 765 -5.51 27.96 -77.87
C VAL A 765 -5.89 28.30 -76.41
N MET A 766 -6.82 29.25 -76.22
CA MET A 766 -7.33 29.65 -74.88
C MET A 766 -8.88 29.76 -74.87
N LEU A 767 -9.56 28.88 -75.63
CA LEU A 767 -11.00 28.97 -75.85
C LEU A 767 -11.82 27.66 -75.86
N PRO A 768 -11.38 26.54 -75.23
CA PRO A 768 -12.34 25.47 -74.91
C PRO A 768 -12.27 24.88 -73.48
N LEU A 769 -11.65 25.56 -72.50
CA LEU A 769 -11.53 25.02 -71.12
C LEU A 769 -12.52 25.56 -70.09
N PHE A 770 -13.17 26.70 -70.34
CA PHE A 770 -14.15 27.30 -69.40
C PHE A 770 -15.59 26.74 -69.53
N GLY A 771 -15.89 25.94 -70.56
CA GLY A 771 -17.24 25.37 -70.76
C GLY A 771 -17.51 24.07 -69.98
N GLY A 772 -16.49 23.28 -69.67
CA GLY A 772 -16.66 21.95 -69.06
C GLY A 772 -17.01 21.98 -67.56
N LEU A 773 -16.43 22.93 -66.82
CA LEU A 773 -16.60 23.00 -65.35
C LEU A 773 -17.99 23.53 -64.93
N LEU A 774 -18.65 24.34 -65.75
CA LEU A 774 -19.98 24.88 -65.42
C LEU A 774 -21.10 23.84 -65.56
N LEU A 775 -20.93 22.83 -66.42
CA LEU A 775 -21.89 21.74 -66.63
C LEU A 775 -21.86 20.69 -65.52
N LEU A 776 -20.71 20.44 -64.90
CA LEU A 776 -20.59 19.46 -63.81
C LEU A 776 -21.34 19.90 -62.54
N PHE A 777 -21.24 21.19 -62.19
CA PHE A 777 -21.90 21.73 -60.99
C PHE A 777 -23.43 21.75 -61.08
N LEU A 778 -24.00 21.90 -62.28
CA LEU A 778 -25.45 21.88 -62.48
C LEU A 778 -26.05 20.46 -62.43
N LEU A 779 -25.28 19.43 -62.80
CA LEU A 779 -25.74 18.04 -62.77
C LEU A 779 -25.76 17.47 -61.34
N VAL A 780 -24.75 17.79 -60.51
CA VAL A 780 -24.70 17.33 -59.10
C VAL A 780 -25.81 17.98 -58.26
N GLY A 781 -26.15 19.25 -58.51
CA GLY A 781 -27.22 19.96 -57.80
C GLY A 781 -28.63 19.37 -58.02
N SER A 782 -28.86 18.73 -59.16
CA SER A 782 -30.17 18.13 -59.50
C SER A 782 -30.42 16.73 -58.94
N PHE A 783 -29.36 16.03 -58.50
CA PHE A 783 -29.48 14.65 -58.01
C PHE A 783 -29.93 14.56 -56.54
N PHE A 784 -29.64 15.60 -55.73
CA PHE A 784 -29.92 15.59 -54.29
C PHE A 784 -31.38 15.83 -53.90
N THR A 785 -32.26 16.19 -54.84
CA THR A 785 -33.67 16.50 -54.57
C THR A 785 -34.66 15.39 -54.94
N PHE A 786 -34.20 14.27 -55.54
CA PHE A 786 -35.09 13.19 -56.01
C PHE A 786 -34.69 11.77 -55.57
N CYS A 787 -34.40 11.55 -54.29
CA CYS A 787 -34.40 10.20 -53.70
C CYS A 787 -34.84 10.20 -52.23
N LYS A 788 -36.13 10.47 -51.99
CA LYS A 788 -36.77 10.26 -50.68
C LYS A 788 -37.99 9.32 -50.80
N LYS A 789 -37.79 8.07 -51.24
CA LYS A 789 -38.78 6.99 -51.05
C LYS A 789 -38.23 5.56 -51.27
N THR A 790 -38.55 4.70 -50.30
CA THR A 790 -38.82 3.24 -50.39
C THR A 790 -37.78 2.26 -50.97
N GLN A 791 -37.13 1.55 -50.03
CA GLN A 791 -37.26 0.09 -49.76
C GLN A 791 -36.75 -1.00 -50.73
N ASN A 792 -36.07 -1.96 -50.07
CA ASN A 792 -36.01 -3.42 -50.27
C ASN A 792 -35.05 -4.04 -51.31
N LYS A 793 -34.28 -5.01 -50.79
CA LYS A 793 -33.99 -6.40 -51.26
C LYS A 793 -33.86 -6.67 -52.77
N GLU A 794 -32.97 -7.54 -53.25
CA GLU A 794 -32.30 -8.67 -52.57
C GLU A 794 -30.93 -8.98 -53.20
N SER A 795 -30.24 -10.01 -52.69
CA SER A 795 -28.89 -10.45 -53.08
C SER A 795 -28.78 -11.04 -54.48
N GLU A 796 -27.59 -10.98 -55.09
CA GLU A 796 -26.93 -12.23 -55.52
C GLU A 796 -25.40 -12.12 -55.60
N ARG A 797 -24.74 -13.28 -55.55
CA ARG A 797 -23.30 -13.44 -55.26
C ARG A 797 -22.41 -13.20 -56.49
N ARG A 798 -21.15 -12.84 -56.22
CA ARG A 798 -20.02 -13.32 -57.02
C ARG A 798 -19.04 -14.05 -56.12
N GLU A 799 -18.65 -15.23 -56.55
CA GLU A 799 -17.53 -15.98 -56.02
C GLU A 799 -16.25 -15.25 -56.43
N GLU A 800 -15.37 -14.93 -55.48
CA GLU A 800 -13.99 -14.54 -55.78
C GLU A 800 -13.01 -15.48 -55.06
N GLN A 801 -11.86 -15.66 -55.72
CA GLN A 801 -10.98 -16.80 -55.50
C GLN A 801 -10.29 -16.75 -54.14
N GLN A 802 -10.12 -17.93 -53.55
CA GLN A 802 -9.62 -18.14 -52.20
C GLN A 802 -8.10 -17.94 -52.12
N GLY A 803 -7.68 -16.67 -52.16
CA GLY A 803 -6.34 -16.24 -51.79
C GLY A 803 -6.18 -16.23 -50.26
N ASP A 804 -4.95 -16.50 -49.80
CA ASP A 804 -4.61 -16.43 -48.38
C ASP A 804 -4.80 -15.01 -47.83
N ILE A 805 -5.76 -14.88 -46.91
CA ILE A 805 -6.23 -13.62 -46.29
C ILE A 805 -5.09 -12.83 -45.62
N PHE A 806 -4.00 -13.51 -45.24
CA PHE A 806 -2.91 -12.94 -44.45
C PHE A 806 -1.64 -12.61 -45.24
N THR A 807 -1.72 -12.56 -46.58
CA THR A 807 -0.56 -12.21 -47.42
C THR A 807 -0.09 -10.76 -47.20
N VAL A 808 1.13 -10.62 -46.65
CA VAL A 808 1.72 -9.40 -46.04
C VAL A 808 2.07 -8.26 -47.04
N LEU A 809 1.45 -8.24 -48.22
CA LEU A 809 1.64 -7.20 -49.25
C LEU A 809 0.34 -6.53 -49.73
N GLY A 810 -0.82 -6.83 -49.11
CA GLY A 810 -2.09 -6.25 -49.52
C GLY A 810 -3.23 -6.41 -48.50
N PHE A 811 -3.03 -5.95 -47.27
CA PHE A 811 -4.00 -6.10 -46.17
C PHE A 811 -5.30 -5.31 -46.41
N ASN A 812 -6.34 -5.96 -46.95
CA ASN A 812 -7.67 -5.38 -47.09
C ASN A 812 -8.45 -5.48 -45.76
N GLY A 813 -8.06 -4.65 -44.79
CA GLY A 813 -8.55 -4.71 -43.40
C GLY A 813 -10.06 -4.57 -43.22
N ARG A 814 -10.81 -4.08 -44.22
CA ARG A 814 -12.29 -4.07 -44.18
C ARG A 814 -12.87 -5.50 -44.30
N VAL A 815 -12.34 -6.32 -45.21
CA VAL A 815 -12.84 -7.69 -45.40
C VAL A 815 -12.53 -8.56 -44.18
N LEU A 816 -11.34 -8.40 -43.60
CA LEU A 816 -11.01 -9.09 -42.34
C LEU A 816 -11.87 -8.56 -41.18
N HIS A 817 -12.13 -7.24 -41.10
CA HIS A 817 -13.06 -6.69 -40.11
C HIS A 817 -14.42 -7.36 -40.20
N ASP A 818 -15.07 -7.30 -41.36
CA ASP A 818 -16.45 -7.76 -41.52
C ASP A 818 -16.57 -9.28 -41.26
N ASN A 819 -15.61 -10.09 -41.74
CA ASN A 819 -15.53 -11.52 -41.44
C ASN A 819 -15.37 -11.83 -39.94
N ILE A 820 -14.60 -11.02 -39.19
CA ILE A 820 -14.38 -11.21 -37.75
C ILE A 820 -15.63 -10.81 -36.95
N ILE A 821 -16.34 -9.74 -37.36
CA ILE A 821 -17.61 -9.33 -36.72
C ILE A 821 -18.68 -10.41 -36.92
N GLU A 822 -18.79 -10.97 -38.13
CA GLU A 822 -19.72 -12.08 -38.42
C GLU A 822 -19.34 -13.34 -37.62
N ALA A 823 -18.06 -13.75 -37.66
CA ALA A 823 -17.57 -14.96 -36.99
C ALA A 823 -17.53 -14.91 -35.45
N THR A 824 -17.86 -13.77 -34.84
CA THR A 824 -17.94 -13.59 -33.37
C THR A 824 -19.29 -13.03 -32.90
N GLU A 825 -20.27 -12.90 -33.80
CA GLU A 825 -21.58 -12.27 -33.53
C GLU A 825 -21.45 -10.91 -32.83
N ASP A 826 -20.67 -10.01 -33.44
CA ASP A 826 -20.28 -8.68 -32.92
C ASP A 826 -19.57 -8.72 -31.55
N PHE A 827 -18.71 -9.73 -31.37
CA PHE A 827 -18.00 -10.04 -30.12
C PHE A 827 -18.93 -10.40 -28.96
N SER A 828 -19.90 -11.28 -29.22
CA SER A 828 -20.74 -11.91 -28.19
C SER A 828 -19.89 -12.62 -27.13
N SER A 829 -20.37 -12.61 -25.87
CA SER A 829 -19.75 -13.30 -24.75
C SER A 829 -19.56 -14.80 -24.98
N ASP A 830 -20.41 -15.41 -25.81
CA ASP A 830 -20.39 -16.85 -26.09
C ASP A 830 -19.12 -17.29 -26.84
N TYR A 831 -18.46 -16.36 -27.51
CA TYR A 831 -17.18 -16.56 -28.20
C TYR A 831 -15.97 -16.09 -27.38
N CYS A 832 -16.17 -15.50 -26.19
CA CYS A 832 -15.09 -15.01 -25.33
C CYS A 832 -14.35 -16.18 -24.68
N ILE A 833 -13.03 -16.24 -24.88
CA ILE A 833 -12.13 -17.27 -24.33
C ILE A 833 -11.21 -16.74 -23.23
N GLY A 834 -11.27 -15.44 -22.93
CA GLY A 834 -10.58 -14.84 -21.77
C GLY A 834 -10.64 -13.32 -21.79
N SER A 835 -10.63 -12.69 -20.60
CA SER A 835 -10.63 -11.23 -20.45
C SER A 835 -9.46 -10.79 -19.56
N GLY A 836 -8.71 -9.79 -20.02
CA GLY A 836 -7.60 -9.18 -19.30
C GLY A 836 -7.81 -7.68 -19.08
N GLY A 837 -6.81 -6.98 -18.51
CA GLY A 837 -6.91 -5.56 -18.16
C GLY A 837 -7.02 -4.60 -19.37
N TYR A 838 -6.52 -5.00 -20.53
CA TYR A 838 -6.49 -4.16 -21.75
C TYR A 838 -7.53 -4.57 -22.81
N GLY A 839 -8.16 -5.74 -22.67
CA GLY A 839 -9.13 -6.24 -23.65
C GLY A 839 -9.62 -7.66 -23.37
N SER A 840 -10.53 -8.14 -24.21
CA SER A 840 -11.07 -9.51 -24.20
C SER A 840 -10.69 -10.26 -25.47
N VAL A 841 -10.37 -11.55 -25.33
CA VAL A 841 -9.95 -12.45 -26.41
C VAL A 841 -11.12 -13.34 -26.80
N TYR A 842 -11.43 -13.38 -28.08
CA TYR A 842 -12.54 -14.14 -28.66
C TYR A 842 -12.02 -15.21 -29.63
N LYS A 843 -12.71 -16.34 -29.72
CA LYS A 843 -12.44 -17.38 -30.72
C LYS A 843 -13.28 -17.10 -31.97
N ALA A 844 -12.63 -16.86 -33.11
CA ALA A 844 -13.30 -16.63 -34.39
C ALA A 844 -12.97 -17.76 -35.39
N ALA A 845 -13.98 -18.30 -36.06
CA ALA A 845 -13.82 -19.24 -37.16
C ALA A 845 -14.02 -18.50 -38.50
N LEU A 846 -12.94 -18.29 -39.25
CA LEU A 846 -12.96 -17.52 -40.49
C LEU A 846 -13.59 -18.31 -41.65
N PRO A 847 -14.12 -17.62 -42.69
CA PRO A 847 -14.67 -18.28 -43.89
C PRO A 847 -13.68 -19.21 -44.63
N THR A 848 -12.37 -19.09 -44.37
CA THR A 848 -11.33 -20.00 -44.88
C THR A 848 -11.26 -21.34 -44.14
N GLY A 849 -12.03 -21.53 -43.07
CA GLY A 849 -11.94 -22.68 -42.16
C GLY A 849 -10.83 -22.54 -41.11
N GLN A 850 -10.05 -21.47 -41.13
CA GLN A 850 -9.03 -21.19 -40.12
C GLN A 850 -9.66 -20.63 -38.85
N VAL A 851 -9.27 -21.17 -37.69
CA VAL A 851 -9.72 -20.67 -36.39
C VAL A 851 -8.61 -19.82 -35.77
N VAL A 852 -8.95 -18.63 -35.29
CA VAL A 852 -8.02 -17.62 -34.77
C VAL A 852 -8.47 -17.10 -33.40
N ALA A 853 -7.52 -16.57 -32.63
CA ALA A 853 -7.79 -15.83 -31.40
C ALA A 853 -7.80 -14.32 -31.70
N VAL A 854 -8.82 -13.60 -31.23
CA VAL A 854 -9.07 -12.20 -31.57
C VAL A 854 -9.11 -11.36 -30.29
N LYS A 855 -8.05 -10.63 -29.99
CA LYS A 855 -7.96 -9.75 -28.80
C LYS A 855 -8.59 -8.39 -29.12
N LYS A 856 -9.86 -8.18 -28.74
CA LYS A 856 -10.57 -6.89 -28.79
C LYS A 856 -10.14 -6.03 -27.62
N LEU A 857 -9.58 -4.86 -27.88
CA LEU A 857 -9.18 -3.93 -26.81
C LEU A 857 -10.39 -3.11 -26.32
N TYR A 858 -10.39 -2.78 -25.03
CA TYR A 858 -11.44 -1.93 -24.48
C TYR A 858 -11.30 -0.50 -25.03
N ARG A 859 -12.40 0.07 -25.53
CA ARG A 859 -12.48 1.47 -25.95
C ARG A 859 -13.43 2.19 -24.98
N SER A 860 -12.86 3.02 -24.13
CA SER A 860 -13.58 3.94 -23.24
C SER A 860 -13.28 5.37 -23.71
N GLU A 861 -14.26 6.26 -23.63
CA GLU A 861 -14.15 7.62 -24.17
C GLU A 861 -13.37 8.58 -23.26
N ASP A 862 -13.08 8.17 -22.01
CA ASP A 862 -12.18 8.86 -21.09
C ASP A 862 -10.71 8.39 -21.21
N ASN A 863 -9.80 9.09 -20.50
CA ASN A 863 -8.32 8.98 -20.45
C ASN A 863 -7.64 7.58 -20.58
N ILE A 864 -8.38 6.48 -20.40
CA ILE A 864 -7.98 5.11 -20.76
C ILE A 864 -7.56 5.00 -22.24
N LEU A 865 -8.11 5.85 -23.11
CA LEU A 865 -7.78 5.94 -24.54
C LEU A 865 -6.27 5.96 -24.84
N ILE A 866 -5.48 6.77 -24.13
CA ILE A 866 -4.02 6.90 -24.39
C ILE A 866 -3.28 5.62 -23.98
N ASN A 867 -3.64 5.02 -22.84
CA ASN A 867 -2.96 3.81 -22.36
C ASN A 867 -3.30 2.59 -23.22
N ASN A 868 -4.56 2.47 -23.67
CA ASN A 868 -4.97 1.36 -24.54
C ASN A 868 -4.46 1.53 -25.98
N LEU A 869 -4.32 2.76 -26.50
CA LEU A 869 -3.61 3.02 -27.75
C LEU A 869 -2.11 2.70 -27.63
N LYS A 870 -1.43 3.16 -26.56
CA LYS A 870 -0.03 2.84 -26.31
C LYS A 870 0.20 1.32 -26.15
N ALA A 871 -0.73 0.60 -25.52
CA ALA A 871 -0.68 -0.86 -25.41
C ALA A 871 -0.85 -1.54 -26.78
N PHE A 872 -1.85 -1.13 -27.57
CA PHE A 872 -2.05 -1.62 -28.95
C PHE A 872 -0.82 -1.40 -29.83
N GLU A 873 -0.27 -0.19 -29.83
CA GLU A 873 0.93 0.15 -30.61
C GLU A 873 2.16 -0.63 -30.13
N SER A 874 2.34 -0.80 -28.82
CA SER A 874 3.48 -1.55 -28.26
C SER A 874 3.39 -3.04 -28.61
N GLU A 875 2.19 -3.63 -28.53
CA GLU A 875 1.91 -5.02 -28.88
C GLU A 875 2.15 -5.27 -30.37
N VAL A 876 1.60 -4.42 -31.25
CA VAL A 876 1.84 -4.48 -32.72
C VAL A 876 3.32 -4.33 -33.05
N MET A 877 4.00 -3.31 -32.51
CA MET A 877 5.41 -3.04 -32.83
C MET A 877 6.34 -4.15 -32.36
N ALA A 878 6.13 -4.70 -31.16
CA ALA A 878 6.90 -5.85 -30.68
C ALA A 878 6.70 -7.08 -31.58
N LEU A 879 5.44 -7.39 -31.94
CA LEU A 879 5.09 -8.57 -32.75
C LEU A 879 5.43 -8.45 -34.25
N LEU A 880 5.69 -7.24 -34.75
CA LEU A 880 6.27 -7.04 -36.08
C LEU A 880 7.78 -7.34 -36.11
N GLU A 881 8.50 -7.08 -35.02
CA GLU A 881 9.95 -7.29 -34.92
C GLU A 881 10.32 -8.74 -34.51
N ILE A 882 9.48 -9.42 -33.71
CA ILE A 882 9.78 -10.78 -33.19
C ILE A 882 9.08 -11.90 -33.98
N ARG A 883 9.83 -12.94 -34.36
CA ARG A 883 9.29 -14.22 -34.84
C ARG A 883 10.09 -15.38 -34.26
N HIS A 884 9.50 -16.10 -33.31
CA HIS A 884 10.15 -17.20 -32.62
C HIS A 884 9.14 -18.28 -32.24
N ARG A 885 9.53 -19.56 -32.32
CA ARG A 885 8.64 -20.72 -32.08
C ARG A 885 7.96 -20.74 -30.69
N ASN A 886 8.54 -20.05 -29.71
CA ASN A 886 8.05 -19.94 -28.34
C ASN A 886 7.44 -18.56 -28.04
N ILE A 887 7.00 -17.83 -29.07
CA ILE A 887 6.25 -16.56 -28.99
C ILE A 887 4.99 -16.72 -29.86
N VAL A 888 3.84 -16.22 -29.40
CA VAL A 888 2.58 -16.32 -30.14
C VAL A 888 2.66 -15.59 -31.48
N GLN A 889 2.24 -16.25 -32.56
CA GLN A 889 2.20 -15.64 -33.89
C GLN A 889 0.99 -14.70 -34.05
N MET A 890 1.26 -13.43 -34.38
CA MET A 890 0.24 -12.49 -34.85
C MET A 890 0.05 -12.65 -36.37
N TYR A 891 -1.19 -12.84 -36.82
CA TYR A 891 -1.55 -12.89 -38.24
C TYR A 891 -1.91 -11.50 -38.81
N GLY A 892 -2.42 -10.58 -37.97
CA GLY A 892 -2.73 -9.22 -38.38
C GLY A 892 -3.41 -8.41 -37.28
N PHE A 893 -3.78 -7.17 -37.60
CA PHE A 893 -4.47 -6.27 -36.67
C PHE A 893 -5.51 -5.42 -37.40
N CYS A 894 -6.57 -5.03 -36.70
CA CYS A 894 -7.58 -4.11 -37.20
C CYS A 894 -7.61 -2.86 -36.32
N SER A 895 -7.56 -1.69 -36.95
CA SER A 895 -7.77 -0.38 -36.31
C SER A 895 -8.92 0.33 -37.02
N HIS A 896 -10.14 0.08 -36.56
CA HIS A 896 -11.37 0.62 -37.12
C HIS A 896 -12.06 1.58 -36.10
N PRO A 897 -12.84 2.60 -36.52
CA PRO A 897 -13.46 3.54 -35.59
C PRO A 897 -14.40 2.91 -34.55
N LYS A 898 -14.99 1.75 -34.84
CA LYS A 898 -15.78 0.98 -33.85
C LYS A 898 -14.97 -0.06 -33.09
N HIS A 899 -14.03 -0.74 -33.76
CA HIS A 899 -13.37 -1.94 -33.25
C HIS A 899 -11.86 -1.88 -33.47
N SER A 900 -11.09 -2.03 -32.38
CA SER A 900 -9.63 -2.20 -32.44
C SER A 900 -9.28 -3.57 -31.88
N PHE A 901 -8.64 -4.42 -32.67
CA PHE A 901 -8.33 -5.79 -32.27
C PHE A 901 -7.11 -6.38 -32.97
N LEU A 902 -6.52 -7.39 -32.33
CA LEU A 902 -5.36 -8.15 -32.80
C LEU A 902 -5.79 -9.57 -33.13
N VAL A 903 -5.29 -10.13 -34.24
CA VAL A 903 -5.59 -11.49 -34.69
C VAL A 903 -4.35 -12.37 -34.54
N TYR A 904 -4.49 -13.41 -33.73
CA TYR A 904 -3.44 -14.34 -33.31
C TYR A 904 -3.73 -15.76 -33.77
N GLU A 905 -2.69 -16.60 -33.78
CA GLU A 905 -2.88 -18.04 -33.70
C GLU A 905 -3.65 -18.42 -32.43
N LEU A 906 -4.59 -19.37 -32.55
CA LEU A 906 -5.29 -19.94 -31.41
C LEU A 906 -4.44 -21.07 -30.83
N VAL A 907 -3.98 -20.91 -29.58
CA VAL A 907 -3.18 -21.90 -28.86
C VAL A 907 -4.09 -22.75 -27.96
N GLU A 908 -4.12 -24.06 -28.17
CA GLU A 908 -5.30 -24.88 -27.86
C GLU A 908 -5.52 -25.18 -26.37
N ARG A 909 -4.48 -25.27 -25.53
CA ARG A 909 -4.65 -25.54 -24.09
C ARG A 909 -4.84 -24.28 -23.25
N GLY A 910 -4.87 -23.10 -23.88
CA GLY A 910 -4.98 -21.82 -23.18
C GLY A 910 -3.75 -21.52 -22.32
N SER A 911 -3.95 -20.79 -21.22
CA SER A 911 -2.85 -20.32 -20.37
C SER A 911 -2.30 -21.39 -19.42
N LEU A 912 -1.00 -21.30 -19.15
CA LEU A 912 -0.27 -22.12 -18.19
C LEU A 912 -0.93 -22.09 -16.80
N ARG A 913 -1.51 -20.95 -16.37
CA ARG A 913 -2.29 -20.86 -15.13
C ARG A 913 -3.50 -21.79 -15.11
N MET A 914 -4.23 -21.91 -16.23
CA MET A 914 -5.36 -22.84 -16.35
C MET A 914 -4.91 -24.31 -16.31
N VAL A 915 -3.77 -24.62 -16.93
CA VAL A 915 -3.18 -25.96 -16.90
C VAL A 915 -2.66 -26.33 -15.50
N LEU A 916 -2.04 -25.40 -14.76
CA LEU A 916 -1.53 -25.64 -13.40
C LEU A 916 -2.63 -25.65 -12.33
N SER A 917 -3.73 -24.90 -12.50
CA SER A 917 -4.88 -24.92 -11.58
C SER A 917 -5.77 -26.15 -11.75
N ASN A 918 -5.84 -26.71 -12.97
CA ASN A 918 -6.58 -27.95 -13.22
C ASN A 918 -5.77 -29.18 -12.78
N ASN A 919 -6.29 -29.93 -11.80
CA ASN A 919 -5.58 -31.07 -11.20
C ASN A 919 -5.26 -32.22 -12.16
N GLU A 920 -6.02 -32.43 -13.24
CA GLU A 920 -5.70 -33.48 -14.21
C GLU A 920 -4.68 -32.98 -15.24
N GLN A 921 -4.88 -31.78 -15.80
CA GLN A 921 -3.94 -31.21 -16.76
C GLN A 921 -2.56 -30.94 -16.14
N ALA A 922 -2.50 -30.57 -14.85
CA ALA A 922 -1.26 -30.41 -14.12
C ALA A 922 -0.48 -31.72 -13.91
N LYS A 923 -1.17 -32.88 -13.82
CA LYS A 923 -0.54 -34.21 -13.79
C LYS A 923 -0.05 -34.62 -15.18
N GLU A 924 -0.81 -34.28 -16.23
CA GLU A 924 -0.37 -34.53 -17.61
C GLU A 924 0.88 -33.71 -17.97
N LEU A 925 1.05 -32.51 -17.39
CA LEU A 925 2.24 -31.68 -17.48
C LEU A 925 3.35 -32.23 -16.56
N ASP A 926 3.94 -33.37 -16.95
CA ASP A 926 5.00 -34.05 -16.22
C ASP A 926 6.31 -33.24 -16.07
N TRP A 927 7.26 -33.73 -15.27
CA TRP A 927 8.54 -33.04 -15.02
C TRP A 927 9.35 -32.70 -16.27
N LYS A 928 9.31 -33.56 -17.30
CA LYS A 928 10.02 -33.30 -18.56
C LYS A 928 9.33 -32.18 -19.33
N LYS A 929 7.99 -32.18 -19.39
CA LYS A 929 7.21 -31.10 -20.00
C LYS A 929 7.39 -29.78 -19.25
N ARG A 930 7.36 -29.77 -17.91
CA ARG A 930 7.62 -28.57 -17.09
C ARG A 930 8.99 -27.96 -17.35
N VAL A 931 10.04 -28.78 -17.41
CA VAL A 931 11.39 -28.31 -17.77
C VAL A 931 11.43 -27.79 -19.22
N ASN A 932 10.69 -28.40 -20.16
CA ASN A 932 10.58 -27.89 -21.53
C ASN A 932 9.84 -26.55 -21.62
N VAL A 933 8.77 -26.35 -20.85
CA VAL A 933 8.07 -25.04 -20.73
C VAL A 933 9.07 -23.95 -20.29
N VAL A 934 9.83 -24.20 -19.23
CA VAL A 934 10.87 -23.27 -18.74
C VAL A 934 11.95 -23.01 -19.80
N LYS A 935 12.38 -24.04 -20.55
CA LYS A 935 13.32 -23.88 -21.67
C LYS A 935 12.74 -23.03 -22.80
N GLY A 936 11.48 -23.23 -23.17
CA GLY A 936 10.77 -22.45 -24.18
C GLY A 936 10.71 -20.96 -23.81
N LEU A 937 10.35 -20.67 -22.56
CA LEU A 937 10.32 -19.31 -22.01
C LEU A 937 11.71 -18.65 -21.97
N ALA A 938 12.74 -19.39 -21.52
CA ALA A 938 14.11 -18.90 -21.52
C ALA A 938 14.62 -18.57 -22.92
N ASN A 939 14.27 -19.39 -23.92
CA ASN A 939 14.64 -19.16 -25.32
C ASN A 939 13.89 -17.95 -25.91
N ALA A 940 12.59 -17.81 -25.64
CA ALA A 940 11.80 -16.66 -26.06
C ALA A 940 12.37 -15.34 -25.52
N LEU A 941 12.60 -15.26 -24.21
CA LEU A 941 13.17 -14.06 -23.57
C LEU A 941 14.63 -13.81 -24.00
N SER A 942 15.45 -14.85 -24.15
CA SER A 942 16.80 -14.70 -24.70
C SER A 942 16.77 -14.11 -26.11
N TYR A 943 15.83 -14.54 -26.96
CA TYR A 943 15.64 -14.01 -28.31
C TYR A 943 15.16 -12.55 -28.29
N MET A 944 14.21 -12.20 -27.42
CA MET A 944 13.73 -10.82 -27.27
C MET A 944 14.83 -9.85 -26.76
N HIS A 945 15.60 -10.26 -25.75
CA HIS A 945 16.63 -9.42 -25.13
C HIS A 945 17.93 -9.32 -25.94
N HIS A 946 18.35 -10.40 -26.63
CA HIS A 946 19.68 -10.51 -27.26
C HIS A 946 19.65 -10.87 -28.76
N GLY A 947 18.49 -11.20 -29.32
CA GLY A 947 18.35 -11.59 -30.73
C GLY A 947 18.23 -10.40 -31.71
N HIS A 948 18.07 -9.18 -31.20
CA HIS A 948 17.87 -7.95 -31.98
C HIS A 948 18.88 -6.86 -31.56
N SER A 949 19.05 -5.84 -32.41
CA SER A 949 19.92 -4.69 -32.13
C SER A 949 19.40 -3.77 -31.02
N GLN A 950 18.13 -3.91 -30.63
CA GLN A 950 17.48 -3.20 -29.53
C GLN A 950 16.78 -4.25 -28.66
N PRO A 951 17.09 -4.36 -27.34
CA PRO A 951 16.43 -5.33 -26.47
C PRO A 951 14.94 -5.04 -26.33
N ILE A 952 14.11 -6.07 -26.48
CA ILE A 952 12.65 -5.98 -26.29
C ILE A 952 12.31 -6.58 -24.93
N VAL A 953 11.93 -5.75 -23.96
CA VAL A 953 11.58 -6.19 -22.59
C VAL A 953 10.06 -6.33 -22.48
N HIS A 954 9.57 -7.48 -22.06
CA HIS A 954 8.14 -7.81 -22.03
C HIS A 954 7.39 -7.11 -20.89
N ARG A 955 8.01 -7.02 -19.70
CA ARG A 955 7.51 -6.40 -18.47
C ARG A 955 6.29 -7.06 -17.81
N ASP A 956 5.75 -8.13 -18.37
CA ASP A 956 4.58 -8.84 -17.82
C ASP A 956 4.64 -10.36 -18.07
N ILE A 957 5.73 -10.98 -17.63
CA ILE A 957 5.90 -12.45 -17.68
C ILE A 957 5.21 -13.08 -16.47
N SER A 958 4.05 -13.69 -16.70
CA SER A 958 3.26 -14.42 -15.69
C SER A 958 2.62 -15.68 -16.26
N SER A 959 2.10 -16.58 -15.42
CA SER A 959 1.39 -17.80 -15.88
C SER A 959 0.08 -17.53 -16.64
N ASN A 960 -0.46 -16.31 -16.60
CA ASN A 960 -1.59 -15.90 -17.44
C ASN A 960 -1.15 -15.70 -18.91
N ASN A 961 0.05 -15.16 -19.10
CA ASN A 961 0.55 -14.66 -20.40
C ASN A 961 1.41 -15.70 -21.14
N VAL A 962 1.53 -16.91 -20.60
CA VAL A 962 2.18 -18.06 -21.25
C VAL A 962 1.10 -19.04 -21.68
N LEU A 963 1.00 -19.30 -22.97
CA LEU A 963 0.07 -20.26 -23.56
C LEU A 963 0.79 -21.60 -23.84
N LEU A 964 0.02 -22.70 -23.85
CA LEU A 964 0.51 -24.05 -24.14
C LEU A 964 -0.24 -24.66 -25.33
N ASP A 965 0.50 -25.11 -26.35
CA ASP A 965 -0.09 -25.85 -27.46
C ASP A 965 -0.33 -27.34 -27.11
N LEU A 966 -0.86 -28.11 -28.07
CA LEU A 966 -1.23 -29.52 -27.86
C LEU A 966 -0.05 -30.38 -27.33
N ASP A 967 1.19 -30.06 -27.72
CA ASP A 967 2.43 -30.72 -27.32
C ASP A 967 3.04 -30.17 -26.00
N TYR A 968 2.38 -29.20 -25.37
CA TYR A 968 2.83 -28.46 -24.19
C TYR A 968 4.12 -27.64 -24.42
N GLU A 969 4.40 -27.20 -25.65
CA GLU A 969 5.44 -26.18 -25.88
C GLU A 969 4.89 -24.80 -25.48
N ALA A 970 5.73 -24.01 -24.79
CA ALA A 970 5.35 -22.72 -24.25
C ALA A 970 5.43 -21.60 -25.30
N ARG A 971 4.40 -20.76 -25.35
CA ARG A 971 4.34 -19.56 -26.20
C ARG A 971 4.05 -18.32 -25.36
N VAL A 972 4.97 -17.35 -25.38
CA VAL A 972 4.79 -16.06 -24.71
C VAL A 972 3.78 -15.20 -25.50
N SER A 973 2.88 -14.53 -24.78
CA SER A 973 1.76 -13.75 -25.33
C SER A 973 1.48 -12.49 -24.50
N ASP A 974 0.59 -11.62 -24.99
CA ASP A 974 0.25 -10.31 -24.42
C ASP A 974 1.42 -9.31 -24.32
N PHE A 975 1.84 -8.79 -25.47
CA PHE A 975 2.90 -7.78 -25.55
C PHE A 975 2.39 -6.34 -25.28
N GLY A 976 1.20 -6.17 -24.68
CA GLY A 976 0.59 -4.86 -24.43
C GLY A 976 1.40 -3.95 -23.48
N THR A 977 2.27 -4.52 -22.66
CA THR A 977 3.18 -3.78 -21.76
C THR A 977 4.63 -3.72 -22.27
N ALA A 978 4.93 -4.42 -23.36
CA ALA A 978 6.28 -4.64 -23.86
C ALA A 978 6.94 -3.33 -24.34
N ARG A 979 8.28 -3.29 -24.29
CA ARG A 979 9.06 -2.10 -24.59
C ARG A 979 10.37 -2.41 -25.30
N ILE A 980 10.55 -1.80 -26.47
CA ILE A 980 11.82 -1.79 -27.20
C ILE A 980 12.74 -0.73 -26.56
N LEU A 981 13.88 -1.15 -26.00
CA LEU A 981 14.86 -0.27 -25.37
C LEU A 981 15.77 0.40 -26.42
N LYS A 982 15.72 1.72 -26.50
CA LYS A 982 16.48 2.53 -27.47
C LYS A 982 17.57 3.32 -26.75
N PRO A 983 18.85 3.25 -27.17
CA PRO A 983 19.97 3.94 -26.51
C PRO A 983 19.78 5.45 -26.30
N ASP A 984 19.07 6.12 -27.21
CA ASP A 984 18.81 7.56 -27.16
C ASP A 984 17.50 7.95 -26.47
N SER A 985 16.81 6.99 -25.82
CA SER A 985 15.50 7.20 -25.18
C SER A 985 15.56 7.06 -23.65
N SER A 986 14.64 7.72 -22.94
CA SER A 986 14.51 7.58 -21.49
C SER A 986 13.97 6.20 -21.12
N ASN A 987 14.72 5.39 -20.37
CA ASN A 987 14.27 4.08 -19.86
C ASN A 987 13.17 4.14 -18.79
N TRP A 988 12.70 5.34 -18.41
CA TRP A 988 11.66 5.54 -17.40
C TRP A 988 10.25 5.25 -17.96
N THR A 989 9.33 4.72 -17.15
CA THR A 989 7.96 4.34 -17.56
C THR A 989 6.98 4.38 -16.38
N SER A 990 5.68 4.44 -16.66
CA SER A 990 4.66 4.04 -15.69
C SER A 990 4.81 2.56 -15.32
N LEU A 991 4.58 2.24 -14.04
CA LEU A 991 4.56 0.87 -13.53
C LEU A 991 3.51 0.03 -14.28
N ALA A 992 3.92 -1.14 -14.78
CA ALA A 992 3.06 -2.12 -15.44
C ALA A 992 3.66 -3.52 -15.28
N GLY A 993 2.80 -4.53 -15.21
CA GLY A 993 3.13 -5.94 -14.96
C GLY A 993 2.16 -6.58 -13.96
N THR A 994 2.09 -7.91 -13.93
CA THR A 994 1.22 -8.68 -13.03
C THR A 994 1.77 -8.67 -11.60
N TYR A 995 0.94 -8.25 -10.63
CA TYR A 995 1.28 -8.27 -9.21
C TYR A 995 1.74 -9.67 -8.75
N GLY A 996 2.80 -9.72 -7.94
CA GLY A 996 3.50 -10.97 -7.57
C GLY A 996 4.68 -11.36 -8.46
N TYR A 997 4.72 -10.90 -9.72
CA TYR A 997 5.81 -11.17 -10.68
C TYR A 997 6.71 -9.96 -10.96
N ILE A 998 6.28 -8.76 -10.57
CA ILE A 998 7.02 -7.50 -10.77
C ILE A 998 8.34 -7.52 -9.98
N ALA A 999 9.43 -7.13 -10.65
CA ALA A 999 10.73 -6.99 -10.02
C ALA A 999 10.79 -5.82 -9.02
N PRO A 1000 11.35 -5.99 -7.80
CA PRO A 1000 11.28 -4.97 -6.74
C PRO A 1000 11.80 -3.59 -7.15
N GLU A 1001 12.87 -3.53 -7.94
CA GLU A 1001 13.47 -2.27 -8.40
C GLU A 1001 12.55 -1.47 -9.33
N LEU A 1002 11.67 -2.13 -10.09
CA LEU A 1002 10.78 -1.46 -11.04
C LEU A 1002 9.70 -0.65 -10.30
N ALA A 1003 9.27 -1.12 -9.13
CA ALA A 1003 8.27 -0.45 -8.30
C ALA A 1003 8.78 0.88 -7.70
N TYR A 1004 10.07 0.95 -7.33
CA TYR A 1004 10.65 2.15 -6.69
C TYR A 1004 11.41 3.06 -7.65
N THR A 1005 12.01 2.52 -8.71
CA THR A 1005 12.86 3.30 -9.64
C THR A 1005 12.18 3.68 -10.95
N MET A 1006 11.04 3.05 -11.31
CA MET A 1006 10.34 3.27 -12.59
C MET A 1006 11.22 3.10 -13.86
N ARG A 1007 12.43 2.58 -13.73
CA ARG A 1007 13.41 2.38 -14.82
C ARG A 1007 13.32 0.94 -15.32
N VAL A 1008 13.19 0.77 -16.63
CA VAL A 1008 13.19 -0.55 -17.28
C VAL A 1008 14.60 -0.91 -17.75
N ASP A 1009 14.99 -2.15 -17.46
CA ASP A 1009 16.03 -2.91 -18.16
C ASP A 1009 15.57 -4.36 -18.33
N GLU A 1010 16.39 -5.21 -18.94
CA GLU A 1010 16.07 -6.62 -19.18
C GLU A 1010 16.04 -7.48 -17.91
N LYS A 1011 16.54 -6.97 -16.77
CA LYS A 1011 16.60 -7.69 -15.50
C LYS A 1011 15.25 -7.78 -14.80
N CYS A 1012 14.30 -6.92 -15.16
CA CYS A 1012 12.92 -7.03 -14.70
C CYS A 1012 12.27 -8.33 -15.20
N ASP A 1013 12.39 -8.63 -16.50
CA ASP A 1013 11.89 -9.89 -17.10
C ASP A 1013 12.61 -11.12 -16.53
N VAL A 1014 13.91 -11.01 -16.23
CA VAL A 1014 14.68 -12.11 -15.60
C VAL A 1014 14.10 -12.46 -14.24
N TYR A 1015 13.73 -11.48 -13.42
CA TYR A 1015 13.09 -11.71 -12.12
C TYR A 1015 11.72 -12.37 -12.28
N SER A 1016 10.85 -11.84 -13.16
CA SER A 1016 9.53 -12.42 -13.45
C SER A 1016 9.63 -13.86 -13.97
N PHE A 1017 10.64 -14.15 -14.80
CA PHE A 1017 10.98 -15.53 -15.22
C PHE A 1017 11.39 -16.42 -14.04
N GLY A 1018 12.12 -15.89 -13.05
CA GLY A 1018 12.46 -16.61 -11.82
C GLY A 1018 11.22 -17.02 -11.01
N VAL A 1019 10.29 -16.08 -10.81
CA VAL A 1019 8.99 -16.32 -10.14
C VAL A 1019 8.20 -17.41 -10.86
N LEU A 1020 8.02 -17.23 -12.18
CA LEU A 1020 7.26 -18.16 -13.03
C LEU A 1020 7.92 -19.55 -13.12
N THR A 1021 9.25 -19.63 -13.10
CA THR A 1021 9.97 -20.91 -13.09
C THR A 1021 9.72 -21.68 -11.80
N MET A 1022 9.68 -21.00 -10.65
CA MET A 1022 9.29 -21.63 -9.38
C MET A 1022 7.82 -22.06 -9.42
N GLU A 1023 6.91 -21.21 -9.90
CA GLU A 1023 5.48 -21.54 -10.05
C GLU A 1023 5.27 -22.83 -10.87
N VAL A 1024 5.97 -22.96 -12.01
CA VAL A 1024 5.95 -24.18 -12.84
C VAL A 1024 6.44 -25.41 -12.07
N CYS A 1025 7.53 -25.28 -11.29
CA CYS A 1025 8.09 -26.41 -10.53
C CYS A 1025 7.22 -26.80 -9.32
N MET A 1026 6.55 -25.83 -8.70
CA MET A 1026 5.71 -25.99 -7.51
C MET A 1026 4.24 -26.31 -7.82
N GLY A 1027 3.77 -26.01 -9.03
CA GLY A 1027 2.37 -26.12 -9.42
C GLY A 1027 1.45 -25.04 -8.85
N ARG A 1028 2.01 -24.06 -8.14
CA ARG A 1028 1.34 -22.94 -7.46
C ARG A 1028 2.32 -21.77 -7.31
N HIS A 1029 1.81 -20.55 -7.19
CA HIS A 1029 2.64 -19.35 -7.07
C HIS A 1029 3.60 -19.43 -5.85
N PRO A 1030 4.88 -19.04 -5.98
CA PRO A 1030 5.90 -19.26 -4.94
C PRO A 1030 5.77 -18.37 -3.69
N GLY A 1031 5.10 -17.21 -3.77
CA GLY A 1031 4.70 -16.37 -2.62
C GLY A 1031 5.71 -16.30 -1.47
N ASP A 1032 5.38 -16.97 -0.36
CA ASP A 1032 6.13 -17.03 0.90
C ASP A 1032 7.59 -17.53 0.75
N LEU A 1033 7.91 -18.28 -0.31
CA LEU A 1033 9.30 -18.69 -0.57
C LEU A 1033 10.16 -17.52 -1.09
N ILE A 1034 9.58 -16.52 -1.78
CA ILE A 1034 10.34 -15.36 -2.27
C ILE A 1034 10.77 -14.46 -1.11
N SER A 1035 9.90 -14.26 -0.10
CA SER A 1035 10.27 -13.56 1.13
C SER A 1035 11.29 -14.36 1.95
N TYR A 1036 11.15 -15.69 2.00
CA TYR A 1036 12.16 -16.58 2.60
C TYR A 1036 13.55 -16.41 1.94
N PHE A 1037 13.66 -16.49 0.61
CA PHE A 1037 14.94 -16.28 -0.08
C PHE A 1037 15.53 -14.87 0.13
N SER A 1038 14.69 -13.83 0.11
CA SER A 1038 15.11 -12.46 0.42
C SER A 1038 15.68 -12.33 1.84
N SER A 1039 15.16 -13.10 2.81
CA SER A 1039 15.67 -13.12 4.19
C SER A 1039 17.04 -13.82 4.31
N LEU A 1040 17.31 -14.83 3.47
CA LEU A 1040 18.60 -15.53 3.42
C LEU A 1040 19.74 -14.67 2.83
N GLU A 1041 19.46 -13.77 1.88
CA GLU A 1041 20.51 -12.86 1.36
C GLU A 1041 21.01 -11.84 2.41
N SER A 1042 20.18 -11.49 3.39
CA SER A 1042 20.54 -10.56 4.48
C SER A 1042 21.22 -11.23 5.69
N THR A 1043 21.24 -12.57 5.76
CA THR A 1043 21.77 -13.32 6.90
C THR A 1043 23.07 -14.05 6.55
N SER A 1044 24.19 -13.30 6.54
CA SER A 1044 25.51 -13.91 6.39
C SER A 1044 25.89 -14.72 7.65
N SER A 1045 25.68 -16.03 7.56
CA SER A 1045 26.12 -17.14 8.44
C SER A 1045 25.26 -17.54 9.65
N LEU A 1046 25.15 -18.86 9.83
CA LEU A 1046 24.66 -19.63 10.99
C LEU A 1046 23.13 -19.64 11.25
N MET A 1047 22.41 -20.46 10.48
CA MET A 1047 21.11 -21.04 10.88
C MET A 1047 21.27 -22.47 11.42
N SER A 1048 20.39 -22.87 12.34
CA SER A 1048 20.33 -24.22 12.92
C SER A 1048 19.74 -25.25 11.94
N ASN A 1049 19.94 -26.55 12.21
CA ASN A 1049 19.57 -27.62 11.28
C ASN A 1049 18.06 -27.89 11.13
N ASP A 1050 17.20 -27.33 12.00
CA ASP A 1050 15.76 -27.66 12.03
C ASP A 1050 14.85 -26.79 11.13
N GLN A 1051 15.41 -25.80 10.41
CA GLN A 1051 14.65 -24.95 9.46
C GLN A 1051 15.02 -25.19 7.98
N ARG A 1052 15.61 -26.34 7.66
CA ARG A 1052 16.04 -26.70 6.31
C ARG A 1052 14.88 -27.29 5.51
N VAL A 1053 14.40 -26.54 4.50
CA VAL A 1053 13.27 -26.96 3.66
C VAL A 1053 13.77 -27.96 2.62
N LEU A 1054 13.20 -29.17 2.58
CA LEU A 1054 13.59 -30.16 1.56
C LEU A 1054 12.94 -29.82 0.21
N LEU A 1055 13.73 -29.86 -0.87
CA LEU A 1055 13.26 -29.54 -2.22
C LEU A 1055 12.12 -30.45 -2.68
N LYS A 1056 12.09 -31.71 -2.20
CA LYS A 1056 10.99 -32.65 -2.47
C LYS A 1056 9.63 -32.21 -1.92
N ASP A 1057 9.61 -31.33 -0.92
CA ASP A 1057 8.39 -30.91 -0.21
C ASP A 1057 7.87 -29.54 -0.73
N THR A 1058 8.63 -28.85 -1.59
CA THR A 1058 8.21 -27.59 -2.25
C THR A 1058 7.69 -27.78 -3.67
N ILE A 1059 8.19 -28.77 -4.40
CA ILE A 1059 7.75 -29.10 -5.76
C ILE A 1059 6.30 -29.62 -5.79
N ASP A 1060 5.67 -29.63 -6.98
CA ASP A 1060 4.29 -30.06 -7.17
C ASP A 1060 4.05 -31.52 -6.75
N GLN A 1061 3.35 -31.71 -5.62
CA GLN A 1061 3.07 -33.02 -5.02
C GLN A 1061 2.06 -33.86 -5.82
N ARG A 1062 1.44 -33.31 -6.87
CA ARG A 1062 0.53 -34.07 -7.76
C ARG A 1062 1.30 -35.02 -8.70
N LEU A 1063 2.60 -34.81 -8.87
CA LEU A 1063 3.49 -35.63 -9.69
C LEU A 1063 4.31 -36.59 -8.83
N SER A 1064 4.62 -37.77 -9.36
CA SER A 1064 5.57 -38.69 -8.73
C SER A 1064 6.96 -38.05 -8.62
N LEU A 1065 7.66 -38.27 -7.49
CA LEU A 1065 9.03 -37.81 -7.25
C LEU A 1065 9.94 -38.04 -8.48
N PRO A 1066 10.69 -37.02 -8.94
CA PRO A 1066 11.51 -37.14 -10.13
C PRO A 1066 12.69 -38.08 -9.87
N VAL A 1067 13.01 -38.92 -10.87
CA VAL A 1067 14.11 -39.89 -10.84
C VAL A 1067 15.03 -39.72 -12.05
N GLY A 1068 16.25 -40.25 -11.95
CA GLY A 1068 17.20 -40.30 -13.07
C GLY A 1068 17.56 -38.90 -13.60
N GLN A 1069 17.29 -38.65 -14.89
CA GLN A 1069 17.62 -37.39 -15.53
C GLN A 1069 16.67 -36.25 -15.13
N SER A 1070 15.37 -36.52 -14.98
CA SER A 1070 14.38 -35.51 -14.58
C SER A 1070 14.69 -34.88 -13.22
N ALA A 1071 15.30 -35.65 -12.30
CA ALA A 1071 15.74 -35.13 -10.99
C ALA A 1071 16.90 -34.14 -11.13
N LYS A 1072 17.88 -34.42 -12.00
CA LYS A 1072 19.00 -33.51 -12.28
C LYS A 1072 18.53 -32.23 -12.96
N ASP A 1073 17.65 -32.39 -13.95
CA ASP A 1073 17.09 -31.28 -14.72
C ASP A 1073 16.28 -30.35 -13.82
N LEU A 1074 15.39 -30.88 -12.97
CA LEU A 1074 14.58 -30.07 -12.04
C LEU A 1074 15.43 -29.32 -11.01
N VAL A 1075 16.46 -29.96 -10.43
CA VAL A 1075 17.40 -29.27 -9.52
C VAL A 1075 18.16 -28.16 -10.25
N SER A 1076 18.60 -28.41 -11.50
CA SER A 1076 19.28 -27.40 -12.31
C SER A 1076 18.36 -26.21 -12.64
N THR A 1077 17.09 -26.49 -12.97
CA THR A 1077 16.06 -25.46 -13.18
C THR A 1077 15.80 -24.62 -11.93
N MET A 1078 15.69 -25.24 -10.75
CA MET A 1078 15.47 -24.52 -9.50
C MET A 1078 16.67 -23.65 -9.09
N LYS A 1079 17.91 -24.09 -9.33
CA LYS A 1079 19.11 -23.23 -9.15
C LYS A 1079 19.06 -21.97 -9.98
N ILE A 1080 18.64 -22.11 -11.23
CA ILE A 1080 18.54 -21.00 -12.18
C ILE A 1080 17.41 -20.04 -11.77
N ALA A 1081 16.26 -20.57 -11.32
CA ALA A 1081 15.16 -19.76 -10.79
C ALA A 1081 15.60 -18.89 -9.59
N VAL A 1082 16.31 -19.49 -8.62
CA VAL A 1082 16.89 -18.78 -7.48
C VAL A 1082 17.87 -17.69 -7.92
N ALA A 1083 18.77 -17.97 -8.87
CA ALA A 1083 19.71 -16.98 -9.39
C ALA A 1083 19.01 -15.79 -10.08
N CYS A 1084 17.87 -16.04 -10.74
CA CYS A 1084 17.04 -15.01 -11.35
C CYS A 1084 16.29 -14.13 -10.33
N LEU A 1085 16.04 -14.62 -9.12
CA LEU A 1085 15.29 -13.92 -8.06
C LEU A 1085 16.15 -13.00 -7.17
N ASN A 1086 17.44 -12.82 -7.49
CA ASN A 1086 18.35 -11.99 -6.68
C ASN A 1086 17.82 -10.57 -6.44
N GLY A 1087 17.93 -10.06 -5.21
CA GLY A 1087 17.47 -8.71 -4.87
C GLY A 1087 18.21 -7.59 -5.63
N ASN A 1088 19.46 -7.83 -6.06
CA ASN A 1088 20.24 -6.91 -6.87
C ASN A 1088 20.16 -7.27 -8.38
N PRO A 1089 19.58 -6.41 -9.23
CA PRO A 1089 19.44 -6.66 -10.67
C PRO A 1089 20.78 -6.96 -11.39
N GLN A 1090 21.89 -6.39 -10.91
CA GLN A 1090 23.21 -6.57 -11.51
C GLN A 1090 23.80 -7.97 -11.25
N LEU A 1091 23.32 -8.68 -10.22
CA LEU A 1091 23.75 -10.05 -9.90
C LEU A 1091 22.90 -11.13 -10.60
N ARG A 1092 21.71 -10.77 -11.10
CA ARG A 1092 20.87 -11.68 -11.88
C ARG A 1092 21.56 -12.04 -13.20
N PRO A 1093 21.50 -13.30 -13.67
CA PRO A 1093 22.03 -13.68 -14.98
C PRO A 1093 21.32 -12.94 -16.12
N THR A 1094 21.87 -12.94 -17.33
CA THR A 1094 21.13 -12.54 -18.54
C THR A 1094 20.28 -13.71 -19.06
N MET A 1095 19.18 -13.43 -19.77
CA MET A 1095 18.38 -14.53 -20.34
C MET A 1095 19.14 -15.39 -21.35
N GLN A 1096 20.19 -14.85 -21.99
CA GLN A 1096 21.13 -15.62 -22.80
C GLN A 1096 21.93 -16.63 -21.96
N GLN A 1097 22.44 -16.24 -20.79
CA GLN A 1097 23.12 -17.15 -19.86
C GLN A 1097 22.14 -18.20 -19.31
N VAL A 1098 20.90 -17.81 -18.99
CA VAL A 1098 19.83 -18.70 -18.51
C VAL A 1098 19.47 -19.76 -19.56
N SER A 1099 19.20 -19.34 -20.81
CA SER A 1099 18.92 -20.26 -21.93
C SER A 1099 20.08 -21.23 -22.17
N GLN A 1100 21.33 -20.74 -22.20
CA GLN A 1100 22.51 -21.58 -22.35
C GLN A 1100 22.70 -22.55 -21.18
N ALA A 1101 22.40 -22.16 -19.93
CA ALA A 1101 22.51 -23.01 -18.76
C ALA A 1101 21.46 -24.12 -18.77
N LEU A 1102 20.20 -23.81 -19.10
CA LEU A 1102 19.12 -24.78 -19.27
C LEU A 1102 19.34 -25.74 -20.46
N GLY A 1103 20.09 -25.30 -21.49
CA GLY A 1103 20.44 -26.12 -22.65
C GLY A 1103 21.60 -27.10 -22.44
N ARG A 1104 22.36 -27.00 -21.32
CA ARG A 1104 23.47 -27.91 -21.00
C ARG A 1104 22.98 -29.20 -20.35
N GLN A 1105 23.78 -30.26 -20.47
CA GLN A 1105 23.48 -31.53 -19.80
C GLN A 1105 23.67 -31.39 -18.28
N SER A 1106 22.58 -31.61 -17.52
CA SER A 1106 22.57 -31.43 -16.07
C SER A 1106 23.58 -32.35 -15.35
N LEU A 1107 24.35 -31.76 -14.45
CA LEU A 1107 25.40 -32.44 -13.68
C LEU A 1107 24.82 -33.54 -12.75
N PRO A 1108 25.64 -34.53 -12.33
CA PRO A 1108 25.24 -35.49 -11.30
C PRO A 1108 24.80 -34.79 -10.01
N LEU A 1109 23.74 -35.29 -9.37
CA LEU A 1109 23.31 -34.78 -8.07
C LEU A 1109 24.32 -35.16 -6.99
N PRO A 1110 24.64 -34.26 -6.03
CA PRO A 1110 25.58 -34.56 -4.94
C PRO A 1110 24.99 -35.52 -3.90
N SER A 1111 23.66 -35.63 -3.84
CA SER A 1111 22.89 -36.48 -2.93
C SER A 1111 21.61 -36.98 -3.62
N PRO A 1112 20.91 -38.00 -3.09
CA PRO A 1112 19.60 -38.39 -3.58
C PRO A 1112 18.60 -37.23 -3.56
N PHE A 1113 17.74 -37.12 -4.57
CA PHE A 1113 16.81 -35.99 -4.72
C PHE A 1113 15.94 -35.74 -3.47
N SER A 1114 15.50 -36.82 -2.81
CA SER A 1114 14.70 -36.78 -1.57
C SER A 1114 15.42 -36.18 -0.35
N SER A 1115 16.73 -35.98 -0.42
CA SER A 1115 17.58 -35.39 0.63
C SER A 1115 18.15 -34.02 0.26
N ILE A 1116 17.90 -33.51 -0.95
CA ILE A 1116 18.37 -32.19 -1.36
C ILE A 1116 17.59 -31.12 -0.62
N GLN A 1117 18.31 -30.19 0.00
CA GLN A 1117 17.75 -29.07 0.74
C GLN A 1117 17.66 -27.83 -0.17
N LEU A 1118 16.67 -26.98 0.05
CA LEU A 1118 16.40 -25.80 -0.77
C LEU A 1118 17.52 -24.76 -0.63
N GLU A 1119 18.22 -24.74 0.50
CA GLU A 1119 19.36 -23.87 0.76
C GLU A 1119 20.64 -24.39 0.06
N GLU A 1120 20.77 -25.71 -0.15
CA GLU A 1120 21.84 -26.29 -0.99
C GLU A 1120 21.69 -25.91 -2.47
N VAL A 1121 20.45 -25.66 -2.92
CA VAL A 1121 20.17 -25.11 -4.26
C VAL A 1121 20.75 -23.69 -4.38
N MET A 1122 20.70 -22.87 -3.33
CA MET A 1122 21.36 -21.55 -3.29
C MET A 1122 22.89 -21.65 -3.24
N TYR A 1123 23.43 -22.45 -2.32
CA TYR A 1123 24.86 -22.47 -1.99
C TYR A 1123 25.77 -22.99 -3.11
N LEU A 1124 25.20 -23.68 -4.10
CA LEU A 1124 25.94 -24.20 -5.26
C LEU A 1124 26.17 -23.15 -6.36
N ILE A 1125 25.63 -21.93 -6.24
CA ILE A 1125 25.87 -20.81 -7.16
C ILE A 1125 27.24 -20.15 -6.88
N THR A 1126 27.66 -20.10 -5.62
CA THR A 1126 28.88 -19.40 -5.16
C THR A 1126 30.19 -20.09 -5.57
N ILE A 1127 30.15 -21.41 -5.81
CA ILE A 1127 31.37 -22.23 -6.04
C ILE A 1127 31.91 -22.08 -7.48
N ASP A 1128 31.04 -21.93 -8.49
CA ASP A 1128 31.52 -21.76 -9.88
C ASP A 1128 32.09 -20.35 -10.13
N ASN A 1129 31.54 -19.32 -9.49
CA ASN A 1129 32.07 -17.95 -9.62
C ASN A 1129 33.49 -17.80 -9.03
N GLN A 1130 33.88 -18.58 -8.01
CA GLN A 1130 35.24 -18.53 -7.45
C GLN A 1130 36.32 -19.15 -8.36
N LYS A 1131 35.97 -20.07 -9.26
CA LYS A 1131 36.93 -20.64 -10.22
C LYS A 1131 37.32 -19.66 -11.33
N SER A 1132 36.48 -18.66 -11.63
CA SER A 1132 36.80 -17.63 -12.61
C SER A 1132 37.71 -16.52 -12.06
N LEU A 1133 37.78 -16.34 -10.74
CA LEU A 1133 38.53 -15.24 -10.10
C LEU A 1133 39.96 -15.61 -9.69
N THR A 1134 40.31 -16.90 -9.65
CA THR A 1134 41.58 -17.40 -9.11
C THR A 1134 42.79 -17.25 -10.05
N SER A 1135 42.60 -16.70 -11.25
CA SER A 1135 43.67 -16.50 -12.24
C SER A 1135 44.41 -15.15 -12.13
N THR A 1136 43.86 -14.16 -11.42
CA THR A 1136 44.29 -12.74 -11.58
C THR A 1136 44.99 -12.14 -10.35
N ILE A 1137 45.03 -12.80 -9.18
CA ILE A 1137 45.64 -12.25 -7.96
C ILE A 1137 47.05 -12.82 -7.74
N LYS A 1138 48.03 -12.22 -8.43
CA LYS A 1138 49.47 -12.38 -8.18
C LYS A 1138 50.25 -11.09 -8.45
N ALA A 1139 50.05 -10.07 -7.61
CA ALA A 1139 50.97 -8.93 -7.48
C ALA A 1139 50.89 -8.27 -6.07
N MET A 1140 52.07 -8.03 -5.51
CA MET A 1140 52.46 -7.38 -4.23
C MET A 1140 52.15 -5.85 -4.15
N PRO A 1141 52.45 -5.11 -3.04
CA PRO A 1141 52.57 -5.49 -1.61
C PRO A 1141 52.03 -4.45 -0.56
N SER A 1142 52.09 -4.88 0.70
CA SER A 1142 52.05 -4.19 2.02
C SER A 1142 52.39 -2.68 2.20
N PHE A 1143 51.75 -2.04 3.20
CA PHE A 1143 52.39 -1.13 4.20
C PHE A 1143 51.59 -1.09 5.53
N SER A 1144 52.16 -0.51 6.62
CA SER A 1144 51.85 -0.89 8.01
C SER A 1144 51.88 0.23 9.09
N ILE A 1145 50.76 0.44 9.84
CA ILE A 1145 50.57 0.95 11.26
C ILE A 1145 51.30 2.29 11.69
N PRO A 1146 51.17 2.88 12.92
CA PRO A 1146 50.11 2.94 13.97
C PRO A 1146 49.81 4.34 14.64
N PHE A 1147 48.73 4.39 15.48
CA PHE A 1147 48.54 5.12 16.78
C PHE A 1147 48.45 6.68 17.00
N LYS A 1148 47.31 7.09 17.61
CA LYS A 1148 47.02 8.05 18.73
C LYS A 1148 47.86 9.32 19.04
N LEU A 1149 47.15 10.44 19.34
CA LEU A 1149 47.24 11.32 20.57
C LEU A 1149 46.00 12.29 20.58
N PHE A 1150 45.25 12.53 21.68
CA PHE A 1150 45.39 13.56 22.76
C PHE A 1150 45.30 15.05 22.30
N PHE A 1151 44.67 16.05 22.98
CA PHE A 1151 43.76 16.14 24.16
C PHE A 1151 43.30 17.62 24.42
N PHE A 1152 42.13 17.83 25.06
CA PHE A 1152 41.80 18.82 26.13
C PHE A 1152 41.46 20.34 25.99
N PHE A 1153 40.81 20.81 27.07
CA PHE A 1153 40.33 22.15 27.52
C PHE A 1153 39.07 22.77 26.86
N LEU A 1154 37.94 23.13 27.51
CA LEU A 1154 37.43 23.52 28.87
C LEU A 1154 37.40 25.03 29.25
N PHE A 1155 36.23 25.44 29.80
CA PHE A 1155 35.89 26.65 30.59
C PHE A 1155 35.79 28.03 29.87
N PHE A 1156 34.98 29.03 30.30
CA PHE A 1156 34.06 29.21 31.46
C PHE A 1156 33.00 30.34 31.20
N ALA A 1157 31.83 30.27 31.86
CA ALA A 1157 31.02 31.39 32.45
C ALA A 1157 30.48 32.56 31.54
N SER A 1158 29.43 33.35 31.89
CA SER A 1158 28.23 33.25 32.76
C SER A 1158 27.39 34.55 32.66
N SER A 1159 26.25 34.67 33.40
CA SER A 1159 25.44 35.90 33.63
C SER A 1159 24.55 36.37 32.44
N HIS A 1160 23.38 37.05 32.54
CA HIS A 1160 22.42 37.45 33.61
C HIS A 1160 21.16 38.07 32.92
N ALA A 1161 19.96 38.33 33.50
CA ALA A 1161 19.26 37.87 34.72
C ALA A 1161 17.82 38.47 34.81
N PHE A 1162 16.82 37.72 35.36
CA PHE A 1162 15.46 38.17 35.76
C PHE A 1162 14.51 38.69 34.63
N SER A 1163 13.16 38.76 34.76
CA SER A 1163 12.27 38.59 35.94
C SER A 1163 10.91 37.93 35.61
N SER A 1164 10.17 37.56 36.66
CA SER A 1164 8.82 36.96 36.71
C SER A 1164 7.68 37.69 35.95
N LYS A 1165 6.68 36.91 35.49
CA LYS A 1165 5.30 36.97 36.04
C LYS A 1165 4.49 35.71 35.71
N THR A 1166 3.60 35.33 36.63
CA THR A 1166 2.79 34.10 36.68
C THR A 1166 1.50 34.18 35.86
N ILE A 1167 1.19 33.15 35.06
CA ILE A 1167 -0.18 32.77 34.64
C ILE A 1167 -0.22 31.23 34.54
N PRO A 1168 -1.26 30.54 35.09
CA PRO A 1168 -1.32 29.07 35.13
C PRO A 1168 -1.91 28.41 33.87
N SER A 1169 -1.81 27.07 33.81
CA SER A 1169 -2.67 26.15 33.02
C SER A 1169 -2.32 25.78 31.56
N ARG A 1170 -1.03 25.70 31.19
CA ARG A 1170 -0.62 24.95 29.97
C ARG A 1170 -1.10 23.49 29.96
N GLU A 1171 -1.20 22.87 31.14
CA GLU A 1171 -1.69 21.49 31.33
C GLU A 1171 -3.18 21.34 31.03
N ALA A 1172 -4.01 22.30 31.44
CA ALA A 1172 -5.45 22.30 31.15
C ALA A 1172 -5.73 22.43 29.65
N GLU A 1173 -5.00 23.33 28.98
CA GLU A 1173 -5.11 23.53 27.53
C GLU A 1173 -4.64 22.29 26.74
N ALA A 1174 -3.59 21.60 27.22
CA ALA A 1174 -3.11 20.35 26.64
C ALA A 1174 -4.12 19.20 26.82
N LEU A 1175 -4.70 19.04 28.00
CA LEU A 1175 -5.70 18.00 28.28
C LEU A 1175 -7.02 18.23 27.51
N LEU A 1176 -7.45 19.49 27.36
CA LEU A 1176 -8.62 19.84 26.54
C LEU A 1176 -8.35 19.64 25.05
N LYS A 1177 -7.14 19.95 24.55
CA LYS A 1177 -6.74 19.62 23.16
C LYS A 1177 -6.63 18.13 22.92
N TRP A 1178 -6.09 17.37 23.87
CA TRP A 1178 -6.06 15.91 23.80
C TRP A 1178 -7.48 15.33 23.72
N LYS A 1179 -8.38 15.74 24.64
CA LYS A 1179 -9.79 15.34 24.60
C LYS A 1179 -10.47 15.70 23.27
N ALA A 1180 -10.18 16.87 22.71
CA ALA A 1180 -10.71 17.30 21.41
C ALA A 1180 -10.09 16.57 20.20
N SER A 1181 -8.89 15.99 20.35
CA SER A 1181 -8.22 15.19 19.31
C SER A 1181 -8.62 13.71 19.29
N LEU A 1182 -9.32 13.22 20.32
CA LEU A 1182 -9.89 11.88 20.34
C LEU A 1182 -11.01 11.76 19.28
N PRO A 1183 -11.15 10.61 18.58
CA PRO A 1183 -12.31 10.34 17.74
C PRO A 1183 -13.63 10.52 18.50
N SER A 1184 -14.69 10.93 17.79
CA SER A 1184 -16.00 11.20 18.40
C SER A 1184 -16.59 10.00 19.14
N ASP A 1185 -16.27 8.77 18.72
CA ASP A 1185 -16.71 7.54 19.38
C ASP A 1185 -16.00 7.32 20.72
N THR A 1186 -14.69 7.54 20.76
CA THR A 1186 -13.89 7.50 21.99
C THR A 1186 -14.30 8.61 22.96
N GLN A 1187 -14.63 9.82 22.46
CA GLN A 1187 -15.19 10.90 23.29
C GLN A 1187 -16.57 10.53 23.87
N THR A 1188 -17.37 9.76 23.13
CA THR A 1188 -18.69 9.28 23.58
C THR A 1188 -18.54 8.17 24.64
N LEU A 1189 -17.62 7.23 24.44
CA LEU A 1189 -17.31 6.16 25.39
C LEU A 1189 -16.76 6.71 26.73
N LEU A 1190 -15.92 7.74 26.67
CA LEU A 1190 -15.32 8.41 27.83
C LEU A 1190 -16.17 9.57 28.40
N SER A 1191 -17.37 9.80 27.88
CA SER A 1191 -18.21 10.96 28.22
C SER A 1191 -18.61 11.03 29.71
N SER A 1192 -18.78 9.87 30.35
CA SER A 1192 -19.05 9.75 31.79
C SER A 1192 -17.82 9.97 32.68
N LEU A 1193 -16.62 9.72 32.14
CA LEU A 1193 -15.34 9.80 32.86
C LEU A 1193 -14.71 11.20 32.74
N LEU A 1194 -14.82 11.83 31.56
CA LEU A 1194 -14.24 13.13 31.23
C LEU A 1194 -15.30 14.25 31.19
N ALA A 1195 -16.31 14.19 32.05
CA ALA A 1195 -17.45 15.12 32.00
C ALA A 1195 -17.05 16.58 32.33
N GLY A 1196 -17.59 17.52 31.54
CA GLY A 1196 -17.36 18.97 31.73
C GLY A 1196 -16.03 19.52 31.19
N SER A 1197 -15.88 20.84 31.30
CA SER A 1197 -14.73 21.62 30.81
C SER A 1197 -13.59 21.78 31.83
N ASN A 1198 -13.83 21.46 33.11
CA ASN A 1198 -12.78 21.49 34.13
C ASN A 1198 -12.11 20.12 34.26
N HIS A 1199 -10.91 20.00 33.70
CA HIS A 1199 -10.06 18.81 33.75
C HIS A 1199 -9.80 18.24 35.16
N CYS A 1200 -9.83 19.06 36.21
CA CYS A 1200 -9.68 18.62 37.59
C CYS A 1200 -10.90 17.86 38.16
N ASN A 1201 -12.01 17.81 37.43
CA ASN A 1201 -13.19 17.00 37.75
C ASN A 1201 -13.23 15.70 36.92
N TRP A 1202 -12.24 15.45 36.05
CA TRP A 1202 -12.21 14.23 35.25
C TRP A 1202 -11.78 13.04 36.10
N THR A 1203 -12.44 11.90 35.91
CA THR A 1203 -12.24 10.69 36.70
C THR A 1203 -10.82 10.17 36.49
N GLY A 1204 -10.08 10.03 37.60
CA GLY A 1204 -8.66 9.66 37.59
C GLY A 1204 -7.69 10.84 37.62
N ILE A 1205 -8.13 12.07 37.34
CA ILE A 1205 -7.29 13.28 37.46
C ILE A 1205 -7.49 13.91 38.84
N THR A 1206 -6.40 14.18 39.54
CA THR A 1206 -6.41 14.98 40.77
C THR A 1206 -5.53 16.22 40.60
N CYS A 1207 -6.00 17.34 41.12
CA CYS A 1207 -5.31 18.64 41.05
C CYS A 1207 -5.04 19.22 42.45
N ASN A 1208 -4.08 20.13 42.54
CA ASN A 1208 -3.90 20.97 43.71
C ASN A 1208 -4.91 22.13 43.78
N ASN A 1209 -4.91 22.86 44.90
CA ASN A 1209 -5.77 24.03 45.15
C ASN A 1209 -5.57 25.21 44.16
N ALA A 1210 -4.58 25.16 43.26
CA ALA A 1210 -4.35 26.13 42.19
C ALA A 1210 -4.80 25.61 40.81
N GLY A 1211 -5.44 24.44 40.74
CA GLY A 1211 -5.98 23.88 39.49
C GLY A 1211 -4.93 23.33 38.52
N SER A 1212 -3.74 22.96 39.01
CA SER A 1212 -2.73 22.23 38.23
C SER A 1212 -2.77 20.74 38.57
N VAL A 1213 -2.52 19.89 37.58
CA VAL A 1213 -2.68 18.43 37.73
C VAL A 1213 -1.53 17.88 38.56
N THR A 1214 -1.86 17.13 39.61
CA THR A 1214 -0.90 16.54 40.55
C THR A 1214 -0.76 15.03 40.41
N ASN A 1215 -1.78 14.32 39.92
CA ASN A 1215 -1.70 12.87 39.64
C ASN A 1215 -2.79 12.48 38.61
N MET A 1216 -2.49 11.50 37.76
CA MET A 1216 -3.43 10.88 36.81
C MET A 1216 -3.39 9.35 36.97
N THR A 1217 -4.53 8.76 37.35
CA THR A 1217 -4.71 7.33 37.60
C THR A 1217 -5.82 6.78 36.71
N TYR A 1218 -5.45 5.95 35.74
CA TYR A 1218 -6.41 5.28 34.86
C TYR A 1218 -6.88 3.95 35.47
N PRO A 1219 -8.18 3.61 35.41
CA PRO A 1219 -8.63 2.23 35.58
C PRO A 1219 -8.08 1.35 34.45
N GLU A 1220 -7.68 0.12 34.75
CA GLU A 1220 -7.02 -0.79 33.79
C GLU A 1220 -7.85 -1.05 32.51
N ARG A 1221 -9.18 -0.90 32.61
CA ARG A 1221 -10.13 -0.97 31.48
C ARG A 1221 -9.97 0.13 30.42
N ILE A 1222 -9.35 1.26 30.75
CA ILE A 1222 -9.06 2.35 29.80
C ILE A 1222 -7.71 2.12 29.13
N ARG A 1223 -6.75 1.53 29.84
CA ARG A 1223 -5.42 1.21 29.32
C ARG A 1223 -5.51 0.21 28.17
N ILE A 1224 -6.28 -0.86 28.34
CA ILE A 1224 -6.54 -1.88 27.30
C ILE A 1224 -7.09 -1.23 26.02
N GLU A 1225 -8.10 -0.35 26.13
CA GLU A 1225 -8.71 0.30 24.95
C GLU A 1225 -7.85 1.42 24.32
N ILE A 1226 -6.89 2.00 25.06
CA ILE A 1226 -5.88 2.91 24.49
C ILE A 1226 -4.81 2.12 23.74
N ASP A 1227 -4.30 1.03 24.35
CA ASP A 1227 -3.29 0.17 23.74
C ASP A 1227 -3.84 -0.53 22.48
N ARG A 1228 -5.14 -0.86 22.45
CA ARG A 1228 -5.90 -1.39 21.30
C ARG A 1228 -6.08 -0.41 20.13
N TYR A 1229 -5.96 0.90 20.37
CA TYR A 1229 -6.03 1.93 19.32
C TYR A 1229 -4.65 2.34 18.77
N THR A 1230 -3.59 2.23 19.58
CA THR A 1230 -2.21 2.46 19.11
C THR A 1230 -1.71 1.38 18.14
N SER A 1231 -2.30 0.18 18.15
CA SER A 1231 -1.98 -0.91 17.22
C SER A 1231 -2.70 -0.81 15.86
N GLN A 1232 -3.80 -0.06 15.72
CA GLN A 1232 -4.59 0.02 14.49
C GLN A 1232 -4.27 1.19 13.53
N SER A 1233 -3.17 1.94 13.73
CA SER A 1233 -2.87 3.13 12.90
C SER A 1233 -1.48 3.13 12.24
N GLN A 1234 -1.35 2.41 11.11
CA GLN A 1234 -0.27 2.65 10.15
C GLN A 1234 -0.72 3.55 8.99
N LEU A 1235 -0.46 4.86 9.09
CA LEU A 1235 0.07 5.71 8.00
C LEU A 1235 0.09 7.20 8.39
N LEU A 1236 1.21 7.65 8.97
CA LEU A 1236 1.95 8.85 8.52
C LEU A 1236 3.20 9.06 9.40
N LEU A 1237 4.35 8.63 8.89
CA LEU A 1237 5.64 9.17 9.32
C LEU A 1237 5.73 10.64 8.90
N LEU A 1238 5.98 11.55 9.85
CA LEU A 1238 6.86 12.72 9.75
C LEU A 1238 7.12 13.23 11.20
N PRO A 1239 8.21 13.97 11.46
CA PRO A 1239 9.09 13.64 12.57
C PRO A 1239 8.77 14.35 13.89
N GLN A 1240 9.43 13.86 14.95
CA GLN A 1240 9.68 14.63 16.16
C GLN A 1240 10.22 16.02 15.81
N LEU A 1241 9.43 17.06 16.09
CA LEU A 1241 9.88 18.45 16.10
C LEU A 1241 9.83 18.98 17.54
N ASP A 1242 10.99 18.87 18.18
CA ASP A 1242 11.34 19.56 19.41
C ASP A 1242 11.17 21.08 19.20
N PHE A 1243 10.38 21.76 20.05
CA PHE A 1243 10.03 23.17 19.84
C PHE A 1243 10.03 24.04 21.11
N ALA A 1244 11.22 24.56 21.43
CA ALA A 1244 11.43 25.90 21.98
C ALA A 1244 12.92 26.29 21.73
N SER A 1245 13.28 27.45 21.17
CA SER A 1245 12.54 28.68 20.86
C SER A 1245 13.09 29.38 19.61
N ALA A 1246 12.34 30.33 19.05
CA ALA A 1246 12.50 30.79 17.66
C ALA A 1246 13.33 32.08 17.43
N SER A 1247 13.84 32.17 16.19
CA SER A 1247 13.95 33.38 15.35
C SER A 1247 14.88 34.56 15.77
N LYS A 1248 15.89 34.83 14.91
CA LYS A 1248 16.04 36.09 14.11
C LYS A 1248 17.39 36.15 13.38
N GLN A 1249 17.38 36.17 12.04
CA GLN A 1249 17.79 37.34 11.23
C GLN A 1249 17.51 37.12 9.73
N LEU A 1250 17.38 38.23 9.01
CA LEU A 1250 16.90 38.34 7.62
C LEU A 1250 18.07 38.49 6.63
N ILE A 1251 17.91 37.95 5.41
CA ILE A 1251 18.33 38.48 4.09
C ILE A 1251 19.84 38.82 3.88
N VAL A 1252 20.46 38.30 2.81
CA VAL A 1252 21.13 39.08 1.73
C VAL A 1252 21.86 38.17 0.71
N TRP A 1253 21.48 38.36 -0.56
CA TRP A 1253 22.23 38.20 -1.82
C TRP A 1253 22.42 36.89 -2.61
N VAL A 1254 22.58 37.16 -3.91
CA VAL A 1254 22.62 36.28 -5.10
C VAL A 1254 23.80 36.71 -5.98
N HIS A 1255 24.39 35.76 -6.71
CA HIS A 1255 25.26 35.91 -7.90
C HIS A 1255 26.77 36.25 -7.81
N SER A 1256 27.45 35.75 -8.85
CA SER A 1256 28.88 35.80 -9.22
C SER A 1256 29.82 34.97 -8.33
N PHE A 1257 30.78 34.19 -8.85
CA PHE A 1257 31.38 34.20 -10.20
C PHE A 1257 31.26 32.89 -10.99
N THR A 1258 31.15 33.03 -12.31
CA THR A 1258 31.56 32.03 -13.32
C THR A 1258 32.67 32.64 -14.19
N HIS A 1259 33.32 31.81 -15.03
CA HIS A 1259 34.40 32.13 -16.00
C HIS A 1259 35.84 32.28 -15.41
N ARG A 1260 36.92 31.81 -16.08
CA ARG A 1260 37.06 31.14 -17.41
C ARG A 1260 38.33 30.26 -17.51
N GLU A 1261 38.30 29.39 -18.53
CA GLU A 1261 39.28 28.44 -19.12
C GLU A 1261 40.65 29.06 -19.57
N PRO A 1262 41.63 28.36 -20.22
CA PRO A 1262 41.60 27.00 -20.83
C PRO A 1262 42.86 26.10 -20.75
N PHE A 1263 42.70 24.78 -21.02
CA PHE A 1263 43.28 24.05 -22.18
C PHE A 1263 42.95 22.53 -22.17
N GLN A 1264 42.55 21.98 -23.33
CA GLN A 1264 42.37 20.56 -23.68
C GLN A 1264 43.66 19.97 -24.32
N PRO A 1265 43.76 18.67 -24.74
CA PRO A 1265 42.87 17.49 -24.57
C PRO A 1265 43.59 16.17 -24.14
N GLN A 1266 42.84 15.14 -23.70
CA GLN A 1266 42.75 13.80 -24.34
C GLN A 1266 41.83 12.82 -23.56
N LEU A 1267 41.05 12.03 -24.30
CA LEU A 1267 40.09 10.98 -23.88
C LEU A 1267 40.77 9.57 -23.90
N PRO A 1268 40.10 8.45 -23.51
CA PRO A 1268 39.02 8.26 -22.51
C PRO A 1268 39.23 6.99 -21.61
N CYS A 1269 38.38 6.81 -20.57
CA CYS A 1269 37.48 5.65 -20.37
C CYS A 1269 37.12 5.32 -18.90
N LEU A 1270 35.86 4.89 -18.73
CA LEU A 1270 35.20 4.22 -17.59
C LEU A 1270 35.11 4.94 -16.23
N VAL A 1271 33.87 5.36 -15.92
CA VAL A 1271 33.32 5.55 -14.57
C VAL A 1271 32.07 4.69 -14.48
N ILE A 1272 31.93 3.88 -13.43
CA ILE A 1272 30.65 3.36 -12.91
C ILE A 1272 30.68 3.53 -11.38
N GLN A 1273 29.49 3.74 -10.81
CA GLN A 1273 29.17 4.34 -9.50
C GLN A 1273 29.51 3.46 -8.29
#